data_AF-A0A0M9ERT0-F1
#
_entry.id   AF-A0A0M9ERT0-F1
#
_cell.length_a   1.000
_cell.length_b   1.000
_cell.length_c   1.000
_cell.angle_alpha   90.00
_cell.angle_beta   90.00
_cell.angle_gamma   90.00
#
_symmetry.space_group_name_H-M   'P 1'
#
loop_
_entity.id
_entity.type
_entity.pdbx_description
1 polymer ?
#
loop_
_entity_poly.entity_id
_entity_poly.type
_entity_poly.pdbx_seq_one_letter_code
_entity_poly.pdbx_strand_id
1 'polypeptide(L)'
;MGSLSLPPLRISETSLAASLHESCQFGAAHPWGKASTETGMARLSLDDSDKQVRDWFMSYAKSLGCKTSIDQMGNLFAIRPGKNNDLPPVMMGSHLDTQPTGGRYDGILGVISGLEVIKTLNDHHVETEGPIGVVNWTNEEGARFPKMAVASGVWAEVIPLQTAWDLQEVLASNPKSMKQELDRIGYTGDVPASYKSNPFAAHFELHIEQGPILEDEGLKIGVVQGVQAFKWFNITVRGRDSHAGTTPLYARKDPVLSATKMIVAANTIAKRFDGLATTGIFTTDPGTVNTMAHTVKFTLDVRHVQDDILAKMVQECESEFRRISHDDSEKGCEVDWELLVDSPAVEFDRSCISAVEQAVADVCSFLPQNDAGTLWRPMISGAGHDSCYTNRRCPTSMIFTPTRSGISHNPTEYCSPEDWDGRARRGIGLEGQQSPNTVFAAQTETSFEAQPYRDNGELSGDLNGEMAVSLSENRANCNAAKETQTPVGETGSGITPIADMMSQPMLSGETNINWDLAFDNDGQTFDFLANGELPALDYIDEQTPPEGLNNIAHSPNIATAASQASTNATMPAERLSMDQRADYSSSLIGFGNESDPFSLDHFPYGNNDKVDFFRVTYRRQQPQHEGPTFHFLQSQTATAVEGQKVMEKCITPLDDRKNLEALVDRETGVALVKLQVADTLNDGRLYANNCDRYFRFVFESLPILSRSQVFSDLDAFVSTASTGLLAGMYALALPFTSWDEKLCLDSAYSKPDIRQLWQVSYTSLQRELHFPRLSTIQIYILLLNHTPFDAVCVENPFVWSLASSMLAMAQSLGLNADPKGWKLPDWEIRLRRRLWWAVYIEYTWRAVTHGRCSMISDDDWNVAPSTEEDFLFDSTADVPEYAQCLSYDYFAQLCSLTEITSHIYRQFFSLRAVSRPQVLEALLGQARRPRQQLLQWLENLPVSLALKSGSTDTEADTDDAITSHRSLYVAYYTAHILILRALLRPIIDKNTALDHHAQETVLQSCRGLIQTVINTYWNGKKENRKYESKTDIICLLTPPHIIMKNQGLDQFLSSLKKYHSTGDLSDAVVTCEDQVFKIHRIVLSAHSKYFAKELNGNWKEASERKIEIKDFDPSVVEAMLCFAYSLDYSNTCGTSSMIFDAQVYQIADKYDIPALKLHSKEKFASAITAGWNMDDFPLAVGVVYSSTPQEDRGLRDLALEISGKNIDKLLGHDGFCKLLRQTADFSADLIPFLCGSTQRYKCPSCAHTFHSEYDKGSFYCPKCGASYSTWAKYKI
;
A
#
# COMPACT_ATOMS: atom_id res chain seq x y z
N MET A 1 -42.81 -40.29 -26.39
CA MET A 1 -43.34 -39.84 -25.09
C MET A 1 -42.70 -38.50 -24.79
N GLY A 2 -43.34 -37.58 -24.07
CA GLY A 2 -42.72 -36.29 -23.78
C GLY A 2 -41.67 -36.42 -22.69
N SER A 3 -40.47 -35.87 -22.90
CA SER A 3 -39.51 -35.66 -21.82
C SER A 3 -40.06 -34.58 -20.90
N LEU A 4 -40.27 -34.95 -19.63
CA LEU A 4 -40.48 -33.98 -18.55
C LEU A 4 -39.10 -33.44 -18.19
N SER A 5 -38.73 -32.27 -18.71
CA SER A 5 -37.56 -31.55 -18.22
C SER A 5 -37.75 -31.27 -16.74
N LEU A 6 -36.89 -31.87 -15.90
CA LEU A 6 -36.86 -31.55 -14.48
C LEU A 6 -36.55 -30.06 -14.33
N PRO A 7 -37.22 -29.33 -13.41
CA PRO A 7 -36.83 -27.97 -13.11
C PRO A 7 -35.37 -28.00 -12.62
N PRO A 8 -34.49 -27.12 -13.12
CA PRO A 8 -33.10 -27.18 -12.71
C PRO A 8 -33.03 -26.90 -11.20
N LEU A 9 -32.33 -27.79 -10.50
CA LEU A 9 -32.19 -27.76 -9.04
C LEU A 9 -31.32 -26.56 -8.63
N ARG A 10 -31.17 -26.33 -7.32
CA ARG A 10 -30.12 -25.46 -6.78
C ARG A 10 -29.60 -26.03 -5.45
N ILE A 11 -28.29 -26.00 -5.29
CA ILE A 11 -27.60 -26.22 -4.01
C ILE A 11 -27.97 -25.05 -3.08
N SER A 12 -27.98 -25.31 -1.78
CA SER A 12 -28.22 -24.28 -0.78
C SER A 12 -26.89 -23.79 -0.20
N GLU A 13 -26.40 -22.62 -0.60
CA GLU A 13 -25.28 -21.88 0.02
C GLU A 13 -25.28 -21.98 1.55
N THR A 14 -26.46 -21.82 2.18
CA THR A 14 -26.58 -21.87 3.65
C THR A 14 -26.46 -23.28 4.23
N SER A 15 -26.80 -24.32 3.46
CA SER A 15 -26.62 -25.73 3.84
C SER A 15 -25.17 -26.19 3.62
N LEU A 16 -24.58 -25.80 2.48
CA LEU A 16 -23.18 -26.06 2.14
C LEU A 16 -22.25 -25.38 3.16
N ALA A 17 -22.43 -24.08 3.39
CA ALA A 17 -21.62 -23.32 4.34
C ALA A 17 -21.77 -23.82 5.78
N ALA A 18 -22.98 -24.24 6.19
CA ALA A 18 -23.21 -24.83 7.51
C ALA A 18 -22.47 -26.17 7.64
N SER A 19 -22.70 -27.11 6.72
CA SER A 19 -22.09 -28.45 6.75
C SER A 19 -20.57 -28.39 6.65
N LEU A 20 -20.04 -27.50 5.81
CA LEU A 20 -18.60 -27.26 5.67
C LEU A 20 -18.03 -26.71 6.97
N HIS A 21 -18.58 -25.63 7.50
CA HIS A 21 -18.05 -24.98 8.70
C HIS A 21 -18.30 -25.76 10.00
N GLU A 22 -19.27 -26.70 10.01
CA GLU A 22 -19.38 -27.75 11.03
C GLU A 22 -18.23 -28.74 10.90
N SER A 23 -17.96 -29.28 9.70
CA SER A 23 -16.83 -30.18 9.46
C SER A 23 -15.46 -29.56 9.79
N CYS A 24 -15.30 -28.24 9.65
CA CYS A 24 -14.10 -27.51 10.04
C CYS A 24 -13.89 -27.39 11.56
N GLN A 25 -14.89 -27.67 12.42
CA GLN A 25 -14.71 -27.56 13.87
C GLN A 25 -13.75 -28.65 14.40
N PHE A 26 -13.76 -29.81 13.77
CA PHE A 26 -12.85 -30.90 14.05
C PHE A 26 -11.47 -30.57 13.47
N GLY A 27 -10.51 -30.20 14.32
CA GLY A 27 -9.16 -29.81 13.89
C GLY A 27 -8.99 -28.32 13.55
N ALA A 28 -9.92 -27.46 13.96
CA ALA A 28 -9.75 -26.01 13.89
C ALA A 28 -8.51 -25.55 14.69
N ALA A 29 -7.63 -24.78 14.05
CA ALA A 29 -6.37 -24.30 14.61
C ALA A 29 -6.03 -22.89 14.09
N HIS A 30 -4.90 -22.32 14.53
CA HIS A 30 -4.32 -21.09 13.96
C HIS A 30 -5.30 -19.90 13.76
N PRO A 31 -6.00 -19.42 14.80
CA PRO A 31 -6.92 -18.29 14.67
C PRO A 31 -6.20 -16.98 14.37
N TRP A 32 -6.65 -16.25 13.33
CA TRP A 32 -6.17 -14.91 12.97
C TRP A 32 -7.19 -13.80 13.21
N GLY A 33 -8.47 -14.14 13.43
CA GLY A 33 -9.55 -13.18 13.64
C GLY A 33 -10.39 -13.42 14.90
N LYS A 34 -11.66 -13.01 14.85
CA LYS A 34 -12.62 -13.07 15.97
C LYS A 34 -13.92 -13.81 15.62
N ALA A 35 -14.25 -13.96 14.35
CA ALA A 35 -15.33 -14.86 13.92
C ALA A 35 -14.86 -16.32 14.01
N SER A 36 -15.78 -17.25 14.24
CA SER A 36 -15.50 -18.70 14.27
C SER A 36 -15.00 -19.27 12.94
N THR A 37 -15.06 -18.49 11.86
CA THR A 37 -14.57 -18.81 10.52
C THR A 37 -13.18 -18.21 10.21
N GLU A 38 -12.63 -17.39 11.10
CA GLU A 38 -11.31 -16.75 10.97
C GLU A 38 -10.21 -17.57 11.69
N THR A 39 -10.23 -18.88 11.43
CA THR A 39 -9.32 -19.88 11.99
C THR A 39 -9.06 -20.98 10.96
N GLY A 40 -7.83 -21.48 10.87
CA GLY A 40 -7.39 -22.47 9.89
C GLY A 40 -7.58 -23.90 10.39
N MET A 41 -6.86 -24.83 9.79
CA MET A 41 -6.91 -26.25 10.13
C MET A 41 -5.52 -26.78 10.51
N ALA A 42 -5.53 -27.81 11.37
CA ALA A 42 -4.39 -28.66 11.67
C ALA A 42 -4.89 -30.09 11.93
N ARG A 43 -5.54 -30.68 10.92
CA ARG A 43 -6.16 -32.00 10.98
C ARG A 43 -5.31 -33.00 10.21
N LEU A 44 -4.30 -33.54 10.87
CA LEU A 44 -3.37 -34.47 10.23
C LEU A 44 -4.02 -35.83 10.03
N SER A 45 -3.70 -36.49 8.91
CA SER A 45 -4.31 -37.79 8.58
C SER A 45 -4.15 -38.81 9.72
N LEU A 46 -5.24 -39.48 10.04
CA LEU A 46 -5.34 -40.49 11.11
C LEU A 46 -5.08 -39.97 12.53
N ASP A 47 -5.12 -38.65 12.76
CA ASP A 47 -5.15 -38.09 14.12
C ASP A 47 -6.56 -38.15 14.74
N ASP A 48 -6.71 -37.70 15.99
CA ASP A 48 -7.99 -37.76 16.71
C ASP A 48 -9.04 -36.77 16.19
N SER A 49 -8.63 -35.72 15.48
CA SER A 49 -9.51 -34.76 14.82
C SER A 49 -9.92 -35.21 13.42
N ASP A 50 -9.04 -35.92 12.69
CA ASP A 50 -9.40 -36.65 11.48
C ASP A 50 -10.41 -37.76 11.82
N LYS A 51 -10.17 -38.55 12.87
CA LYS A 51 -11.16 -39.50 13.37
C LYS A 51 -12.53 -38.84 13.64
N GLN A 52 -12.55 -37.66 14.27
CA GLN A 52 -13.80 -36.97 14.58
C GLN A 52 -14.56 -36.52 13.31
N VAL A 53 -13.88 -35.96 12.30
CA VAL A 53 -14.57 -35.59 11.05
C VAL A 53 -14.99 -36.83 10.24
N ARG A 54 -14.24 -37.94 10.30
CA ARG A 54 -14.63 -39.22 9.69
C ARG A 54 -15.84 -39.85 10.38
N ASP A 55 -15.92 -39.80 11.71
CA ASP A 55 -17.07 -40.25 12.49
C ASP A 55 -18.32 -39.42 12.11
N TRP A 56 -18.15 -38.10 11.99
CA TRP A 56 -19.18 -37.15 11.55
C TRP A 56 -19.65 -37.43 10.12
N PHE A 57 -18.73 -37.55 9.16
CA PHE A 57 -19.02 -37.86 7.75
C PHE A 57 -19.82 -39.16 7.62
N MET A 58 -19.37 -40.22 8.31
CA MET A 58 -20.03 -41.53 8.30
C MET A 58 -21.40 -41.51 8.98
N SER A 59 -21.68 -40.55 9.85
CA SER A 59 -23.01 -40.33 10.44
C SER A 59 -23.91 -39.52 9.50
N TYR A 60 -23.40 -38.42 8.95
CA TYR A 60 -24.13 -37.51 8.05
C TYR A 60 -24.51 -38.20 6.73
N ALA A 61 -23.58 -38.91 6.10
CA ALA A 61 -23.88 -39.71 4.90
C ALA A 61 -25.00 -40.75 5.14
N LYS A 62 -25.04 -41.38 6.32
CA LYS A 62 -26.11 -42.33 6.69
C LYS A 62 -27.45 -41.63 6.93
N SER A 63 -27.48 -40.39 7.46
CA SER A 63 -28.73 -39.63 7.61
C SER A 63 -29.30 -39.19 6.26
N LEU A 64 -28.44 -38.95 5.27
CA LEU A 64 -28.80 -38.79 3.85
C LEU A 64 -29.17 -40.11 3.13
N GLY A 65 -29.26 -41.23 3.86
CA GLY A 65 -29.65 -42.53 3.31
C GLY A 65 -28.58 -43.25 2.48
N CYS A 66 -27.32 -42.79 2.50
CA CYS A 66 -26.24 -43.47 1.79
C CYS A 66 -25.88 -44.82 2.42
N LYS A 67 -25.61 -45.82 1.58
CA LYS A 67 -24.86 -47.00 1.97
C LYS A 67 -23.39 -46.60 2.11
N THR A 68 -22.87 -46.63 3.34
CA THR A 68 -21.48 -46.26 3.64
C THR A 68 -20.58 -47.47 3.86
N SER A 69 -19.32 -47.40 3.42
CA SER A 69 -18.29 -48.43 3.63
C SER A 69 -16.90 -47.81 3.84
N ILE A 70 -16.01 -48.56 4.49
CA ILE A 70 -14.61 -48.21 4.74
C ILE A 70 -13.73 -49.31 4.12
N ASP A 71 -12.61 -48.95 3.48
CA ASP A 71 -11.63 -49.91 2.96
C ASP A 71 -10.38 -50.09 3.85
N GLN A 72 -9.50 -51.00 3.44
CA GLN A 72 -8.24 -51.32 4.12
C GLN A 72 -7.24 -50.14 4.27
N MET A 73 -7.47 -49.01 3.59
CA MET A 73 -6.69 -47.78 3.71
C MET A 73 -7.43 -46.67 4.49
N GLY A 74 -8.65 -46.94 4.97
CA GLY A 74 -9.47 -45.95 5.69
C GLY A 74 -10.26 -45.01 4.80
N ASN A 75 -10.29 -45.25 3.48
CA ASN A 75 -11.09 -44.46 2.55
C ASN A 75 -12.57 -44.66 2.85
N LEU A 76 -13.34 -43.57 2.86
CA LEU A 76 -14.76 -43.59 3.15
C LEU A 76 -15.54 -43.46 1.85
N PHE A 77 -16.46 -44.38 1.60
CA PHE A 77 -17.34 -44.35 0.43
C PHE A 77 -18.78 -44.22 0.92
N ALA A 78 -19.51 -43.22 0.43
CA ALA A 78 -20.89 -42.93 0.77
C ALA A 78 -21.75 -42.96 -0.50
N ILE A 79 -22.38 -44.10 -0.79
CA ILE A 79 -23.09 -44.34 -2.04
C ILE A 79 -24.60 -44.18 -1.84
N ARG A 80 -25.22 -43.24 -2.55
CA ARG A 80 -26.66 -43.10 -2.72
C ARG A 80 -27.15 -44.07 -3.81
N PRO A 81 -28.19 -44.87 -3.58
CA PRO A 81 -28.74 -45.76 -4.60
C PRO A 81 -29.41 -44.98 -5.74
N GLY A 82 -29.42 -45.59 -6.93
CA GLY A 82 -30.21 -45.18 -8.09
C GLY A 82 -31.22 -46.25 -8.51
N LYS A 83 -31.75 -46.17 -9.73
CA LYS A 83 -32.68 -47.16 -10.31
C LYS A 83 -31.99 -48.51 -10.55
N ASN A 84 -30.79 -48.48 -11.16
CA ASN A 84 -29.98 -49.64 -11.44
C ASN A 84 -28.71 -49.64 -10.57
N ASN A 85 -28.77 -50.34 -9.43
CA ASN A 85 -27.67 -50.44 -8.47
C ASN A 85 -26.62 -51.51 -8.81
N ASP A 86 -26.76 -52.20 -9.95
CA ASP A 86 -25.73 -53.11 -10.47
C ASP A 86 -24.66 -52.34 -11.29
N LEU A 87 -24.88 -51.05 -11.56
CA LEU A 87 -23.90 -50.16 -12.20
C LEU A 87 -22.91 -49.60 -11.17
N PRO A 88 -21.62 -49.42 -11.53
CA PRO A 88 -20.68 -48.64 -10.73
C PRO A 88 -21.18 -47.19 -10.51
N PRO A 89 -20.99 -46.60 -9.33
CA PRO A 89 -21.42 -45.22 -9.07
C PRO A 89 -20.59 -44.18 -9.82
N VAL A 90 -21.23 -43.06 -10.18
CA VAL A 90 -20.52 -41.81 -10.45
C VAL A 90 -20.13 -41.20 -9.11
N MET A 91 -18.83 -41.01 -8.89
CA MET A 91 -18.28 -40.55 -7.62
C MET A 91 -17.86 -39.09 -7.70
N MET A 92 -18.15 -38.37 -6.62
CA MET A 92 -17.54 -37.08 -6.31
C MET A 92 -16.65 -37.25 -5.08
N GLY A 93 -15.63 -36.43 -4.89
CA GLY A 93 -14.83 -36.53 -3.67
C GLY A 93 -13.47 -35.89 -3.75
N SER A 94 -12.77 -35.95 -2.61
CA SER A 94 -11.42 -35.43 -2.37
C SER A 94 -10.98 -35.95 -0.97
N HIS A 95 -10.26 -35.15 -0.18
CA HIS A 95 -9.79 -35.49 1.17
C HIS A 95 -10.41 -34.62 2.29
N LEU A 96 -10.23 -35.08 3.53
CA LEU A 96 -10.58 -34.33 4.75
C LEU A 96 -9.38 -34.05 5.65
N ASP A 97 -8.26 -34.76 5.51
CA ASP A 97 -7.00 -34.40 6.18
C ASP A 97 -6.33 -33.18 5.52
N THR A 98 -5.53 -32.45 6.31
CA THR A 98 -4.93 -31.15 5.95
C THR A 98 -3.44 -31.10 6.33
N GLN A 99 -2.70 -30.12 5.78
CA GLN A 99 -1.40 -29.69 6.27
C GLN A 99 -1.44 -29.31 7.77
N PRO A 100 -0.27 -29.26 8.46
CA PRO A 100 -0.18 -28.82 9.87
C PRO A 100 -0.61 -27.36 10.08
N THR A 101 -0.62 -26.56 9.01
CA THR A 101 -1.08 -25.16 8.95
C THR A 101 -2.04 -24.97 7.78
N GLY A 102 -2.89 -25.97 7.51
CA GLY A 102 -3.80 -25.98 6.36
C GLY A 102 -4.90 -24.93 6.42
N GLY A 103 -5.51 -24.69 5.27
CA GLY A 103 -6.71 -23.88 5.15
C GLY A 103 -8.00 -24.66 5.43
N ARG A 104 -9.15 -24.02 5.22
CA ARG A 104 -10.48 -24.60 5.53
C ARG A 104 -11.21 -25.19 4.32
N TYR A 105 -10.61 -25.12 3.14
CA TYR A 105 -11.25 -25.34 1.84
C TYR A 105 -10.52 -26.43 1.04
N ASP A 106 -9.19 -26.46 1.14
CA ASP A 106 -8.30 -27.52 0.63
C ASP A 106 -8.83 -28.92 0.97
N GLY A 107 -9.09 -29.75 -0.05
CA GLY A 107 -9.80 -31.05 0.01
C GLY A 107 -11.26 -31.00 0.48
N ILE A 108 -11.49 -30.42 1.65
CA ILE A 108 -12.74 -30.43 2.41
C ILE A 108 -13.91 -29.91 1.54
N LEU A 109 -13.67 -28.89 0.70
CA LEU A 109 -14.70 -28.34 -0.19
C LEU A 109 -15.27 -29.40 -1.14
N GLY A 110 -14.44 -30.28 -1.69
CA GLY A 110 -14.86 -31.34 -2.60
C GLY A 110 -15.73 -32.40 -1.92
N VAL A 111 -15.28 -32.87 -0.75
CA VAL A 111 -16.00 -33.89 0.04
C VAL A 111 -17.36 -33.38 0.51
N ILE A 112 -17.42 -32.16 1.04
CA ILE A 112 -18.68 -31.60 1.55
C ILE A 112 -19.64 -31.19 0.41
N SER A 113 -19.14 -30.69 -0.72
CA SER A 113 -19.99 -30.37 -1.87
C SER A 113 -20.64 -31.63 -2.47
N GLY A 114 -19.94 -32.75 -2.52
CA GLY A 114 -20.52 -34.04 -2.92
C GLY A 114 -21.67 -34.49 -1.99
N LEU A 115 -21.57 -34.23 -0.68
CA LEU A 115 -22.64 -34.52 0.27
C LEU A 115 -23.85 -33.60 0.06
N GLU A 116 -23.64 -32.31 -0.19
CA GLU A 116 -24.72 -31.36 -0.50
C GLU A 116 -25.40 -31.65 -1.85
N VAL A 117 -24.69 -32.21 -2.84
CA VAL A 117 -25.31 -32.74 -4.08
C VAL A 117 -26.26 -33.90 -3.77
N ILE A 118 -25.82 -34.89 -2.98
CA ILE A 118 -26.68 -36.00 -2.54
C ILE A 118 -27.90 -35.47 -1.76
N LYS A 119 -27.68 -34.54 -0.83
CA LYS A 119 -28.75 -33.90 -0.05
C LYS A 119 -29.74 -33.16 -0.95
N THR A 120 -29.26 -32.34 -1.89
CA THR A 120 -30.10 -31.62 -2.86
C THR A 120 -30.97 -32.58 -3.68
N LEU A 121 -30.41 -33.70 -4.15
CA LEU A 121 -31.15 -34.72 -4.89
C LEU A 121 -32.18 -35.46 -4.01
N ASN A 122 -31.95 -35.59 -2.71
CA ASN A 122 -32.92 -36.13 -1.76
C ASN A 122 -34.05 -35.12 -1.45
N ASP A 123 -33.70 -33.86 -1.15
CA ASP A 123 -34.62 -32.76 -0.84
C ASP A 123 -35.60 -32.51 -2.01
N HIS A 124 -35.11 -32.65 -3.26
CA HIS A 124 -35.92 -32.55 -4.48
C HIS A 124 -36.50 -33.88 -4.99
N HIS A 125 -36.30 -34.99 -4.27
CA HIS A 125 -36.81 -36.34 -4.59
C HIS A 125 -36.43 -36.84 -5.99
N VAL A 126 -35.22 -36.53 -6.47
CA VAL A 126 -34.72 -36.91 -7.79
C VAL A 126 -34.11 -38.31 -7.76
N GLU A 127 -34.57 -39.18 -8.65
CA GLU A 127 -34.10 -40.56 -8.79
C GLU A 127 -33.15 -40.71 -9.99
N THR A 128 -31.89 -41.07 -9.73
CA THR A 128 -30.83 -41.20 -10.74
C THR A 128 -30.83 -42.59 -11.40
N GLU A 129 -30.42 -42.69 -12.67
CA GLU A 129 -30.40 -43.98 -13.39
C GLU A 129 -29.42 -44.99 -12.75
N GLY A 130 -28.17 -44.57 -12.52
CA GLY A 130 -27.19 -45.30 -11.71
C GLY A 130 -27.08 -44.72 -10.28
N PRO A 131 -26.35 -45.41 -9.39
CA PRO A 131 -25.98 -44.85 -8.10
C PRO A 131 -24.99 -43.70 -8.26
N ILE A 132 -24.91 -42.85 -7.25
CA ILE A 132 -23.93 -41.77 -7.14
C ILE A 132 -23.31 -41.82 -5.74
N GLY A 133 -22.12 -41.27 -5.53
CA GLY A 133 -21.52 -41.30 -4.20
C GLY A 133 -20.48 -40.23 -3.93
N VAL A 134 -20.10 -40.15 -2.65
CA VAL A 134 -18.99 -39.33 -2.16
C VAL A 134 -17.86 -40.24 -1.71
N VAL A 135 -16.63 -39.91 -2.08
CA VAL A 135 -15.41 -40.50 -1.49
C VAL A 135 -14.68 -39.46 -0.64
N ASN A 136 -14.20 -39.91 0.52
CA ASN A 136 -13.14 -39.25 1.26
C ASN A 136 -11.90 -40.16 1.25
N TRP A 137 -10.85 -39.71 0.59
CA TRP A 137 -9.56 -40.39 0.55
C TRP A 137 -8.76 -40.17 1.85
N THR A 138 -7.59 -40.79 1.94
CA THR A 138 -6.80 -40.84 3.19
C THR A 138 -5.33 -40.53 2.94
N ASN A 139 -4.83 -39.49 3.60
CA ASN A 139 -3.48 -38.96 3.45
C ASN A 139 -3.22 -38.55 2.00
N GLU A 140 -4.06 -37.63 1.50
CA GLU A 140 -3.78 -36.94 0.23
C GLU A 140 -2.56 -36.04 0.44
N GLU A 141 -2.63 -35.15 1.42
CA GLU A 141 -1.66 -34.07 1.69
C GLU A 141 -0.20 -34.52 1.90
N GLY A 142 0.04 -35.82 2.15
CA GLY A 142 1.37 -36.36 2.47
C GLY A 142 1.98 -35.84 3.77
N ALA A 143 1.26 -35.00 4.52
CA ALA A 143 1.80 -34.16 5.58
C ALA A 143 2.30 -34.94 6.80
N ARG A 144 1.54 -35.97 7.22
CA ARG A 144 1.92 -36.83 8.35
C ARG A 144 2.71 -38.04 7.89
N PHE A 145 2.23 -38.73 6.86
CA PHE A 145 2.89 -39.88 6.22
C PHE A 145 3.40 -39.45 4.84
N PRO A 146 4.71 -39.49 4.56
CA PRO A 146 5.37 -38.72 3.49
C PRO A 146 5.20 -39.32 2.09
N LYS A 147 3.95 -39.48 1.66
CA LYS A 147 3.55 -39.88 0.31
C LYS A 147 2.17 -39.31 0.01
N MET A 148 2.09 -38.41 -0.97
CA MET A 148 0.82 -37.78 -1.32
C MET A 148 -0.13 -38.72 -2.07
N ALA A 149 -1.43 -38.43 -2.01
CA ALA A 149 -2.52 -39.20 -2.63
C ALA A 149 -2.37 -40.73 -2.45
N VAL A 150 -1.89 -41.17 -1.28
CA VAL A 150 -1.43 -42.55 -1.11
C VAL A 150 -2.58 -43.55 -1.17
N ALA A 151 -3.73 -43.23 -0.58
CA ALA A 151 -4.83 -44.19 -0.48
C ALA A 151 -5.65 -44.31 -1.78
N SER A 152 -5.76 -43.26 -2.59
CA SER A 152 -6.28 -43.35 -3.96
C SER A 152 -5.29 -44.08 -4.89
N GLY A 153 -3.98 -43.90 -4.70
CA GLY A 153 -2.94 -44.66 -5.40
C GLY A 153 -2.93 -46.15 -5.04
N VAL A 154 -3.28 -46.52 -3.81
CA VAL A 154 -3.53 -47.92 -3.41
C VAL A 154 -4.82 -48.46 -4.02
N TRP A 155 -5.93 -47.70 -3.94
CA TRP A 155 -7.19 -48.07 -4.61
C TRP A 155 -6.99 -48.27 -6.12
N ALA A 156 -6.17 -47.44 -6.77
CA ALA A 156 -5.81 -47.58 -8.17
C ALA A 156 -4.83 -48.74 -8.44
N GLU A 157 -4.39 -49.49 -7.43
CA GLU A 157 -3.38 -50.55 -7.52
C GLU A 157 -2.05 -50.09 -8.16
N VAL A 158 -1.71 -48.80 -8.01
CA VAL A 158 -0.42 -48.22 -8.42
C VAL A 158 0.57 -48.29 -7.26
N ILE A 159 0.09 -48.11 -6.04
CA ILE A 159 0.87 -48.24 -4.79
C ILE A 159 0.49 -49.56 -4.13
N PRO A 160 1.45 -50.44 -3.75
CA PRO A 160 1.13 -51.64 -2.99
C PRO A 160 0.60 -51.29 -1.59
N LEU A 161 -0.51 -51.91 -1.17
CA LEU A 161 -1.14 -51.71 0.15
C LEU A 161 -0.14 -51.78 1.30
N GLN A 162 0.75 -52.79 1.29
CA GLN A 162 1.79 -52.97 2.30
C GLN A 162 2.76 -51.77 2.35
N THR A 163 3.17 -51.23 1.20
CA THR A 163 4.07 -50.06 1.11
C THR A 163 3.43 -48.81 1.69
N ALA A 164 2.11 -48.63 1.56
CA ALA A 164 1.38 -47.53 2.18
C ALA A 164 1.23 -47.75 3.70
N TRP A 165 0.87 -48.96 4.12
CA TRP A 165 0.74 -49.36 5.53
C TRP A 165 2.04 -49.21 6.34
N ASP A 166 3.20 -49.43 5.70
CA ASP A 166 4.53 -49.32 6.31
C ASP A 166 5.09 -47.89 6.35
N LEU A 167 4.41 -46.89 5.74
CA LEU A 167 4.82 -45.48 5.86
C LEU A 167 4.83 -45.04 7.31
N GLN A 168 5.95 -44.47 7.75
CA GLN A 168 6.11 -43.92 9.11
C GLN A 168 5.70 -42.45 9.15
N GLU A 169 5.14 -42.00 10.27
CA GLU A 169 4.88 -40.57 10.47
C GLU A 169 6.18 -39.77 10.65
N VAL A 170 6.27 -38.55 10.11
CA VAL A 170 7.51 -37.74 10.14
C VAL A 170 7.57 -36.69 11.25
N LEU A 171 6.46 -36.43 11.95
CA LEU A 171 6.34 -35.33 12.93
C LEU A 171 6.42 -35.80 14.41
N ALA A 172 6.47 -37.11 14.68
CA ALA A 172 6.43 -37.66 16.04
C ALA A 172 7.80 -38.18 16.54
N SER A 173 8.08 -37.99 17.82
CA SER A 173 9.34 -38.44 18.47
C SER A 173 9.47 -39.97 18.62
N ASN A 174 8.40 -40.72 18.36
CA ASN A 174 8.35 -42.19 18.41
C ASN A 174 7.37 -42.66 17.32
N PRO A 175 7.78 -42.65 16.05
CA PRO A 175 6.85 -42.72 14.93
C PRO A 175 6.04 -44.02 14.91
N LYS A 176 4.79 -43.89 14.48
CA LYS A 176 3.86 -44.97 14.14
C LYS A 176 3.80 -45.16 12.64
N SER A 177 3.47 -46.37 12.22
CA SER A 177 3.12 -46.62 10.83
C SER A 177 1.68 -46.21 10.52
N MET A 178 1.38 -45.90 9.27
CA MET A 178 0.02 -45.56 8.81
C MET A 178 -0.99 -46.66 9.18
N LYS A 179 -0.57 -47.93 9.12
CA LYS A 179 -1.37 -49.07 9.57
C LYS A 179 -1.68 -49.06 11.07
N GLN A 180 -0.70 -48.72 11.91
CA GLN A 180 -0.91 -48.63 13.36
C GLN A 180 -1.91 -47.54 13.72
N GLU A 181 -1.89 -46.40 13.01
CA GLU A 181 -2.85 -45.33 13.24
C GLU A 181 -4.24 -45.65 12.70
N LEU A 182 -4.36 -46.28 11.52
CA LEU A 182 -5.64 -46.84 11.02
C LEU A 182 -6.29 -47.79 12.03
N ASP A 183 -5.49 -48.67 12.64
CA ASP A 183 -5.97 -49.59 13.69
C ASP A 183 -6.29 -48.86 15.00
N ARG A 184 -5.50 -47.84 15.38
CA ARG A 184 -5.72 -47.01 16.59
C ARG A 184 -7.05 -46.26 16.53
N ILE A 185 -7.37 -45.64 15.40
CA ILE A 185 -8.63 -44.91 15.22
C ILE A 185 -9.81 -45.79 14.82
N GLY A 186 -9.57 -47.06 14.48
CA GLY A 186 -10.61 -48.02 14.09
C GLY A 186 -11.11 -47.90 12.65
N TYR A 187 -10.24 -47.42 11.74
CA TYR A 187 -10.56 -47.16 10.33
C TYR A 187 -9.88 -48.13 9.34
N THR A 188 -9.18 -49.18 9.78
CA THR A 188 -8.93 -50.34 8.89
C THR A 188 -10.27 -51.00 8.57
N GLY A 189 -10.81 -50.77 7.36
CA GLY A 189 -12.03 -51.42 6.89
C GLY A 189 -11.81 -52.82 6.32
N ASP A 190 -12.87 -53.63 6.30
CA ASP A 190 -12.87 -54.99 5.77
C ASP A 190 -12.86 -55.05 4.23
N VAL A 191 -13.24 -53.96 3.54
CA VAL A 191 -13.29 -53.91 2.07
C VAL A 191 -11.87 -53.77 1.52
N PRO A 192 -11.45 -54.55 0.50
CA PRO A 192 -10.13 -54.38 -0.09
C PRO A 192 -9.98 -52.98 -0.73
N ALA A 193 -8.87 -52.30 -0.44
CA ALA A 193 -8.54 -51.01 -1.03
C ALA A 193 -8.11 -51.19 -2.50
N SER A 194 -9.09 -51.35 -3.39
CA SER A 194 -8.90 -51.62 -4.82
C SER A 194 -10.14 -51.20 -5.62
N TYR A 195 -9.90 -50.60 -6.79
CA TYR A 195 -10.89 -50.26 -7.81
C TYR A 195 -11.69 -51.48 -8.32
N LYS A 196 -11.21 -52.71 -8.10
CA LYS A 196 -11.98 -53.93 -8.42
C LYS A 196 -13.03 -54.27 -7.37
N SER A 197 -12.85 -53.79 -6.14
CA SER A 197 -13.80 -53.99 -5.03
C SER A 197 -14.77 -52.81 -4.89
N ASN A 198 -14.28 -51.60 -5.11
CA ASN A 198 -15.06 -50.36 -5.18
C ASN A 198 -14.91 -49.71 -6.58
N PRO A 199 -15.48 -50.29 -7.66
CA PRO A 199 -15.39 -49.73 -9.01
C PRO A 199 -16.21 -48.45 -9.15
N PHE A 200 -15.72 -47.49 -9.93
CA PHE A 200 -16.39 -46.23 -10.25
C PHE A 200 -16.75 -46.18 -11.75
N ALA A 201 -17.85 -45.51 -12.10
CA ALA A 201 -18.19 -45.20 -13.48
C ALA A 201 -17.45 -43.95 -13.98
N ALA A 202 -17.31 -42.93 -13.12
CA ALA A 202 -16.50 -41.73 -13.32
C ALA A 202 -16.16 -41.09 -11.96
N HIS A 203 -15.15 -40.22 -11.93
CA HIS A 203 -14.77 -39.40 -10.78
C HIS A 203 -14.81 -37.90 -11.11
N PHE A 204 -15.39 -37.08 -10.24
CA PHE A 204 -15.43 -35.62 -10.35
C PHE A 204 -15.01 -34.95 -9.05
N GLU A 205 -13.89 -34.23 -9.08
CA GLU A 205 -13.33 -33.56 -7.90
C GLU A 205 -13.50 -32.04 -8.01
N LEU A 206 -14.25 -31.45 -7.07
CA LEU A 206 -14.31 -30.00 -6.90
C LEU A 206 -13.23 -29.59 -5.92
N HIS A 207 -12.40 -28.62 -6.30
CA HIS A 207 -11.30 -28.14 -5.49
C HIS A 207 -11.19 -26.61 -5.51
N ILE A 208 -10.40 -26.06 -4.60
CA ILE A 208 -9.85 -24.70 -4.76
C ILE A 208 -8.67 -24.75 -5.75
N GLU A 209 -8.43 -23.65 -6.47
CA GLU A 209 -7.30 -23.57 -7.41
C GLU A 209 -5.92 -23.77 -6.75
N GLN A 210 -5.78 -23.36 -5.46
CA GLN A 210 -4.50 -23.24 -4.75
C GLN A 210 -3.50 -22.27 -5.43
N GLY A 211 -3.96 -21.52 -6.44
CA GLY A 211 -3.24 -20.49 -7.19
C GLY A 211 -4.12 -19.24 -7.41
N PRO A 212 -3.56 -18.16 -8.00
CA PRO A 212 -4.23 -16.88 -8.12
C PRO A 212 -4.95 -16.65 -9.46
N ILE A 213 -4.83 -17.55 -10.44
CA ILE A 213 -5.16 -17.26 -11.86
C ILE A 213 -6.63 -16.89 -12.02
N LEU A 214 -7.56 -17.58 -11.35
CA LEU A 214 -8.97 -17.27 -11.42
C LEU A 214 -9.34 -15.97 -10.68
N GLU A 215 -8.59 -15.55 -9.65
CA GLU A 215 -8.81 -14.23 -9.01
C GLU A 215 -8.22 -13.10 -9.86
N ASP A 216 -6.97 -13.25 -10.31
CA ASP A 216 -6.25 -12.27 -11.15
C ASP A 216 -6.96 -11.99 -12.48
N GLU A 217 -7.56 -13.01 -13.10
CA GLU A 217 -8.31 -12.88 -14.37
C GLU A 217 -9.81 -12.56 -14.16
N GLY A 218 -10.29 -12.45 -12.92
CA GLY A 218 -11.69 -12.15 -12.62
C GLY A 218 -12.67 -13.24 -13.11
N LEU A 219 -12.27 -14.50 -12.97
CA LEU A 219 -13.02 -15.69 -13.36
C LEU A 219 -13.67 -16.37 -12.14
N LYS A 220 -14.51 -17.37 -12.39
CA LYS A 220 -15.31 -18.06 -11.37
C LYS A 220 -15.13 -19.57 -11.37
N ILE A 221 -14.80 -20.19 -12.51
CA ILE A 221 -14.56 -21.63 -12.59
C ILE A 221 -13.35 -21.93 -13.48
N GLY A 222 -12.43 -22.77 -12.99
CA GLY A 222 -11.43 -23.44 -13.79
C GLY A 222 -11.92 -24.83 -14.22
N VAL A 223 -11.96 -25.10 -15.52
CA VAL A 223 -12.22 -26.43 -16.06
C VAL A 223 -10.89 -27.14 -16.23
N VAL A 224 -10.59 -28.08 -15.33
CA VAL A 224 -9.28 -28.71 -15.26
C VAL A 224 -9.16 -29.79 -16.33
N GLN A 225 -8.31 -29.55 -17.32
CA GLN A 225 -8.03 -30.46 -18.44
C GLN A 225 -7.01 -31.54 -18.07
N GLY A 226 -6.25 -31.33 -16.99
CA GLY A 226 -5.16 -32.20 -16.58
C GLY A 226 -4.35 -31.67 -15.40
N VAL A 227 -3.28 -32.36 -15.04
CA VAL A 227 -2.34 -32.03 -13.96
C VAL A 227 -0.91 -32.02 -14.49
N GLN A 228 -0.09 -31.04 -14.09
CA GLN A 228 1.29 -30.95 -14.54
C GLN A 228 2.16 -32.10 -14.01
N ALA A 229 3.22 -32.44 -14.74
CA ALA A 229 4.21 -33.41 -14.30
C ALA A 229 5.05 -32.84 -13.15
N PHE A 230 5.43 -33.69 -12.19
CA PHE A 230 6.39 -33.33 -11.15
C PHE A 230 7.23 -34.52 -10.68
N LYS A 231 8.47 -34.22 -10.26
CA LYS A 231 9.39 -35.18 -9.64
C LYS A 231 9.95 -34.58 -8.36
N TRP A 232 9.92 -35.34 -7.27
CA TRP A 232 10.48 -34.96 -5.98
C TRP A 232 11.73 -35.78 -5.68
N PHE A 233 12.80 -35.11 -5.27
CA PHE A 233 14.08 -35.72 -4.91
C PHE A 233 14.50 -35.36 -3.49
N ASN A 234 15.18 -36.28 -2.81
CA ASN A 234 16.01 -36.02 -1.65
C ASN A 234 17.48 -35.99 -2.10
N ILE A 235 18.12 -34.83 -1.96
CA ILE A 235 19.50 -34.59 -2.38
C ILE A 235 20.40 -34.61 -1.15
N THR A 236 21.34 -35.56 -1.08
CA THR A 236 22.32 -35.62 0.01
C THR A 236 23.71 -35.20 -0.50
N VAL A 237 24.21 -34.07 -0.02
CA VAL A 237 25.55 -33.55 -0.31
C VAL A 237 26.50 -33.91 0.83
N ARG A 238 27.58 -34.63 0.53
CA ARG A 238 28.56 -35.11 1.51
C ARG A 238 29.90 -34.39 1.31
N GLY A 239 30.39 -33.77 2.37
CA GLY A 239 31.64 -33.02 2.41
C GLY A 239 32.61 -33.62 3.42
N ARG A 240 33.22 -32.78 4.25
CA ARG A 240 33.98 -33.22 5.43
C ARG A 240 33.89 -32.16 6.52
N ASP A 241 33.46 -32.57 7.70
CA ASP A 241 33.52 -31.77 8.92
C ASP A 241 34.97 -31.43 9.27
N SER A 242 35.23 -30.17 9.57
CA SER A 242 36.50 -29.70 10.12
C SER A 242 36.29 -28.35 10.79
N HIS A 243 37.09 -28.03 11.81
CA HIS A 243 36.95 -26.79 12.57
C HIS A 243 37.14 -25.55 11.67
N ALA A 244 36.16 -24.64 11.71
CA ALA A 244 35.99 -23.57 10.74
C ALA A 244 37.10 -22.50 10.79
N GLY A 245 37.68 -22.26 11.98
CA GLY A 245 38.78 -21.30 12.16
C GLY A 245 40.17 -21.80 11.78
N THR A 246 40.38 -23.12 11.71
CA THR A 246 41.70 -23.73 11.43
C THR A 246 41.79 -24.45 10.09
N THR A 247 40.67 -24.63 9.38
CA THR A 247 40.66 -25.27 8.06
C THR A 247 40.75 -24.20 6.95
N PRO A 248 41.91 -24.03 6.29
CA PRO A 248 42.05 -23.04 5.22
C PRO A 248 41.20 -23.41 4.00
N LEU A 249 40.78 -22.42 3.21
CA LEU A 249 39.83 -22.59 2.09
C LEU A 249 40.22 -23.75 1.16
N TYR A 250 41.48 -23.78 0.69
CA TYR A 250 42.02 -24.81 -0.21
C TYR A 250 41.89 -26.27 0.30
N ALA A 251 41.59 -26.48 1.58
CA ALA A 251 41.48 -27.80 2.22
C ALA A 251 40.03 -28.20 2.57
N ARG A 252 39.04 -27.40 2.18
CA ARG A 252 37.62 -27.61 2.51
C ARG A 252 36.91 -28.53 1.53
N LYS A 253 36.02 -29.36 2.09
CA LYS A 253 34.93 -30.06 1.39
C LYS A 253 33.64 -29.57 2.07
N ASP A 254 33.12 -28.44 1.60
CA ASP A 254 32.03 -27.70 2.25
C ASP A 254 30.69 -28.02 1.59
N PRO A 255 29.84 -28.88 2.19
CA PRO A 255 28.60 -29.32 1.56
C PRO A 255 27.50 -28.27 1.65
N VAL A 256 27.59 -27.30 2.57
CA VAL A 256 26.64 -26.18 2.67
C VAL A 256 26.85 -25.24 1.49
N LEU A 257 28.11 -24.87 1.21
CA LEU A 257 28.44 -24.04 0.06
C LEU A 257 28.03 -24.70 -1.27
N SER A 258 28.26 -26.00 -1.42
CA SER A 258 27.81 -26.76 -2.59
C SER A 258 26.28 -26.82 -2.70
N ALA A 259 25.57 -27.18 -1.63
CA ALA A 259 24.11 -27.31 -1.65
C ALA A 259 23.38 -25.99 -1.94
N THR A 260 23.80 -24.87 -1.33
CA THR A 260 23.19 -23.56 -1.58
C THR A 260 23.35 -23.14 -3.05
N LYS A 261 24.50 -23.42 -3.67
CA LYS A 261 24.72 -23.16 -5.11
C LYS A 261 23.83 -24.05 -6.00
N MET A 262 23.65 -25.33 -5.63
CA MET A 262 22.74 -26.25 -6.33
C MET A 262 21.30 -25.76 -6.32
N ILE A 263 20.79 -25.27 -5.18
CA ILE A 263 19.44 -24.73 -5.05
C ILE A 263 19.24 -23.49 -5.95
N VAL A 264 20.22 -22.57 -5.98
CA VAL A 264 20.20 -21.42 -6.89
C VAL A 264 20.20 -21.87 -8.36
N ALA A 265 21.08 -22.82 -8.72
CA ALA A 265 21.17 -23.35 -10.08
C ALA A 265 19.85 -24.00 -10.53
N ALA A 266 19.19 -24.81 -9.69
CA ALA A 266 17.90 -25.42 -10.00
C ALA A 266 16.81 -24.38 -10.30
N ASN A 267 16.75 -23.29 -9.53
CA ASN A 267 15.80 -22.20 -9.78
C ASN A 267 16.12 -21.45 -11.09
N THR A 268 17.40 -21.27 -11.44
CA THR A 268 17.83 -20.70 -12.72
C THR A 268 17.57 -21.63 -13.92
N ILE A 269 17.63 -22.95 -13.72
CA ILE A 269 17.28 -23.95 -14.74
C ILE A 269 15.77 -23.92 -14.99
N ALA A 270 14.96 -23.99 -13.94
CA ALA A 270 13.50 -23.99 -14.07
C ALA A 270 12.95 -22.75 -14.79
N LYS A 271 13.45 -21.55 -14.42
CA LYS A 271 13.13 -20.27 -15.08
C LYS A 271 13.53 -20.17 -16.56
N ARG A 272 14.39 -21.06 -17.07
CA ARG A 272 14.74 -21.14 -18.51
C ARG A 272 13.78 -22.04 -19.31
N PHE A 273 13.06 -22.92 -18.62
CA PHE A 273 12.12 -23.88 -19.20
C PHE A 273 10.65 -23.54 -18.88
N ASP A 274 10.38 -22.33 -18.37
CA ASP A 274 9.07 -21.88 -17.86
C ASP A 274 8.41 -22.88 -16.87
N GLY A 275 9.25 -23.64 -16.16
CA GLY A 275 8.85 -24.60 -15.13
C GLY A 275 9.18 -24.14 -13.72
N LEU A 276 8.89 -24.99 -12.74
CA LEU A 276 9.07 -24.72 -11.31
C LEU A 276 10.20 -25.57 -10.73
N ALA A 277 10.98 -25.00 -9.81
CA ALA A 277 11.91 -25.73 -8.94
C ALA A 277 11.97 -25.11 -7.54
N THR A 278 11.72 -25.94 -6.53
CA THR A 278 11.50 -25.54 -5.13
C THR A 278 12.27 -26.45 -4.17
N THR A 279 12.82 -25.87 -3.10
CA THR A 279 13.41 -26.62 -1.97
C THR A 279 12.65 -26.28 -0.70
N GLY A 280 11.84 -27.24 -0.21
CA GLY A 280 11.01 -27.07 0.99
C GLY A 280 11.68 -27.51 2.29
N ILE A 281 12.68 -28.40 2.23
CA ILE A 281 13.41 -28.93 3.39
C ILE A 281 14.90 -28.72 3.16
N PHE A 282 15.61 -28.23 4.18
CA PHE A 282 17.07 -28.09 4.20
C PHE A 282 17.61 -28.40 5.61
N THR A 283 18.58 -29.31 5.71
CA THR A 283 19.14 -29.77 6.99
C THR A 283 20.65 -29.96 6.89
N THR A 284 21.37 -29.70 7.98
CA THR A 284 22.85 -29.72 8.03
C THR A 284 23.37 -30.46 9.25
N ASP A 285 24.41 -31.27 9.09
CA ASP A 285 24.94 -32.16 10.14
C ASP A 285 26.48 -31.98 10.27
N PRO A 286 27.03 -31.59 11.44
CA PRO A 286 26.38 -31.40 12.75
C PRO A 286 25.74 -30.01 12.97
N GLY A 287 25.79 -29.11 11.99
CA GLY A 287 25.06 -27.82 12.05
C GLY A 287 25.52 -26.83 13.13
N THR A 288 26.83 -26.76 13.43
CA THR A 288 27.37 -25.83 14.44
C THR A 288 28.15 -24.66 13.82
N VAL A 289 28.17 -23.51 14.50
CA VAL A 289 28.79 -22.26 14.00
C VAL A 289 30.31 -22.40 13.73
N ASN A 290 31.00 -23.25 14.48
CA ASN A 290 32.46 -23.39 14.45
C ASN A 290 32.98 -24.67 13.76
N THR A 291 32.11 -25.51 13.20
CA THR A 291 32.48 -26.75 12.51
C THR A 291 31.73 -26.82 11.19
N MET A 292 32.44 -27.00 10.07
CA MET A 292 31.77 -27.23 8.78
C MET A 292 30.91 -28.50 8.86
N ALA A 293 29.77 -28.53 8.16
CA ALA A 293 28.98 -29.75 8.06
C ALA A 293 29.76 -30.85 7.32
N HIS A 294 29.60 -32.11 7.72
CA HIS A 294 30.00 -33.25 6.88
C HIS A 294 28.88 -33.63 5.91
N THR A 295 27.63 -33.28 6.19
CA THR A 295 26.49 -33.63 5.32
C THR A 295 25.42 -32.55 5.35
N VAL A 296 24.82 -32.32 4.18
CA VAL A 296 23.60 -31.53 4.00
C VAL A 296 22.58 -32.41 3.28
N LYS A 297 21.33 -32.35 3.70
CA LYS A 297 20.21 -32.95 2.97
C LYS A 297 19.16 -31.89 2.67
N PHE A 298 18.71 -31.84 1.42
CA PHE A 298 17.64 -30.93 1.00
C PHE A 298 16.70 -31.59 -0.01
N THR A 299 15.45 -31.17 -0.05
CA THR A 299 14.49 -31.64 -1.06
C THR A 299 14.54 -30.77 -2.31
N LEU A 300 14.27 -31.38 -3.46
CA LEU A 300 14.09 -30.69 -4.73
C LEU A 300 12.79 -31.18 -5.38
N ASP A 301 11.80 -30.29 -5.44
CA ASP A 301 10.55 -30.46 -6.18
C ASP A 301 10.71 -29.74 -7.53
N VAL A 302 10.57 -30.46 -8.64
CA VAL A 302 10.66 -29.91 -10.01
C VAL A 302 9.36 -30.22 -10.74
N ARG A 303 8.73 -29.21 -11.35
CA ARG A 303 7.43 -29.34 -12.04
C ARG A 303 7.41 -28.68 -13.40
N HIS A 304 6.71 -29.27 -14.36
CA HIS A 304 6.43 -28.68 -15.67
C HIS A 304 5.22 -29.35 -16.35
N VAL A 305 4.50 -28.63 -17.22
CA VAL A 305 3.27 -29.13 -17.90
C VAL A 305 3.52 -30.19 -19.00
N GLN A 306 4.78 -30.51 -19.31
CA GLN A 306 5.20 -31.52 -20.29
C GLN A 306 6.34 -32.37 -19.71
N ASP A 307 6.22 -33.69 -19.80
CA ASP A 307 7.15 -34.68 -19.24
C ASP A 307 8.56 -34.62 -19.82
N ASP A 308 8.69 -34.35 -21.13
CA ASP A 308 9.99 -34.33 -21.81
C ASP A 308 10.82 -33.10 -21.42
N ILE A 309 10.18 -31.96 -21.19
CA ILE A 309 10.80 -30.76 -20.64
C ILE A 309 11.14 -30.95 -19.16
N LEU A 310 10.28 -31.59 -18.36
CA LEU A 310 10.62 -31.97 -16.99
C LEU A 310 11.85 -32.89 -16.94
N ALA A 311 11.95 -33.86 -17.86
CA ALA A 311 13.12 -34.73 -17.97
C ALA A 311 14.40 -33.94 -18.33
N LYS A 312 14.32 -32.96 -19.25
CA LYS A 312 15.44 -32.07 -19.58
C LYS A 312 15.85 -31.20 -18.38
N MET A 313 14.89 -30.61 -17.66
CA MET A 313 15.14 -29.82 -16.46
C MET A 313 15.90 -30.64 -15.40
N VAL A 314 15.46 -31.88 -15.13
CA VAL A 314 16.15 -32.78 -14.19
C VAL A 314 17.55 -33.15 -14.70
N GLN A 315 17.71 -33.49 -15.98
CA GLN A 315 19.01 -33.83 -16.56
C GLN A 315 20.02 -32.67 -16.48
N GLU A 316 19.58 -31.43 -16.68
CA GLU A 316 20.40 -30.23 -16.51
C GLU A 316 20.70 -29.94 -15.03
N CYS A 317 19.73 -30.11 -14.12
CA CYS A 317 19.95 -29.99 -12.67
C CYS A 317 20.98 -31.01 -12.17
N GLU A 318 20.85 -32.30 -12.51
CA GLU A 318 21.87 -33.29 -12.17
C GLU A 318 23.25 -32.92 -12.71
N SER A 319 23.32 -32.41 -13.95
CA SER A 319 24.59 -32.12 -14.61
C SER A 319 25.29 -30.90 -14.02
N GLU A 320 24.54 -29.85 -13.69
CA GLU A 320 25.09 -28.68 -12.99
C GLU A 320 25.38 -28.97 -11.51
N PHE A 321 24.61 -29.84 -10.84
CA PHE A 321 24.93 -30.28 -9.48
C PHE A 321 26.23 -31.10 -9.46
N ARG A 322 26.42 -32.01 -10.42
CA ARG A 322 27.68 -32.75 -10.62
C ARG A 322 28.87 -31.81 -10.92
N ARG A 323 28.63 -30.69 -11.60
CA ARG A 323 29.66 -29.66 -11.85
C ARG A 323 29.99 -28.88 -10.58
N ILE A 324 28.99 -28.32 -9.89
CA ILE A 324 29.14 -27.58 -8.62
C ILE A 324 29.78 -28.46 -7.53
N SER A 325 29.48 -29.76 -7.48
CA SER A 325 30.09 -30.64 -6.50
C SER A 325 31.59 -30.85 -6.73
N HIS A 326 32.05 -30.78 -7.98
CA HIS A 326 33.46 -30.91 -8.33
C HIS A 326 34.23 -29.58 -8.20
N ASP A 327 33.73 -28.51 -8.83
CA ASP A 327 34.48 -27.26 -9.03
C ASP A 327 34.38 -26.28 -7.86
N ASP A 328 33.19 -26.20 -7.24
CA ASP A 328 32.81 -25.07 -6.39
C ASP A 328 33.13 -25.28 -4.89
N SER A 329 33.74 -26.42 -4.54
CA SER A 329 34.40 -26.68 -3.25
C SER A 329 35.83 -27.17 -3.50
N GLU A 330 36.80 -26.62 -2.78
CA GLU A 330 38.23 -26.71 -3.07
C GLU A 330 38.83 -28.14 -3.06
N LYS A 331 38.12 -29.12 -2.52
CA LYS A 331 38.46 -30.55 -2.56
C LYS A 331 37.29 -31.45 -3.01
N GLY A 332 36.26 -30.86 -3.61
CA GLY A 332 35.04 -31.49 -4.09
C GLY A 332 34.12 -32.06 -2.99
N CYS A 333 32.83 -32.05 -3.25
CA CYS A 333 31.80 -32.74 -2.46
C CYS A 333 31.22 -33.90 -3.29
N GLU A 334 30.68 -34.91 -2.61
CA GLU A 334 29.90 -35.99 -3.22
C GLU A 334 28.42 -35.61 -3.19
N VAL A 335 27.64 -35.99 -4.20
CA VAL A 335 26.20 -35.73 -4.28
C VAL A 335 25.47 -37.01 -4.64
N ASP A 336 24.42 -37.29 -3.87
CA ASP A 336 23.58 -38.48 -3.92
C ASP A 336 22.14 -38.02 -4.18
N TRP A 337 21.44 -38.70 -5.10
CA TRP A 337 20.12 -38.31 -5.62
C TRP A 337 19.12 -39.45 -5.40
N GLU A 338 18.17 -39.26 -4.49
CA GLU A 338 17.10 -40.23 -4.20
C GLU A 338 15.76 -39.70 -4.74
N LEU A 339 15.16 -40.42 -5.70
CA LEU A 339 13.85 -40.10 -6.26
C LEU A 339 12.74 -40.56 -5.29
N LEU A 340 11.97 -39.62 -4.75
CA LEU A 340 10.90 -39.85 -3.78
C LEU A 340 9.53 -40.07 -4.46
N VAL A 341 9.22 -39.24 -5.44
CA VAL A 341 7.96 -39.23 -6.19
C VAL A 341 8.25 -38.96 -7.65
N ASP A 342 7.61 -39.72 -8.52
CA ASP A 342 7.61 -39.53 -9.97
C ASP A 342 6.15 -39.54 -10.44
N SER A 343 5.63 -38.35 -10.76
CA SER A 343 4.28 -38.15 -11.27
C SER A 343 4.36 -37.54 -12.67
N PRO A 344 4.13 -38.32 -13.74
CA PRO A 344 4.07 -37.76 -15.09
C PRO A 344 2.83 -36.88 -15.26
N ALA A 345 2.77 -36.14 -16.36
CA ALA A 345 1.60 -35.34 -16.70
C ALA A 345 0.34 -36.22 -16.80
N VAL A 346 -0.81 -35.67 -16.40
CA VAL A 346 -2.10 -36.35 -16.43
C VAL A 346 -3.04 -35.56 -17.33
N GLU A 347 -3.50 -36.16 -18.43
CA GLU A 347 -4.66 -35.64 -19.17
C GLU A 347 -5.94 -36.27 -18.61
N PHE A 348 -6.97 -35.46 -18.33
CA PHE A 348 -8.27 -35.93 -17.86
C PHE A 348 -9.17 -36.41 -19.01
N ASP A 349 -10.18 -37.21 -18.68
CA ASP A 349 -11.03 -37.84 -19.70
C ASP A 349 -11.89 -36.80 -20.42
N ARG A 350 -11.83 -36.80 -21.76
CA ARG A 350 -12.52 -35.80 -22.60
C ARG A 350 -14.04 -35.79 -22.44
N SER A 351 -14.67 -36.92 -22.09
CA SER A 351 -16.12 -36.95 -21.82
C SER A 351 -16.47 -36.34 -20.47
N CYS A 352 -15.63 -36.54 -19.45
CA CYS A 352 -15.76 -35.87 -18.15
C CYS A 352 -15.47 -34.37 -18.27
N ILE A 353 -14.41 -33.98 -18.99
CA ILE A 353 -14.08 -32.58 -19.29
C ILE A 353 -15.27 -31.89 -19.96
N SER A 354 -15.80 -32.42 -21.07
CA SER A 354 -16.90 -31.75 -21.78
C SER A 354 -18.24 -31.80 -21.03
N ALA A 355 -18.44 -32.74 -20.10
CA ALA A 355 -19.57 -32.68 -19.17
C ALA A 355 -19.43 -31.51 -18.17
N VAL A 356 -18.21 -31.20 -17.72
CA VAL A 356 -17.92 -29.99 -16.93
C VAL A 356 -18.06 -28.74 -17.81
N GLU A 357 -17.48 -28.70 -19.01
CA GLU A 357 -17.56 -27.54 -19.93
C GLU A 357 -19.02 -27.16 -20.23
N GLN A 358 -19.88 -28.15 -20.51
CA GLN A 358 -21.31 -27.92 -20.73
C GLN A 358 -22.01 -27.37 -19.48
N ALA A 359 -21.81 -28.01 -18.31
CA ALA A 359 -22.46 -27.57 -17.07
C ALA A 359 -21.98 -26.19 -16.60
N VAL A 360 -20.70 -25.87 -16.80
CA VAL A 360 -20.12 -24.55 -16.51
C VAL A 360 -20.62 -23.51 -17.51
N ALA A 361 -20.69 -23.81 -18.81
CA ALA A 361 -21.28 -22.92 -19.80
C ALA A 361 -22.76 -22.61 -19.48
N ASP A 362 -23.54 -23.64 -19.10
CA ASP A 362 -24.94 -23.47 -18.68
C ASP A 362 -25.04 -22.59 -17.44
N VAL A 363 -24.30 -22.87 -16.36
CA VAL A 363 -24.30 -22.06 -15.12
C VAL A 363 -23.84 -20.62 -15.38
N CYS A 364 -22.71 -20.43 -16.06
CA CYS A 364 -22.16 -19.12 -16.35
C CYS A 364 -23.04 -18.30 -17.29
N SER A 365 -23.87 -18.91 -18.14
CA SER A 365 -24.83 -18.18 -19.00
C SER A 365 -25.86 -17.35 -18.23
N PHE A 366 -26.15 -17.71 -16.97
CA PHE A 366 -27.09 -17.01 -16.09
C PHE A 366 -26.41 -15.96 -15.19
N LEU A 367 -25.07 -15.86 -15.22
CA LEU A 367 -24.29 -14.92 -14.44
C LEU A 367 -23.89 -13.68 -15.26
N PRO A 368 -23.62 -12.53 -14.61
CA PRO A 368 -23.09 -11.34 -15.31
C PRO A 368 -21.67 -11.63 -15.81
N GLN A 369 -21.44 -11.61 -17.12
CA GLN A 369 -20.10 -11.81 -17.69
C GLN A 369 -19.16 -10.68 -17.27
N ASN A 370 -17.87 -11.01 -17.20
CA ASN A 370 -16.77 -10.04 -17.09
C ASN A 370 -16.42 -9.43 -18.47
N ASP A 371 -15.45 -8.53 -18.51
CA ASP A 371 -15.00 -7.87 -19.74
C ASP A 371 -14.36 -8.84 -20.77
N ALA A 372 -13.97 -10.04 -20.35
CA ALA A 372 -13.46 -11.11 -21.23
C ALA A 372 -14.59 -11.92 -21.91
N GLY A 373 -15.85 -11.74 -21.51
CA GLY A 373 -17.00 -12.42 -22.10
C GLY A 373 -17.18 -13.89 -21.66
N THR A 374 -16.37 -14.38 -20.73
CA THR A 374 -16.51 -15.70 -20.10
C THR A 374 -16.07 -15.63 -18.63
N LEU A 375 -16.86 -16.25 -17.75
CA LEU A 375 -16.51 -16.42 -16.33
C LEU A 375 -15.73 -17.71 -16.05
N TRP A 376 -15.32 -18.46 -17.07
CA TRP A 376 -14.57 -19.70 -16.92
C TRP A 376 -13.50 -19.88 -18.00
N ARG A 377 -12.51 -20.71 -17.69
CA ARG A 377 -11.44 -21.09 -18.64
C ARG A 377 -11.00 -22.56 -18.48
N PRO A 378 -10.43 -23.17 -19.52
CA PRO A 378 -9.58 -24.35 -19.37
C PRO A 378 -8.33 -24.05 -18.51
N MET A 379 -7.94 -25.01 -17.67
CA MET A 379 -6.76 -24.94 -16.80
C MET A 379 -6.03 -26.29 -16.70
N ILE A 380 -4.78 -26.26 -16.25
CA ILE A 380 -4.01 -27.42 -15.79
C ILE A 380 -3.73 -27.21 -14.30
N SER A 381 -3.92 -28.23 -13.45
CA SER A 381 -3.59 -28.11 -12.03
C SER A 381 -2.07 -28.00 -11.83
N GLY A 382 -1.67 -27.07 -10.96
CA GLY A 382 -0.31 -26.95 -10.47
C GLY A 382 0.05 -27.98 -9.37
N ALA A 383 -0.96 -28.54 -8.71
CA ALA A 383 -0.85 -29.51 -7.63
C ALA A 383 -1.29 -30.92 -8.07
N GLY A 384 -0.75 -31.96 -7.41
CA GLY A 384 -1.34 -33.29 -7.50
C GLY A 384 -2.63 -33.37 -6.69
N HIS A 385 -3.49 -34.31 -7.02
CA HIS A 385 -4.74 -34.61 -6.31
C HIS A 385 -5.02 -36.12 -6.41
N ASP A 386 -5.97 -36.65 -5.62
CA ASP A 386 -6.41 -38.05 -5.73
C ASP A 386 -6.93 -38.39 -7.15
N SER A 387 -7.50 -37.42 -7.87
CA SER A 387 -7.89 -37.57 -9.28
C SER A 387 -6.75 -38.02 -10.21
N CYS A 388 -5.47 -37.77 -9.88
CA CYS A 388 -4.33 -38.30 -10.63
C CYS A 388 -4.28 -39.83 -10.67
N TYR A 389 -4.79 -40.49 -9.61
CA TYR A 389 -4.87 -41.93 -9.51
C TYR A 389 -6.23 -42.49 -9.95
N THR A 390 -7.35 -41.80 -9.73
CA THR A 390 -8.66 -42.28 -10.24
C THR A 390 -8.69 -42.32 -11.77
N ASN A 391 -8.05 -41.35 -12.42
CA ASN A 391 -7.91 -41.28 -13.89
C ASN A 391 -7.15 -42.48 -14.50
N ARG A 392 -6.42 -43.27 -13.68
CA ARG A 392 -5.78 -44.52 -14.12
C ARG A 392 -6.78 -45.70 -14.25
N ARG A 393 -8.02 -45.54 -13.78
CA ARG A 393 -9.02 -46.62 -13.64
C ARG A 393 -10.44 -46.27 -14.09
N CYS A 394 -10.84 -45.00 -14.06
CA CYS A 394 -12.13 -44.52 -14.53
C CYS A 394 -12.02 -43.12 -15.15
N PRO A 395 -12.91 -42.74 -16.10
CA PRO A 395 -13.05 -41.36 -16.57
C PRO A 395 -13.06 -40.36 -15.39
N THR A 396 -12.20 -39.36 -15.44
CA THR A 396 -12.01 -38.39 -14.35
C THR A 396 -11.88 -36.98 -14.93
N SER A 397 -12.39 -35.97 -14.22
CA SER A 397 -12.10 -34.55 -14.45
C SER A 397 -12.23 -33.76 -13.14
N MET A 398 -11.66 -32.56 -13.06
CA MET A 398 -11.79 -31.68 -11.90
C MET A 398 -12.42 -30.33 -12.24
N ILE A 399 -12.89 -29.63 -11.20
CA ILE A 399 -13.47 -28.29 -11.24
C ILE A 399 -12.74 -27.44 -10.20
N PHE A 400 -12.22 -26.28 -10.58
CA PHE A 400 -11.52 -25.33 -9.70
C PHE A 400 -12.36 -24.10 -9.38
N THR A 401 -12.29 -23.64 -8.13
CA THR A 401 -12.83 -22.36 -7.66
C THR A 401 -11.71 -21.37 -7.29
N PRO A 402 -11.92 -20.05 -7.45
CA PRO A 402 -10.97 -19.01 -7.04
C PRO A 402 -10.42 -19.19 -5.63
N THR A 403 -9.12 -18.95 -5.46
CA THR A 403 -8.43 -18.94 -4.17
C THR A 403 -7.93 -17.53 -3.90
N ARG A 404 -8.36 -16.90 -2.80
CA ARG A 404 -8.01 -15.50 -2.51
C ARG A 404 -6.50 -15.29 -2.44
N SER A 405 -5.99 -14.44 -3.33
CA SER A 405 -4.59 -14.10 -3.54
C SER A 405 -3.69 -15.32 -3.78
N GLY A 406 -4.25 -16.43 -4.28
CA GLY A 406 -3.56 -17.71 -4.45
C GLY A 406 -3.06 -18.35 -3.15
N ILE A 407 -3.61 -17.98 -2.00
CA ILE A 407 -3.15 -18.45 -0.69
C ILE A 407 -3.82 -19.79 -0.35
N SER A 408 -3.03 -20.86 -0.33
CA SER A 408 -3.39 -22.20 0.17
C SER A 408 -2.21 -22.83 0.94
N HIS A 409 -2.39 -24.03 1.51
CA HIS A 409 -1.50 -24.65 2.51
C HIS A 409 -1.18 -23.70 3.70
N ASN A 410 -2.09 -22.76 3.96
CA ASN A 410 -1.92 -21.65 4.90
C ASN A 410 -3.23 -21.43 5.65
N PRO A 411 -3.21 -21.03 6.94
CA PRO A 411 -4.44 -20.80 7.68
C PRO A 411 -5.40 -19.84 6.97
N THR A 412 -4.89 -18.73 6.44
CA THR A 412 -5.69 -17.62 5.88
C THR A 412 -6.28 -17.84 4.48
N GLU A 413 -6.15 -19.07 3.95
CA GLU A 413 -6.84 -19.55 2.75
C GLU A 413 -8.33 -19.20 2.76
N TYR A 414 -8.86 -18.84 1.59
CA TYR A 414 -10.25 -18.44 1.46
C TYR A 414 -10.76 -18.57 0.01
N CYS A 415 -11.78 -19.39 -0.18
CA CYS A 415 -12.73 -19.29 -1.30
C CYS A 415 -13.99 -18.57 -0.78
N SER A 416 -14.63 -17.71 -1.59
CA SER A 416 -15.80 -16.96 -1.11
C SER A 416 -17.10 -17.78 -1.18
N PRO A 417 -18.13 -17.44 -0.38
CA PRO A 417 -19.43 -18.12 -0.46
C PRO A 417 -20.16 -17.95 -1.80
N GLU A 418 -19.74 -17.01 -2.64
CA GLU A 418 -20.26 -16.85 -4.00
C GLU A 418 -19.52 -17.75 -5.01
N ASP A 419 -18.26 -18.09 -4.75
CA ASP A 419 -17.42 -18.90 -5.63
C ASP A 419 -17.73 -20.40 -5.51
N TRP A 420 -17.93 -20.92 -4.30
CA TRP A 420 -18.33 -22.33 -4.11
C TRP A 420 -19.80 -22.62 -4.48
N ASP A 421 -20.63 -21.59 -4.65
CA ASP A 421 -22.07 -21.69 -4.96
C ASP A 421 -22.38 -21.32 -6.41
N GLY A 422 -21.40 -20.79 -7.15
CA GLY A 422 -21.56 -20.33 -8.54
C GLY A 422 -22.49 -19.12 -8.66
N ARG A 423 -22.38 -18.15 -7.75
CA ARG A 423 -23.23 -16.94 -7.73
C ARG A 423 -22.46 -15.64 -7.95
N ALA A 424 -23.22 -14.60 -8.27
CA ALA A 424 -22.82 -13.20 -8.15
C ALA A 424 -24.02 -12.44 -7.55
N ARG A 425 -23.90 -11.87 -6.36
CA ARG A 425 -25.04 -11.17 -5.72
C ARG A 425 -25.27 -9.80 -6.34
N ARG A 426 -26.43 -9.61 -6.98
CA ARG A 426 -26.92 -8.25 -7.32
C ARG A 426 -27.19 -7.47 -6.03
N GLY A 427 -26.74 -6.23 -5.98
CA GLY A 427 -26.91 -5.36 -4.81
C GLY A 427 -28.38 -5.00 -4.54
N ILE A 428 -28.82 -5.33 -3.32
CA ILE A 428 -29.91 -4.69 -2.56
C ILE A 428 -31.29 -4.58 -3.24
N GLY A 429 -32.20 -5.48 -2.82
CA GLY A 429 -33.60 -5.13 -2.57
C GLY A 429 -34.58 -5.17 -3.75
N LEU A 430 -35.31 -6.28 -3.85
CA LEU A 430 -36.72 -6.33 -4.25
C LEU A 430 -37.29 -7.73 -3.93
N GLU A 431 -38.45 -7.80 -3.28
CA GLU A 431 -39.18 -9.07 -3.15
C GLU A 431 -39.91 -9.40 -4.46
N GLY A 432 -39.79 -10.65 -4.91
CA GLY A 432 -40.72 -11.25 -5.87
C GLY A 432 -40.56 -10.87 -7.35
N GLN A 433 -39.63 -11.53 -8.05
CA GLN A 433 -39.84 -11.93 -9.45
C GLN A 433 -39.04 -13.20 -9.80
N GLN A 434 -39.65 -14.11 -10.58
CA GLN A 434 -39.05 -15.39 -10.95
C GLN A 434 -38.08 -15.22 -12.14
N SER A 435 -36.92 -15.87 -12.05
CA SER A 435 -35.95 -16.01 -13.15
C SER A 435 -35.17 -17.34 -12.99
N PRO A 436 -34.59 -17.92 -14.05
CA PRO A 436 -34.29 -19.36 -14.12
C PRO A 436 -33.12 -19.88 -13.25
N ASN A 437 -32.95 -21.21 -13.28
CA ASN A 437 -32.16 -22.02 -12.36
C ASN A 437 -31.12 -22.90 -13.07
N THR A 438 -30.09 -23.34 -12.34
CA THR A 438 -29.19 -24.45 -12.71
C THR A 438 -28.50 -25.05 -11.47
N VAL A 439 -28.16 -26.34 -11.52
CA VAL A 439 -27.16 -26.99 -10.64
C VAL A 439 -26.40 -28.05 -11.42
N PHE A 440 -25.21 -28.41 -10.94
CA PHE A 440 -24.45 -29.58 -11.38
C PHE A 440 -25.17 -30.89 -11.01
N ALA A 441 -26.13 -31.28 -11.84
CA ALA A 441 -26.47 -32.68 -12.07
C ALA A 441 -26.31 -32.91 -13.58
N ALA A 442 -25.32 -33.71 -13.97
CA ALA A 442 -25.08 -34.00 -15.38
C ALA A 442 -26.33 -34.60 -16.02
N GLN A 443 -26.83 -33.99 -17.11
CA GLN A 443 -27.96 -34.53 -17.87
C GLN A 443 -27.49 -35.77 -18.65
N THR A 444 -27.54 -36.92 -17.98
CA THR A 444 -27.20 -38.24 -18.53
C THR A 444 -28.30 -38.78 -19.43
N GLU A 445 -28.70 -38.00 -20.44
CA GLU A 445 -29.35 -38.57 -21.65
C GLU A 445 -28.31 -39.26 -22.57
N THR A 446 -27.01 -39.01 -22.35
CA THR A 446 -25.91 -39.81 -22.91
C THR A 446 -25.75 -41.12 -22.14
N SER A 447 -26.04 -42.24 -22.80
CA SER A 447 -25.73 -43.58 -22.30
C SER A 447 -24.22 -43.81 -22.31
N PHE A 448 -23.59 -43.81 -21.14
CA PHE A 448 -22.20 -44.24 -20.97
C PHE A 448 -22.09 -45.77 -21.20
N GLU A 449 -21.89 -46.18 -22.45
CA GLU A 449 -21.47 -47.56 -22.76
C GLU A 449 -20.05 -47.79 -22.23
N ALA A 450 -19.95 -48.47 -21.08
CA ALA A 450 -18.66 -48.82 -20.47
C ALA A 450 -17.91 -49.86 -21.32
N GLN A 451 -17.10 -49.39 -22.28
CA GLN A 451 -16.19 -50.24 -23.04
C GLN A 451 -14.90 -50.51 -22.25
N PRO A 452 -14.38 -51.76 -22.26
CA PRO A 452 -13.14 -52.09 -21.55
C PRO A 452 -11.94 -51.45 -22.25
N TYR A 453 -11.25 -50.57 -21.52
CA TYR A 453 -10.06 -49.85 -21.99
C TYR A 453 -8.96 -50.82 -22.44
N ARG A 454 -8.17 -50.43 -23.45
CA ARG A 454 -7.03 -51.18 -23.98
C ARG A 454 -5.77 -50.32 -23.95
N ASP A 455 -4.67 -50.90 -23.51
CA ASP A 455 -3.35 -50.25 -23.55
C ASP A 455 -2.87 -49.97 -24.99
N ASN A 456 -2.21 -48.81 -25.16
CA ASN A 456 -1.21 -48.37 -26.15
C ASN A 456 -1.28 -46.83 -26.23
N GLY A 457 -0.23 -46.06 -26.50
CA GLY A 457 1.16 -46.40 -26.80
C GLY A 457 1.72 -45.57 -27.97
N GLU A 458 2.50 -44.53 -27.66
CA GLU A 458 3.38 -43.70 -28.54
C GLU A 458 2.87 -43.21 -29.92
N LEU A 459 2.89 -41.88 -30.19
CA LEU A 459 3.76 -41.25 -31.22
C LEU A 459 3.45 -39.75 -31.51
N SER A 460 4.46 -39.09 -32.08
CA SER A 460 4.60 -37.66 -32.45
C SER A 460 3.91 -37.22 -33.75
N GLY A 461 3.68 -35.90 -33.91
CA GLY A 461 3.49 -35.27 -35.24
C GLY A 461 3.33 -33.73 -35.22
N ASP A 462 4.05 -33.01 -36.08
CA ASP A 462 3.93 -31.55 -36.30
C ASP A 462 2.64 -31.14 -37.06
N LEU A 463 2.30 -29.84 -37.06
CA LEU A 463 2.19 -29.03 -38.30
C LEU A 463 1.94 -27.52 -38.06
N ASN A 464 2.37 -26.69 -39.02
CA ASN A 464 2.20 -25.23 -39.05
C ASN A 464 0.91 -24.79 -39.77
N GLY A 465 0.45 -23.55 -39.53
CA GLY A 465 -0.57 -22.88 -40.36
C GLY A 465 -0.82 -21.41 -40.02
N GLU A 466 -0.27 -20.48 -40.80
CA GLU A 466 -0.62 -19.05 -40.76
C GLU A 466 -1.91 -18.74 -41.53
N MET A 467 -2.67 -17.70 -41.13
CA MET A 467 -3.36 -16.83 -42.10
C MET A 467 -3.76 -15.48 -41.49
N ALA A 468 -3.61 -14.40 -42.27
CA ALA A 468 -4.01 -13.02 -41.89
C ALA A 468 -4.71 -12.31 -43.06
N VAL A 469 -5.74 -11.51 -42.78
CA VAL A 469 -6.48 -10.67 -43.75
C VAL A 469 -7.01 -9.39 -43.06
N SER A 470 -7.35 -8.35 -43.82
CA SER A 470 -7.86 -7.03 -43.37
C SER A 470 -8.94 -6.50 -44.36
N LEU A 471 -9.51 -5.28 -44.33
CA LEU A 471 -9.13 -3.96 -43.76
C LEU A 471 -10.39 -3.04 -43.67
N SER A 472 -10.17 -1.78 -43.24
CA SER A 472 -10.87 -0.53 -43.63
C SER A 472 -12.35 -0.23 -43.25
N GLU A 473 -12.48 0.84 -42.45
CA GLU A 473 -13.30 2.07 -42.67
C GLU A 473 -14.82 2.16 -42.35
N ASN A 474 -15.12 2.91 -41.26
CA ASN A 474 -15.90 4.17 -41.16
C ASN A 474 -16.99 4.50 -42.21
N ARG A 475 -18.14 5.15 -41.90
CA ARG A 475 -18.33 6.35 -41.04
C ARG A 475 -19.84 6.69 -40.81
N ALA A 476 -20.19 7.39 -39.72
CA ALA A 476 -21.35 8.32 -39.48
C ALA A 476 -22.82 7.92 -39.86
N ASN A 477 -23.94 8.37 -39.23
CA ASN A 477 -24.29 9.72 -38.72
C ASN A 477 -25.47 9.72 -37.68
N CYS A 478 -25.56 10.77 -36.84
CA CYS A 478 -26.69 11.67 -36.45
C CYS A 478 -28.20 11.25 -36.63
N ASN A 479 -29.26 11.69 -35.89
CA ASN A 479 -29.44 12.59 -34.72
C ASN A 479 -30.95 12.67 -34.22
N ALA A 480 -31.26 13.13 -32.98
CA ALA A 480 -32.42 13.97 -32.48
C ALA A 480 -33.25 13.50 -31.23
N ALA A 481 -33.74 14.31 -30.22
CA ALA A 481 -33.43 15.68 -29.66
C ALA A 481 -34.58 16.35 -28.80
N LYS A 482 -34.23 17.01 -27.66
CA LYS A 482 -34.87 18.21 -26.97
C LYS A 482 -36.28 18.05 -26.30
N GLU A 483 -36.80 18.83 -25.32
CA GLU A 483 -36.41 19.90 -24.32
C GLU A 483 -37.60 20.03 -23.28
N THR A 484 -37.88 21.00 -22.36
CA THR A 484 -37.43 22.37 -21.94
C THR A 484 -37.93 22.75 -20.49
N GLN A 485 -37.52 23.92 -19.95
CA GLN A 485 -38.23 24.85 -19.00
C GLN A 485 -38.11 24.78 -17.43
N THR A 486 -38.39 25.95 -16.79
CA THR A 486 -37.87 26.50 -15.49
C THR A 486 -39.00 27.32 -14.76
N PRO A 487 -38.85 28.39 -13.89
CA PRO A 487 -37.71 29.05 -13.18
C PRO A 487 -37.99 29.57 -11.71
N VAL A 488 -37.10 30.46 -11.19
CA VAL A 488 -37.26 31.56 -10.16
C VAL A 488 -36.79 31.34 -8.70
N GLY A 489 -35.99 32.28 -8.13
CA GLY A 489 -35.85 32.48 -6.66
C GLY A 489 -34.59 33.21 -6.10
N GLU A 490 -34.53 34.54 -6.14
CA GLU A 490 -33.40 35.44 -5.78
C GLU A 490 -32.67 35.32 -4.41
N THR A 491 -31.32 35.40 -4.47
CA THR A 491 -30.34 36.22 -3.69
C THR A 491 -30.36 36.43 -2.14
N GLY A 492 -29.14 36.52 -1.56
CA GLY A 492 -28.90 37.17 -0.25
C GLY A 492 -27.51 36.87 0.35
N SER A 493 -26.58 37.84 0.36
CA SER A 493 -25.19 37.65 0.82
C SER A 493 -24.89 38.23 2.20
N GLY A 494 -23.91 37.62 2.90
CA GLY A 494 -23.32 38.14 4.13
C GLY A 494 -22.12 37.29 4.56
N ILE A 495 -20.92 37.88 4.60
CA ILE A 495 -19.68 37.23 5.08
C ILE A 495 -19.06 38.13 6.14
N THR A 496 -18.77 37.57 7.31
CA THR A 496 -17.95 38.16 8.38
C THR A 496 -16.54 37.53 8.41
N PRO A 497 -15.55 38.18 9.03
CA PRO A 497 -14.16 37.70 9.04
C PRO A 497 -13.96 36.40 9.83
N ILE A 498 -13.00 35.58 9.40
CA ILE A 498 -12.72 34.25 9.97
C ILE A 498 -12.19 34.31 11.41
N ALA A 499 -11.61 35.44 11.85
CA ALA A 499 -11.08 35.62 13.20
C ALA A 499 -12.16 35.55 14.31
N ASP A 500 -13.38 36.03 14.04
CA ASP A 500 -14.45 36.11 15.04
C ASP A 500 -15.07 34.74 15.41
N MET A 501 -14.76 33.68 14.65
CA MET A 501 -15.28 32.33 14.90
C MET A 501 -14.49 31.52 15.93
N MET A 502 -13.27 31.93 16.29
CA MET A 502 -12.40 31.16 17.19
C MET A 502 -12.21 31.80 18.58
N SER A 503 -12.72 33.02 18.79
CA SER A 503 -12.57 33.80 20.01
C SER A 503 -13.77 33.80 20.96
N GLN A 504 -14.89 33.17 20.58
CA GLN A 504 -16.07 33.07 21.47
C GLN A 504 -15.96 31.89 22.46
N PRO A 505 -16.20 32.11 23.77
CA PRO A 505 -16.21 31.03 24.74
C PRO A 505 -17.43 30.11 24.50
N MET A 506 -17.20 28.81 24.39
CA MET A 506 -18.28 27.82 24.35
C MET A 506 -18.92 27.63 25.74
N LEU A 507 -19.68 28.63 26.22
CA LEU A 507 -20.66 28.51 27.32
C LEU A 507 -21.47 29.82 27.52
N SER A 508 -22.67 29.90 26.93
CA SER A 508 -23.81 30.71 27.42
C SER A 508 -25.09 30.33 26.65
N GLY A 509 -26.26 30.12 27.27
CA GLY A 509 -26.57 29.66 28.63
C GLY A 509 -27.60 28.50 28.55
N GLU A 510 -28.11 27.92 29.63
CA GLU A 510 -28.03 28.28 31.04
C GLU A 510 -27.84 27.02 31.92
N THR A 511 -26.73 26.93 32.67
CA THR A 511 -26.68 26.37 34.05
C THR A 511 -25.30 26.66 34.64
N ASN A 512 -25.25 27.12 35.88
CA ASN A 512 -24.01 27.63 36.48
C ASN A 512 -23.11 26.50 37.02
N ILE A 513 -21.97 26.26 36.38
CA ILE A 513 -20.73 25.87 37.08
C ILE A 513 -19.57 26.67 36.49
N ASN A 514 -18.99 27.57 37.30
CA ASN A 514 -17.82 28.39 36.95
C ASN A 514 -16.53 27.62 37.23
N TRP A 515 -15.50 27.76 36.39
CA TRP A 515 -14.26 26.96 36.45
C TRP A 515 -12.95 27.71 36.18
N ASP A 516 -12.91 29.04 36.39
CA ASP A 516 -11.64 29.78 36.35
C ASP A 516 -10.91 29.84 37.71
N LEU A 517 -9.69 29.29 37.69
CA LEU A 517 -8.48 29.67 38.43
C LEU A 517 -8.60 30.19 39.89
N ALA A 518 -8.25 29.31 40.84
CA ALA A 518 -7.55 29.71 42.07
C ALA A 518 -6.69 28.56 42.61
N PHE A 519 -5.41 28.83 42.84
CA PHE A 519 -4.55 28.09 43.77
C PHE A 519 -3.54 29.07 44.37
N ASP A 520 -3.70 29.39 45.65
CA ASP A 520 -2.70 30.12 46.42
C ASP A 520 -1.48 29.22 46.72
N ASN A 521 -0.34 29.87 46.98
CA ASN A 521 0.80 29.19 47.59
C ASN A 521 0.52 28.96 49.08
N ASP A 522 0.54 27.70 49.52
CA ASP A 522 1.19 27.30 50.77
C ASP A 522 1.51 25.80 50.71
N GLY A 523 2.71 25.41 51.12
CA GLY A 523 3.21 24.03 50.95
C GLY A 523 3.63 23.38 52.26
N GLN A 524 3.60 22.05 52.31
CA GLN A 524 4.47 21.27 53.20
C GLN A 524 4.64 19.80 52.74
N THR A 525 5.56 19.10 53.40
CA THR A 525 6.28 17.90 52.93
C THR A 525 5.75 16.57 53.54
N PHE A 526 6.52 15.49 53.35
CA PHE A 526 6.56 14.17 54.02
C PHE A 526 5.85 12.99 53.31
N ASP A 527 6.30 11.73 53.45
CA ASP A 527 7.68 11.16 53.43
C ASP A 527 7.62 9.62 53.23
N PHE A 528 8.76 8.94 53.33
CA PHE A 528 9.06 7.57 52.88
C PHE A 528 8.78 6.40 53.88
N LEU A 529 8.95 5.17 53.34
CA LEU A 529 9.16 3.85 53.99
C LEU A 529 7.99 3.07 54.64
N ALA A 530 7.72 1.89 54.08
CA ALA A 530 7.62 0.56 54.74
C ALA A 530 7.31 -0.53 53.69
N ASN A 531 7.79 -1.79 53.71
CA ASN A 531 8.88 -2.48 54.41
C ASN A 531 9.28 -3.69 53.52
N GLY A 532 10.54 -4.13 53.51
CA GLY A 532 10.96 -5.26 52.66
C GLY A 532 12.43 -5.67 52.80
N GLU A 533 12.79 -6.27 53.93
CA GLU A 533 14.15 -6.77 54.17
C GLU A 533 14.44 -8.09 53.42
N LEU A 534 15.68 -8.22 52.93
CA LEU A 534 16.32 -9.50 52.63
C LEU A 534 17.73 -9.50 53.26
N PRO A 535 18.27 -10.67 53.67
CA PRO A 535 19.36 -10.75 54.63
C PRO A 535 20.75 -10.48 54.06
N ALA A 536 21.65 -9.97 54.91
CA ALA A 536 23.09 -9.88 54.63
C ALA A 536 23.82 -11.18 55.00
N LEU A 537 24.84 -11.54 54.20
CA LEU A 537 25.95 -12.51 54.37
C LEU A 537 26.67 -12.55 53.00
N ASP A 538 27.99 -12.55 52.84
CA ASP A 538 29.09 -12.19 53.74
C ASP A 538 30.31 -11.81 52.86
N TYR A 539 31.29 -11.04 53.36
CA TYR A 539 32.50 -10.71 52.57
C TYR A 539 33.47 -11.90 52.48
N ILE A 540 34.07 -12.12 51.30
CA ILE A 540 35.26 -12.96 51.10
C ILE A 540 36.31 -12.14 50.34
N ASP A 541 37.58 -12.31 50.72
CA ASP A 541 38.69 -11.41 50.43
C ASP A 541 39.61 -11.89 49.27
N GLU A 542 40.53 -11.02 48.87
CA GLU A 542 41.56 -11.10 47.80
C GLU A 542 42.03 -12.50 47.31
N GLN A 543 42.21 -12.63 45.97
CA GLN A 543 43.55 -12.94 45.40
C GLN A 543 43.71 -12.76 43.87
N THR A 544 44.72 -11.94 43.50
CA THR A 544 45.54 -11.89 42.27
C THR A 544 45.07 -12.51 40.93
N PRO A 545 45.01 -11.74 39.82
CA PRO A 545 45.05 -12.29 38.46
C PRO A 545 46.47 -12.76 38.07
N PRO A 546 46.64 -13.84 37.27
CA PRO A 546 47.96 -14.32 36.84
C PRO A 546 48.64 -13.45 35.77
N GLU A 547 49.98 -13.41 35.78
CA GLU A 547 50.80 -12.83 34.72
C GLU A 547 50.70 -13.65 33.41
N GLY A 548 50.43 -13.01 32.27
CA GLY A 548 50.23 -13.78 31.02
C GLY A 548 50.18 -13.03 29.67
N LEU A 549 50.47 -11.73 29.60
CA LEU A 549 50.32 -10.93 28.36
C LEU A 549 51.60 -10.22 27.87
N ASN A 550 52.78 -10.71 28.26
CA ASN A 550 54.05 -10.34 27.61
C ASN A 550 54.45 -11.40 26.57
N ASN A 551 53.83 -11.36 25.38
CA ASN A 551 54.40 -11.75 24.07
C ASN A 551 53.31 -11.87 22.99
N ILE A 552 53.30 -10.94 22.03
CA ILE A 552 53.28 -11.18 20.56
C ILE A 552 53.48 -9.81 19.92
N ALA A 553 54.74 -9.46 19.71
CA ALA A 553 55.14 -8.47 18.73
C ALA A 553 55.67 -9.20 17.48
N HIS A 554 55.71 -8.51 16.34
CA HIS A 554 56.17 -8.98 15.03
C HIS A 554 55.22 -9.90 14.24
N SER A 555 54.51 -9.27 13.30
CA SER A 555 54.52 -9.73 11.91
C SER A 555 54.42 -8.50 10.99
N PRO A 556 55.47 -8.15 10.22
CA PRO A 556 55.46 -6.97 9.38
C PRO A 556 54.94 -7.29 7.97
N ASN A 557 53.78 -6.73 7.60
CA ASN A 557 53.38 -6.38 6.24
C ASN A 557 52.03 -5.63 6.24
N ILE A 558 51.62 -5.10 5.09
CA ILE A 558 50.43 -4.23 4.92
C ILE A 558 50.61 -2.86 5.59
N ALA A 559 51.62 -2.11 5.12
CA ALA A 559 51.84 -0.70 5.44
C ALA A 559 52.03 0.16 4.17
N THR A 560 51.35 -0.21 3.08
CA THR A 560 51.51 0.38 1.73
C THR A 560 50.19 0.39 0.97
N ALA A 561 49.27 1.27 1.35
CA ALA A 561 48.02 1.55 0.60
C ALA A 561 47.40 2.92 0.94
N ALA A 562 47.42 3.32 2.22
CA ALA A 562 46.66 4.47 2.75
C ALA A 562 47.50 5.73 3.04
N SER A 563 48.60 5.97 2.31
CA SER A 563 49.60 7.00 2.65
C SER A 563 49.74 8.14 1.62
N GLN A 564 48.67 8.51 0.91
CA GLN A 564 48.68 9.59 -0.09
C GLN A 564 47.46 10.52 0.00
N ALA A 565 47.15 11.02 1.20
CA ALA A 565 46.13 12.06 1.42
C ALA A 565 46.40 12.94 2.66
N SER A 566 47.64 13.38 2.89
CA SER A 566 47.98 14.19 4.09
C SER A 566 49.16 15.16 3.89
N THR A 567 48.96 16.22 3.10
CA THR A 567 49.91 17.35 3.00
C THR A 567 49.20 18.69 2.90
N ASN A 568 48.78 19.24 4.05
CA ASN A 568 48.87 20.66 4.48
C ASN A 568 47.82 21.00 5.56
N ALA A 569 48.03 22.14 6.24
CA ALA A 569 47.24 22.68 7.35
C ALA A 569 47.20 21.85 8.65
N THR A 570 47.89 22.35 9.67
CA THR A 570 47.73 21.89 11.07
C THR A 570 46.39 22.33 11.63
N MET A 571 45.56 21.36 12.04
CA MET A 571 44.40 21.57 12.93
C MET A 571 44.64 20.84 14.27
N PRO A 572 44.17 21.39 15.42
CA PRO A 572 44.30 20.70 16.71
C PRO A 572 43.53 19.38 16.72
N ALA A 573 44.12 18.32 17.28
CA ALA A 573 43.55 16.97 17.27
C ALA A 573 42.37 16.75 18.26
N GLU A 574 41.85 17.82 18.87
CA GLU A 574 41.06 17.77 20.10
C GLU A 574 39.53 17.64 19.89
N ARG A 575 39.05 17.69 18.64
CA ARG A 575 37.63 17.48 18.29
C ARG A 575 37.45 16.45 17.18
N LEU A 576 37.92 15.23 17.43
CA LEU A 576 37.70 14.10 16.53
C LEU A 576 36.22 13.71 16.50
N SER A 577 35.59 13.84 15.33
CA SER A 577 34.25 13.32 15.03
C SER A 577 34.11 11.83 15.41
N MET A 578 32.89 11.38 15.72
CA MET A 578 32.60 9.96 15.93
C MET A 578 32.42 9.18 14.62
N ASP A 579 32.04 9.86 13.53
CA ASP A 579 31.57 9.24 12.29
C ASP A 579 32.55 9.40 11.11
N GLN A 580 33.42 10.43 11.11
CA GLN A 580 34.38 10.68 10.01
C GLN A 580 35.54 9.65 9.91
N ARG A 581 35.61 8.63 10.79
CA ARG A 581 36.64 7.58 10.74
C ARG A 581 36.10 6.34 10.04
N ALA A 582 36.43 6.17 8.75
CA ALA A 582 35.95 5.05 7.93
C ALA A 582 36.19 3.66 8.56
N ASP A 583 37.33 3.46 9.23
CA ASP A 583 37.75 2.18 9.82
C ASP A 583 37.13 1.87 11.19
N TYR A 584 36.23 2.71 11.72
CA TYR A 584 35.64 2.54 13.06
C TYR A 584 34.12 2.76 13.04
N SER A 585 33.42 2.05 13.92
CA SER A 585 32.04 2.34 14.33
C SER A 585 32.01 2.75 15.81
N SER A 586 31.00 3.52 16.22
CA SER A 586 30.81 3.98 17.60
C SER A 586 29.39 3.70 18.07
N SER A 587 29.21 2.97 19.18
CA SER A 587 27.90 2.69 19.78
C SER A 587 27.85 3.12 21.24
N LEU A 588 26.73 3.68 21.68
CA LEU A 588 26.44 3.91 23.10
C LEU A 588 26.32 2.56 23.82
N ILE A 589 26.74 2.51 25.09
CA ILE A 589 26.72 1.31 25.95
C ILE A 589 26.06 1.61 27.30
N GLY A 590 25.40 0.60 27.88
CA GLY A 590 24.28 0.79 28.82
C GLY A 590 24.58 0.73 30.33
N PHE A 591 23.69 1.35 31.09
CA PHE A 591 23.78 1.68 32.53
C PHE A 591 23.53 0.50 33.51
N GLY A 592 23.98 -0.72 33.22
CA GLY A 592 23.61 -1.87 34.07
C GLY A 592 24.22 -3.24 33.75
N ASN A 593 25.48 -3.28 33.33
CA ASN A 593 26.23 -4.55 33.15
C ASN A 593 27.75 -4.27 33.29
N GLU A 594 28.63 -5.19 32.86
CA GLU A 594 30.11 -5.04 32.89
C GLU A 594 30.67 -3.77 32.21
N SER A 595 29.87 -3.05 31.43
CA SER A 595 30.20 -1.76 30.79
C SER A 595 29.44 -0.56 31.40
N ASP A 596 29.00 -0.69 32.66
CA ASP A 596 28.33 0.34 33.44
C ASP A 596 29.15 1.67 33.47
N PRO A 597 28.55 2.82 33.10
CA PRO A 597 29.20 4.13 33.16
C PRO A 597 29.75 4.53 34.54
N PHE A 598 29.12 4.14 35.65
CA PHE A 598 29.65 4.47 36.99
C PHE A 598 30.96 3.71 37.27
N SER A 599 30.99 2.43 36.91
CA SER A 599 32.19 1.59 36.96
C SER A 599 33.28 2.04 35.98
N LEU A 600 32.90 2.49 34.76
CA LEU A 600 33.82 3.00 33.76
C LEU A 600 34.45 4.34 34.15
N ASP A 601 33.74 5.25 34.80
CA ASP A 601 34.27 6.57 35.19
C ASP A 601 35.45 6.49 36.19
N HIS A 602 35.63 5.33 36.84
CA HIS A 602 36.78 5.05 37.71
C HIS A 602 38.05 4.59 36.95
N PHE A 603 38.00 4.34 35.63
CA PHE A 603 39.17 3.94 34.84
C PHE A 603 40.03 5.15 34.38
N PRO A 604 41.36 4.96 34.23
CA PRO A 604 42.28 6.01 33.81
C PRO A 604 42.20 6.27 32.29
N TYR A 605 41.23 7.07 31.88
CA TYR A 605 41.14 7.61 30.51
C TYR A 605 42.36 8.50 30.18
N GLY A 606 42.95 8.30 29.00
CA GLY A 606 44.00 9.17 28.48
C GLY A 606 43.47 10.51 27.95
N ASN A 607 44.39 11.44 27.64
CA ASN A 607 44.09 12.85 27.28
C ASN A 607 43.03 13.06 26.18
N ASN A 608 42.76 12.06 25.34
CA ASN A 608 41.76 12.12 24.27
C ASN A 608 40.37 11.58 24.71
N ASP A 609 40.14 11.40 26.01
CA ASP A 609 39.02 10.68 26.61
C ASP A 609 38.81 9.28 25.99
N LYS A 610 39.90 8.53 25.89
CA LYS A 610 39.93 7.15 25.41
C LYS A 610 40.71 6.24 26.35
N VAL A 611 40.26 4.99 26.43
CA VAL A 611 40.98 3.88 27.05
C VAL A 611 40.81 2.64 26.17
N ASP A 612 41.89 1.93 25.90
CA ASP A 612 41.92 0.78 24.99
C ASP A 612 41.86 -0.54 25.78
N PHE A 613 40.78 -1.30 25.60
CA PHE A 613 40.59 -2.61 26.19
C PHE A 613 40.73 -3.68 25.10
N PHE A 614 41.94 -4.26 25.00
CA PHE A 614 42.31 -5.28 24.00
C PHE A 614 42.10 -4.83 22.54
N ARG A 615 40.98 -5.20 21.91
CA ARG A 615 40.63 -4.87 20.51
C ARG A 615 39.56 -3.79 20.38
N VAL A 616 39.13 -3.21 21.50
CA VAL A 616 37.99 -2.27 21.55
C VAL A 616 38.38 -1.03 22.34
N THR A 617 38.08 0.15 21.80
CA THR A 617 38.41 1.44 22.41
C THR A 617 37.15 2.01 23.06
N TYR A 618 37.17 2.21 24.36
CA TYR A 618 36.10 2.94 25.05
C TYR A 618 36.40 4.42 24.96
N ARG A 619 35.47 5.22 24.41
CA ARG A 619 35.52 6.69 24.37
C ARG A 619 34.53 7.26 25.37
N ARG A 620 34.99 8.13 26.25
CA ARG A 620 34.16 8.86 27.20
C ARG A 620 33.70 10.20 26.59
N GLN A 621 32.48 10.60 26.90
CA GLN A 621 31.90 11.91 26.58
C GLN A 621 31.32 12.48 27.87
N GLN A 622 32.06 13.39 28.50
CA GLN A 622 31.67 14.06 29.73
C GLN A 622 31.15 15.47 29.39
N PRO A 623 29.94 15.87 29.82
CA PRO A 623 29.46 17.24 29.64
C PRO A 623 30.28 18.21 30.51
N GLN A 624 30.35 19.47 30.10
CA GLN A 624 31.16 20.50 30.78
C GLN A 624 30.50 21.03 32.08
N HIS A 625 29.19 20.80 32.24
CA HIS A 625 28.37 21.15 33.39
C HIS A 625 27.46 19.97 33.76
N GLU A 626 26.75 20.06 34.89
CA GLU A 626 26.06 18.96 35.58
C GLU A 626 25.25 18.03 34.65
N GLY A 627 25.67 16.77 34.56
CA GLY A 627 25.03 15.72 33.76
C GLY A 627 25.78 14.39 33.87
N PRO A 628 25.16 13.26 33.51
CA PRO A 628 25.81 11.95 33.54
C PRO A 628 26.90 11.84 32.46
N THR A 629 27.93 11.04 32.73
CA THR A 629 28.97 10.71 31.74
C THR A 629 28.47 9.65 30.78
N PHE A 630 28.59 9.90 29.47
CA PHE A 630 28.24 8.93 28.44
C PHE A 630 29.48 8.16 27.94
N HIS A 631 29.32 6.87 27.73
CA HIS A 631 30.40 5.99 27.28
C HIS A 631 30.05 5.34 25.93
N PHE A 632 30.99 5.41 24.99
CA PHE A 632 30.85 4.88 23.64
C PHE A 632 31.89 3.79 23.38
N LEU A 633 31.41 2.63 22.96
CA LEU A 633 32.23 1.53 22.49
C LEU A 633 32.64 1.81 21.03
N GLN A 634 33.93 1.99 20.78
CA GLN A 634 34.49 2.16 19.44
C GLN A 634 35.17 0.87 18.98
N SER A 635 34.64 0.26 17.93
CA SER A 635 35.14 -0.99 17.34
C SER A 635 35.71 -0.73 15.95
N GLN A 636 36.83 -1.39 15.62
CA GLN A 636 37.36 -1.35 14.26
C GLN A 636 36.45 -2.12 13.31
N THR A 637 36.01 -1.49 12.21
CA THR A 637 35.24 -2.13 11.12
C THR A 637 35.95 -3.41 10.66
N ALA A 638 37.28 -3.36 10.53
CA ALA A 638 38.16 -4.47 10.19
C ALA A 638 38.07 -5.71 11.13
N THR A 639 37.62 -5.55 12.38
CA THR A 639 37.51 -6.67 13.34
C THR A 639 36.15 -7.36 13.32
N ALA A 640 35.11 -6.74 12.74
CA ALA A 640 33.77 -7.31 12.58
C ALA A 640 33.48 -7.81 11.14
N VAL A 641 34.52 -7.82 10.30
CA VAL A 641 34.50 -8.20 8.87
C VAL A 641 33.80 -9.52 8.57
N GLU A 642 33.78 -10.52 9.45
CA GLU A 642 33.08 -11.79 9.16
C GLU A 642 31.55 -11.65 9.15
N GLY A 643 30.97 -10.74 9.94
CA GLY A 643 29.53 -10.46 9.86
C GLY A 643 29.16 -9.75 8.55
N GLN A 644 29.98 -8.75 8.17
CA GLN A 644 29.86 -8.03 6.91
C GLN A 644 29.98 -8.99 5.70
N LYS A 645 31.00 -9.85 5.68
CA LYS A 645 31.23 -10.87 4.64
C LYS A 645 30.10 -11.90 4.47
N VAL A 646 29.26 -12.11 5.48
CA VAL A 646 28.07 -12.97 5.35
C VAL A 646 26.98 -12.20 4.60
N MET A 647 26.74 -10.95 4.98
CA MET A 647 25.69 -10.12 4.39
C MET A 647 26.04 -9.62 2.97
N GLU A 648 27.32 -9.37 2.68
CA GLU A 648 27.85 -9.15 1.33
C GLU A 648 27.76 -10.36 0.38
N LYS A 649 27.41 -11.55 0.90
CA LYS A 649 27.07 -12.73 0.09
C LYS A 649 25.56 -12.93 -0.07
N CYS A 650 24.76 -12.42 0.88
CA CYS A 650 23.30 -12.45 0.81
C CYS A 650 22.73 -11.31 -0.05
N ILE A 651 23.39 -10.16 -0.09
CA ILE A 651 23.08 -9.02 -0.95
C ILE A 651 24.00 -9.08 -2.16
N THR A 652 23.45 -9.09 -3.37
CA THR A 652 24.23 -9.13 -4.63
C THR A 652 25.35 -8.08 -4.61
N PRO A 653 26.60 -8.42 -4.96
CA PRO A 653 27.74 -7.50 -4.92
C PRO A 653 27.74 -6.52 -6.11
N LEU A 654 26.68 -5.73 -6.21
CA LEU A 654 26.62 -4.52 -7.00
C LEU A 654 27.38 -3.40 -6.29
N ASP A 655 28.15 -2.65 -7.07
CA ASP A 655 28.78 -1.40 -6.65
C ASP A 655 27.70 -0.31 -6.68
N ASP A 656 27.05 -0.10 -5.53
CA ASP A 656 25.92 0.82 -5.42
C ASP A 656 26.29 2.23 -5.88
N ARG A 657 27.56 2.63 -5.70
CA ARG A 657 28.06 3.95 -6.11
C ARG A 657 28.09 4.06 -7.63
N LYS A 658 28.62 3.06 -8.34
CA LYS A 658 28.53 2.99 -9.81
C LYS A 658 27.10 2.89 -10.31
N ASN A 659 26.22 2.17 -9.60
CA ASN A 659 24.79 2.11 -9.94
C ASN A 659 24.15 3.50 -9.84
N LEU A 660 24.39 4.23 -8.74
CA LEU A 660 23.87 5.59 -8.55
C LEU A 660 24.39 6.53 -9.65
N GLU A 661 25.69 6.48 -9.95
CA GLU A 661 26.34 7.30 -10.99
C GLU A 661 25.95 6.93 -12.42
N ALA A 662 25.34 5.75 -12.63
CA ALA A 662 24.73 5.34 -13.90
C ALA A 662 23.24 5.73 -14.03
N LEU A 663 22.56 5.99 -12.90
CA LEU A 663 21.17 6.46 -12.86
C LEU A 663 21.08 8.00 -12.85
N VAL A 664 22.03 8.65 -12.20
CA VAL A 664 22.15 10.10 -12.05
C VAL A 664 23.62 10.44 -12.19
N ASP A 665 23.99 11.08 -13.30
CA ASP A 665 25.36 11.53 -13.54
C ASP A 665 25.78 12.62 -12.52
N ARG A 666 27.08 12.94 -12.47
CA ARG A 666 27.61 13.90 -11.49
C ARG A 666 27.01 15.30 -11.64
N GLU A 667 26.75 15.78 -12.85
CA GLU A 667 26.24 17.13 -13.08
C GLU A 667 24.77 17.24 -12.66
N THR A 668 23.95 16.24 -13.03
CA THR A 668 22.55 16.14 -12.55
C THR A 668 22.48 15.91 -11.03
N GLY A 669 23.34 15.06 -10.48
CA GLY A 669 23.40 14.76 -9.05
C GLY A 669 23.83 15.95 -8.19
N VAL A 670 24.77 16.77 -8.69
CA VAL A 670 25.04 18.09 -8.13
C VAL A 670 23.81 18.99 -8.29
N ALA A 671 23.23 19.13 -9.49
CA ALA A 671 22.09 20.03 -9.75
C ALA A 671 20.81 19.73 -8.94
N LEU A 672 20.59 18.48 -8.50
CA LEU A 672 19.50 18.10 -7.58
C LEU A 672 19.71 18.56 -6.13
N VAL A 673 20.96 18.78 -5.71
CA VAL A 673 21.34 19.27 -4.37
C VAL A 673 21.75 20.76 -4.39
N LYS A 674 22.08 21.29 -5.57
CA LYS A 674 22.75 22.58 -5.76
C LYS A 674 21.80 23.78 -5.86
N LEU A 675 22.20 24.83 -5.14
CA LEU A 675 21.84 26.22 -5.39
C LEU A 675 22.49 26.75 -6.68
N GLN A 676 21.66 27.15 -7.64
CA GLN A 676 22.10 27.88 -8.83
C GLN A 676 21.28 29.17 -9.00
N VAL A 677 21.66 30.21 -8.27
CA VAL A 677 21.27 31.58 -8.60
C VAL A 677 21.81 31.93 -9.99
N ALA A 678 21.04 32.66 -10.79
CA ALA A 678 21.39 33.00 -12.17
C ALA A 678 22.52 34.06 -12.27
N ASP A 679 23.19 34.12 -13.43
CA ASP A 679 24.27 35.06 -13.72
C ASP A 679 23.85 36.54 -13.61
N THR A 680 24.76 37.38 -13.14
CA THR A 680 24.58 38.83 -13.09
C THR A 680 24.53 39.45 -14.49
N LEU A 681 23.36 39.87 -14.95
CA LEU A 681 23.23 40.79 -16.07
C LEU A 681 23.69 42.21 -15.68
N ASN A 682 24.27 42.93 -16.64
CA ASN A 682 25.08 44.15 -16.46
C ASN A 682 24.35 45.43 -15.96
N ASP A 683 23.13 45.35 -15.39
CA ASP A 683 22.33 46.52 -14.98
C ASP A 683 22.06 46.61 -13.46
N GLY A 684 22.81 45.87 -12.64
CA GLY A 684 22.91 46.10 -11.19
C GLY A 684 21.63 45.84 -10.36
N ARG A 685 20.56 45.31 -10.96
CA ARG A 685 19.32 44.93 -10.26
C ARG A 685 19.36 43.47 -9.84
N LEU A 686 19.49 43.22 -8.53
CA LEU A 686 19.24 41.91 -7.93
C LEU A 686 17.74 41.60 -8.03
N TYR A 687 17.36 40.77 -9.00
CA TYR A 687 16.12 40.00 -8.92
C TYR A 687 16.39 38.79 -8.01
N ALA A 688 15.71 38.73 -6.86
CA ALA A 688 15.92 37.70 -5.85
C ALA A 688 15.22 36.35 -6.20
N ASN A 689 15.13 36.02 -7.49
CA ASN A 689 14.47 34.85 -8.01
C ASN A 689 15.54 33.90 -8.60
N ASN A 690 15.92 32.85 -7.87
CA ASN A 690 16.01 31.47 -8.36
C ASN A 690 16.78 30.52 -7.43
N CYS A 691 16.36 29.25 -7.50
CA CYS A 691 16.96 28.05 -6.90
C CYS A 691 16.94 27.96 -5.37
N ASP A 692 17.05 26.72 -4.89
CA ASP A 692 16.21 26.27 -3.78
C ASP A 692 15.45 24.98 -4.13
N ARG A 693 16.06 23.78 -4.12
CA ARG A 693 15.37 22.49 -4.36
C ARG A 693 15.30 21.61 -3.11
N TYR A 694 16.30 20.78 -2.84
CA TYR A 694 16.30 19.99 -1.60
C TYR A 694 16.20 20.91 -0.37
N PHE A 695 16.94 22.03 -0.37
CA PHE A 695 16.96 22.94 0.77
C PHE A 695 15.72 23.86 0.90
N ARG A 696 14.93 24.05 -0.18
CA ARG A 696 13.65 24.78 -0.14
C ARG A 696 12.47 23.87 0.23
N PHE A 697 12.37 22.71 -0.41
CA PHE A 697 11.16 21.89 -0.35
C PHE A 697 11.27 20.67 0.59
N VAL A 698 12.47 20.31 1.02
CA VAL A 698 12.71 19.13 1.88
C VAL A 698 13.40 19.51 3.20
N PHE A 699 14.43 20.37 3.19
CA PHE A 699 15.21 20.66 4.40
C PHE A 699 14.44 21.42 5.49
N GLU A 700 13.48 22.29 5.15
CA GLU A 700 12.69 23.02 6.16
C GLU A 700 11.87 22.06 7.04
N SER A 701 11.33 20.99 6.45
CA SER A 701 10.59 19.94 7.16
C SER A 701 11.50 18.82 7.69
N LEU A 702 12.59 18.50 6.98
CA LEU A 702 13.57 17.46 7.31
C LEU A 702 15.00 18.05 7.32
N PRO A 703 15.40 18.81 8.36
CA PRO A 703 16.71 19.48 8.44
C PRO A 703 17.86 18.52 8.81
N ILE A 704 17.82 17.31 8.25
CA ILE A 704 18.66 16.16 8.60
C ILE A 704 20.11 16.28 8.07
N LEU A 705 20.46 17.31 7.31
CA LEU A 705 21.81 17.53 6.78
C LEU A 705 22.55 18.64 7.55
N SER A 706 23.88 18.63 7.52
CA SER A 706 24.69 19.74 8.06
C SER A 706 24.95 20.79 6.97
N ARG A 707 24.32 21.97 7.09
CA ARG A 707 24.52 23.09 6.13
C ARG A 707 26.02 23.39 5.94
N SER A 708 26.81 23.40 7.02
CA SER A 708 28.26 23.66 6.98
C SER A 708 29.09 22.59 6.30
N GLN A 709 28.65 21.33 6.24
CA GLN A 709 29.36 20.27 5.51
C GLN A 709 28.95 20.23 4.03
N VAL A 710 27.69 20.56 3.72
CA VAL A 710 27.18 20.56 2.33
C VAL A 710 27.65 21.79 1.55
N PHE A 711 27.68 22.96 2.18
CA PHE A 711 28.02 24.22 1.49
C PHE A 711 29.49 24.63 1.59
N SER A 712 30.34 23.91 2.33
CA SER A 712 31.79 24.16 2.32
C SER A 712 32.47 23.69 1.02
N ASP A 713 32.02 22.55 0.50
CA ASP A 713 32.38 22.04 -0.83
C ASP A 713 31.30 21.03 -1.26
N LEU A 714 30.36 21.49 -2.09
CA LEU A 714 29.23 20.66 -2.54
C LEU A 714 29.66 19.55 -3.50
N ASP A 715 30.69 19.77 -4.31
CA ASP A 715 31.22 18.79 -5.26
C ASP A 715 31.97 17.68 -4.50
N ALA A 716 32.69 18.01 -3.43
CA ALA A 716 33.24 17.03 -2.49
C ALA A 716 32.13 16.32 -1.69
N PHE A 717 31.09 17.01 -1.23
CA PHE A 717 29.95 16.39 -0.54
C PHE A 717 29.28 15.33 -1.41
N VAL A 718 28.92 15.65 -2.66
CA VAL A 718 28.34 14.69 -3.62
C VAL A 718 29.32 13.55 -3.97
N SER A 719 30.64 13.80 -3.87
CA SER A 719 31.67 12.76 -4.07
C SER A 719 31.91 11.85 -2.85
N THR A 720 31.54 12.26 -1.64
CA THR A 720 31.97 11.61 -0.38
C THR A 720 30.83 11.19 0.55
N ALA A 721 29.63 11.75 0.41
CA ALA A 721 28.44 11.30 1.14
C ALA A 721 28.06 9.86 0.76
N SER A 722 27.45 9.12 1.69
CA SER A 722 27.13 7.71 1.46
C SER A 722 26.09 7.56 0.36
N THR A 723 26.24 6.50 -0.45
CA THR A 723 25.43 6.28 -1.65
C THR A 723 23.94 6.27 -1.33
N GLY A 724 23.53 5.64 -0.23
CA GLY A 724 22.12 5.55 0.14
C GLY A 724 21.50 6.90 0.51
N LEU A 725 22.29 7.79 1.11
CA LEU A 725 21.88 9.14 1.48
C LEU A 725 21.63 9.97 0.22
N LEU A 726 22.60 9.99 -0.71
CA LEU A 726 22.47 10.69 -1.98
C LEU A 726 21.31 10.14 -2.82
N ALA A 727 21.15 8.81 -2.89
CA ALA A 727 20.03 8.20 -3.62
C ALA A 727 18.66 8.61 -3.06
N GLY A 728 18.50 8.66 -1.73
CA GLY A 728 17.27 9.14 -1.09
C GLY A 728 17.04 10.65 -1.25
N MET A 729 18.10 11.46 -1.18
CA MET A 729 18.04 12.90 -1.45
C MET A 729 17.62 13.18 -2.91
N TYR A 730 18.20 12.45 -3.87
CA TYR A 730 17.82 12.55 -5.29
C TYR A 730 16.38 12.10 -5.50
N ALA A 731 15.93 11.01 -4.87
CA ALA A 731 14.56 10.51 -5.01
C ALA A 731 13.51 11.53 -4.54
N LEU A 732 13.74 12.24 -3.43
CA LEU A 732 12.85 13.32 -2.98
C LEU A 732 12.99 14.62 -3.80
N ALA A 733 14.20 14.96 -4.26
CA ALA A 733 14.43 16.16 -5.07
C ALA A 733 13.90 16.03 -6.52
N LEU A 734 13.90 14.82 -7.07
CA LEU A 734 13.63 14.56 -8.50
C LEU A 734 12.26 15.04 -8.99
N PRO A 735 11.13 14.89 -8.27
CA PRO A 735 9.85 15.37 -8.78
C PRO A 735 9.69 16.89 -8.64
N PHE A 736 10.69 17.60 -8.11
CA PHE A 736 10.80 19.07 -8.18
C PHE A 736 11.59 19.57 -9.41
N THR A 737 12.06 18.71 -10.34
CA THR A 737 12.80 19.19 -11.53
C THR A 737 11.97 20.00 -12.51
N SER A 738 10.64 19.94 -12.44
CA SER A 738 9.75 20.77 -13.28
C SER A 738 9.79 22.28 -12.99
N TRP A 739 10.39 22.69 -11.87
CA TRP A 739 10.52 24.10 -11.46
C TRP A 739 11.93 24.68 -11.72
N ASP A 740 12.68 24.10 -12.66
CA ASP A 740 14.05 24.50 -12.99
C ASP A 740 14.27 24.43 -14.51
N GLU A 741 14.67 25.53 -15.12
CA GLU A 741 14.69 25.67 -16.59
C GLU A 741 15.60 24.64 -17.27
N LYS A 742 16.73 24.29 -16.64
CA LYS A 742 17.67 23.30 -17.19
C LYS A 742 17.18 21.87 -16.97
N LEU A 743 17.01 21.40 -15.72
CA LEU A 743 16.63 20.01 -15.48
C LEU A 743 15.19 19.70 -15.90
N CYS A 744 14.31 20.68 -16.14
CA CYS A 744 13.02 20.42 -16.77
C CYS A 744 13.19 19.97 -18.24
N LEU A 745 14.11 20.60 -18.98
CA LEU A 745 14.45 20.19 -20.35
C LEU A 745 15.16 18.83 -20.35
N ASP A 746 16.16 18.62 -19.48
CA ASP A 746 16.88 17.34 -19.42
C ASP A 746 15.98 16.18 -18.93
N SER A 747 15.10 16.43 -17.95
CA SER A 747 14.10 15.45 -17.47
C SER A 747 13.04 15.09 -18.52
N ALA A 748 12.85 15.90 -19.56
CA ALA A 748 11.93 15.59 -20.65
C ALA A 748 12.46 14.49 -21.59
N TYR A 749 13.78 14.25 -21.61
CA TYR A 749 14.42 13.25 -22.47
C TYR A 749 15.01 12.06 -21.70
N SER A 750 15.52 12.27 -20.48
CA SER A 750 16.11 11.21 -19.67
C SER A 750 15.85 11.41 -18.18
N LYS A 751 14.63 11.09 -17.72
CA LYS A 751 14.28 11.11 -16.30
C LYS A 751 14.77 9.83 -15.60
N PRO A 752 15.57 9.92 -14.51
CA PRO A 752 15.93 8.78 -13.68
C PRO A 752 14.68 8.09 -13.08
N ASP A 753 14.71 6.76 -12.93
CA ASP A 753 13.64 6.03 -12.26
C ASP A 753 13.75 6.20 -10.74
N ILE A 754 12.76 6.89 -10.15
CA ILE A 754 12.63 7.09 -8.71
C ILE A 754 12.58 5.76 -7.93
N ARG A 755 12.05 4.68 -8.52
CA ARG A 755 12.01 3.34 -7.91
C ARG A 755 13.41 2.76 -7.76
N GLN A 756 14.28 2.97 -8.76
CA GLN A 756 15.67 2.50 -8.74
C GLN A 756 16.52 3.32 -7.78
N LEU A 757 16.27 4.62 -7.64
CA LEU A 757 16.88 5.46 -6.59
C LEU A 757 16.49 4.98 -5.18
N TRP A 758 15.21 4.69 -4.93
CA TRP A 758 14.78 4.11 -3.65
C TRP A 758 15.37 2.71 -3.40
N GLN A 759 15.50 1.88 -4.44
CA GLN A 759 16.15 0.57 -4.36
C GLN A 759 17.63 0.71 -3.94
N VAL A 760 18.40 1.62 -4.56
CA VAL A 760 19.79 1.90 -4.17
C VAL A 760 19.86 2.40 -2.72
N SER A 761 18.96 3.30 -2.32
CA SER A 761 18.88 3.81 -0.94
C SER A 761 18.63 2.69 0.09
N TYR A 762 17.66 1.81 -0.18
CA TYR A 762 17.36 0.66 0.69
C TYR A 762 18.47 -0.40 0.70
N THR A 763 19.08 -0.72 -0.44
CA THR A 763 20.22 -1.67 -0.50
C THR A 763 21.44 -1.14 0.26
N SER A 764 21.74 0.17 0.15
CA SER A 764 22.76 0.83 0.96
C SER A 764 22.44 0.77 2.46
N LEU A 765 21.18 1.01 2.85
CA LEU A 765 20.75 0.91 4.26
C LEU A 765 21.06 -0.46 4.84
N GLN A 766 20.66 -1.54 4.17
CA GLN A 766 20.88 -2.92 4.63
C GLN A 766 22.37 -3.25 4.85
N ARG A 767 23.27 -2.62 4.07
CA ARG A 767 24.73 -2.75 4.23
C ARG A 767 25.26 -1.90 5.39
N GLU A 768 24.70 -0.71 5.63
CA GLU A 768 25.10 0.17 6.75
C GLU A 768 24.65 -0.36 8.14
N LEU A 769 23.66 -1.25 8.25
CA LEU A 769 23.12 -1.73 9.56
C LEU A 769 24.15 -2.36 10.51
N HIS A 770 25.27 -2.89 9.99
CA HIS A 770 26.32 -3.50 10.81
C HIS A 770 27.29 -2.47 11.41
N PHE A 771 27.37 -1.29 10.80
CA PHE A 771 28.25 -0.19 11.19
C PHE A 771 27.48 1.13 11.09
N PRO A 772 26.42 1.30 11.90
CA PRO A 772 25.56 2.47 11.81
C PRO A 772 26.37 3.75 12.03
N ARG A 773 25.95 4.79 11.31
CA ARG A 773 26.49 6.15 11.32
C ARG A 773 25.33 7.14 11.29
N LEU A 774 25.62 8.44 11.42
CA LEU A 774 24.61 9.49 11.18
C LEU A 774 23.96 9.37 9.78
N SER A 775 24.69 8.89 8.76
CA SER A 775 24.14 8.56 7.43
C SER A 775 23.02 7.54 7.48
N THR A 776 23.16 6.50 8.30
CA THR A 776 22.19 5.42 8.40
C THR A 776 20.85 5.93 8.90
N ILE A 777 20.85 6.86 9.88
CA ILE A 777 19.64 7.52 10.39
C ILE A 777 19.06 8.50 9.37
N GLN A 778 19.90 9.26 8.66
CA GLN A 778 19.44 10.12 7.56
C GLN A 778 18.73 9.29 6.47
N ILE A 779 19.27 8.13 6.11
CA ILE A 779 18.67 7.19 5.14
C ILE A 779 17.36 6.61 5.65
N TYR A 780 17.27 6.20 6.93
CA TYR A 780 16.01 5.76 7.54
C TYR A 780 14.91 6.83 7.42
N ILE A 781 15.21 8.09 7.77
CA ILE A 781 14.24 9.20 7.72
C ILE A 781 13.80 9.45 6.26
N LEU A 782 14.72 9.42 5.30
CA LEU A 782 14.42 9.60 3.87
C LEU A 782 13.52 8.47 3.32
N LEU A 783 13.83 7.21 3.63
CA LEU A 783 13.03 6.06 3.20
C LEU A 783 11.63 6.06 3.83
N LEU A 784 11.51 6.46 5.09
CA LEU A 784 10.21 6.64 5.75
C LEU A 784 9.38 7.75 5.07
N ASN A 785 10.04 8.79 4.56
CA ASN A 785 9.44 9.89 3.79
C ASN A 785 9.18 9.57 2.30
N HIS A 786 9.35 8.31 1.85
CA HIS A 786 9.00 7.95 0.47
C HIS A 786 7.49 8.14 0.20
N THR A 787 7.14 8.54 -1.02
CA THR A 787 5.75 8.56 -1.47
C THR A 787 5.24 7.12 -1.67
N PRO A 788 4.09 6.73 -1.11
CA PRO A 788 3.47 5.43 -1.41
C PRO A 788 3.31 5.23 -2.93
N PHE A 789 3.68 4.04 -3.43
CA PHE A 789 3.56 3.73 -4.86
C PHE A 789 2.11 3.57 -5.33
N ASP A 790 1.17 3.38 -4.40
CA ASP A 790 -0.27 3.47 -4.58
C ASP A 790 -0.86 4.27 -3.41
N ALA A 791 -1.73 5.24 -3.73
CA ALA A 791 -2.40 6.12 -2.77
C ALA A 791 -3.62 5.46 -2.08
N VAL A 792 -4.05 4.28 -2.54
CA VAL A 792 -5.18 3.51 -1.97
C VAL A 792 -4.70 2.41 -1.01
N CYS A 793 -3.40 2.10 -1.01
CA CYS A 793 -2.83 1.00 -0.23
C CYS A 793 -2.76 1.32 1.27
N VAL A 794 -3.21 0.39 2.12
CA VAL A 794 -3.06 0.47 3.58
C VAL A 794 -1.58 0.28 3.95
N GLU A 795 -1.02 1.15 4.79
CA GLU A 795 0.42 1.13 5.14
C GLU A 795 0.89 -0.27 5.57
N ASN A 796 1.82 -0.84 4.81
CA ASN A 796 2.40 -2.16 5.04
C ASN A 796 3.16 -2.18 6.40
N PRO A 797 3.03 -3.25 7.23
CA PRO A 797 3.82 -3.42 8.46
C PRO A 797 5.32 -3.15 8.35
N PHE A 798 5.91 -3.26 7.15
CA PHE A 798 7.27 -2.81 6.83
C PHE A 798 7.56 -1.38 7.31
N VAL A 799 6.65 -0.41 7.13
CA VAL A 799 6.87 1.00 7.51
C VAL A 799 7.04 1.15 9.02
N TRP A 800 6.20 0.46 9.81
CA TRP A 800 6.33 0.42 11.27
C TRP A 800 7.61 -0.30 11.73
N SER A 801 7.97 -1.40 11.07
CA SER A 801 9.23 -2.12 11.33
C SER A 801 10.45 -1.24 11.04
N LEU A 802 10.43 -0.50 9.92
CA LEU A 802 11.49 0.41 9.51
C LEU A 802 11.66 1.57 10.51
N ALA A 803 10.54 2.15 10.98
CA ALA A 803 10.55 3.18 12.03
C ALA A 803 11.04 2.64 13.38
N SER A 804 10.70 1.40 13.74
CA SER A 804 11.16 0.75 14.96
C SER A 804 12.67 0.47 14.92
N SER A 805 13.19 0.02 13.77
CA SER A 805 14.63 -0.17 13.57
C SER A 805 15.39 1.16 13.58
N MET A 806 14.84 2.23 12.99
CA MET A 806 15.40 3.58 13.07
C MET A 806 15.58 4.04 14.52
N LEU A 807 14.57 3.88 15.37
CA LEU A 807 14.64 4.27 16.78
C LEU A 807 15.74 3.50 17.53
N ALA A 808 15.81 2.18 17.34
CA ALA A 808 16.84 1.33 17.97
C ALA A 808 18.27 1.70 17.51
N MET A 809 18.45 2.03 16.22
CA MET A 809 19.72 2.51 15.69
C MET A 809 20.07 3.91 16.18
N ALA A 810 19.09 4.81 16.35
CA ALA A 810 19.29 6.14 16.89
C ALA A 810 19.75 6.11 18.36
N GLN A 811 19.14 5.24 19.17
CA GLN A 811 19.59 4.98 20.55
C GLN A 811 20.98 4.34 20.58
N SER A 812 21.28 3.41 19.67
CA SER A 812 22.60 2.78 19.54
C SER A 812 23.69 3.80 19.16
N LEU A 813 23.37 4.82 18.36
CA LEU A 813 24.28 5.95 18.06
C LEU A 813 24.34 7.02 19.15
N GLY A 814 23.59 6.86 20.24
CA GLY A 814 23.49 7.79 21.36
C GLY A 814 22.81 9.12 21.01
N LEU A 815 21.90 9.14 20.03
CA LEU A 815 21.15 10.34 19.67
C LEU A 815 20.13 10.77 20.73
N ASN A 816 19.69 9.84 21.59
CA ASN A 816 18.79 10.11 22.72
C ASN A 816 19.44 10.92 23.86
N ALA A 817 20.76 11.08 23.87
CA ALA A 817 21.48 11.89 24.85
C ALA A 817 21.86 13.25 24.25
N ASP A 818 21.70 14.36 24.99
CA ASP A 818 22.10 15.68 24.48
C ASP A 818 23.64 15.76 24.33
N PRO A 819 24.16 16.03 23.12
CA PRO A 819 25.59 16.16 22.87
C PRO A 819 26.18 17.53 23.30
N LYS A 820 25.39 18.46 23.87
CA LYS A 820 25.89 19.74 24.35
C LYS A 820 27.00 19.53 25.40
N GLY A 821 28.15 20.14 25.15
CA GLY A 821 29.35 20.04 25.99
C GLY A 821 30.28 18.86 25.68
N TRP A 822 29.87 17.88 24.86
CA TRP A 822 30.73 16.75 24.46
C TRP A 822 31.94 17.21 23.63
N LYS A 823 33.00 16.39 23.57
CA LYS A 823 34.23 16.70 22.81
C LYS A 823 34.08 16.31 21.34
N LEU A 824 33.21 17.03 20.63
CA LEU A 824 32.86 16.84 19.21
C LEU A 824 32.97 18.17 18.41
N PRO A 825 33.01 18.11 17.07
CA PRO A 825 32.80 19.28 16.22
C PRO A 825 31.41 19.89 16.42
N ASP A 826 31.30 21.23 16.35
CA ASP A 826 30.01 21.90 16.66
C ASP A 826 28.93 21.55 15.63
N TRP A 827 29.26 21.41 14.33
CA TRP A 827 28.32 20.90 13.32
C TRP A 827 27.77 19.50 13.65
N GLU A 828 28.56 18.63 14.31
CA GLU A 828 28.15 17.26 14.64
C GLU A 828 27.21 17.27 15.85
N ILE A 829 27.51 18.10 16.87
CA ILE A 829 26.63 18.35 18.02
C ILE A 829 25.25 18.82 17.53
N ARG A 830 25.21 19.85 16.67
CA ARG A 830 23.97 20.38 16.09
C ARG A 830 23.23 19.33 15.24
N LEU A 831 23.96 18.59 14.40
CA LEU A 831 23.37 17.53 13.56
C LEU A 831 22.76 16.41 14.40
N ARG A 832 23.45 15.94 15.45
CA ARG A 832 22.96 14.90 16.37
C ARG A 832 21.67 15.34 17.07
N ARG A 833 21.56 16.60 17.53
CA ARG A 833 20.32 17.17 18.10
C ARG A 833 19.17 17.19 17.09
N ARG A 834 19.39 17.68 15.86
CA ARG A 834 18.34 17.70 14.81
C ARG A 834 17.91 16.30 14.37
N LEU A 835 18.83 15.34 14.29
CA LEU A 835 18.50 13.95 13.95
C LEU A 835 17.67 13.26 15.02
N TRP A 836 17.93 13.49 16.32
CA TRP A 836 17.05 12.99 17.38
C TRP A 836 15.63 13.53 17.25
N TRP A 837 15.49 14.85 17.08
CA TRP A 837 14.17 15.48 16.93
C TRP A 837 13.43 14.95 15.69
N ALA A 838 14.13 14.74 14.57
CA ALA A 838 13.53 14.12 13.38
C ALA A 838 13.09 12.66 13.61
N VAL A 839 13.90 11.85 14.31
CA VAL A 839 13.53 10.48 14.74
C VAL A 839 12.30 10.50 15.65
N TYR A 840 12.25 11.41 16.63
CA TYR A 840 11.13 11.54 17.56
C TYR A 840 9.82 11.95 16.86
N ILE A 841 9.89 12.89 15.91
CA ILE A 841 8.79 13.29 15.03
C ILE A 841 8.31 12.09 14.22
N GLU A 842 9.17 11.52 13.38
CA GLU A 842 8.82 10.42 12.47
C GLU A 842 8.22 9.22 13.22
N TYR A 843 8.83 8.82 14.33
CA TYR A 843 8.37 7.68 15.12
C TYR A 843 7.03 7.97 15.82
N THR A 844 6.88 9.15 16.45
CA THR A 844 5.65 9.52 17.16
C THR A 844 4.46 9.62 16.21
N TRP A 845 4.61 10.29 15.06
CA TRP A 845 3.51 10.42 14.11
C TRP A 845 3.16 9.07 13.46
N ARG A 846 4.14 8.19 13.14
CA ARG A 846 3.83 6.84 12.64
C ARG A 846 3.15 5.95 13.69
N ALA A 847 3.46 6.12 14.98
CA ALA A 847 2.73 5.47 16.07
C ALA A 847 1.26 5.92 16.10
N VAL A 848 1.01 7.22 15.90
CA VAL A 848 -0.35 7.78 15.74
C VAL A 848 -1.07 7.15 14.55
N THR A 849 -0.43 7.07 13.36
CA THR A 849 -1.10 6.64 12.11
C THR A 849 -1.40 5.15 12.11
N HIS A 850 -0.43 4.32 12.51
CA HIS A 850 -0.55 2.86 12.56
C HIS A 850 -1.35 2.36 13.77
N GLY A 851 -1.81 3.25 14.66
CA GLY A 851 -2.53 2.87 15.89
C GLY A 851 -1.68 2.08 16.88
N ARG A 852 -0.36 2.33 16.93
CA ARG A 852 0.62 1.61 17.76
C ARG A 852 1.03 2.43 18.96
N CYS A 853 1.28 1.79 20.10
CA CYS A 853 1.92 2.46 21.24
C CYS A 853 3.33 2.91 20.85
N SER A 854 3.66 4.18 21.12
CA SER A 854 5.05 4.64 21.08
C SER A 854 5.87 3.89 22.14
N MET A 855 7.06 3.41 21.76
CA MET A 855 8.02 2.77 22.65
C MET A 855 8.98 3.77 23.33
N ILE A 856 8.84 5.08 23.10
CA ILE A 856 9.70 6.11 23.69
C ILE A 856 9.14 6.53 25.06
N SER A 857 9.83 6.17 26.16
CA SER A 857 9.56 6.77 27.48
C SER A 857 10.16 8.17 27.57
N ASP A 858 9.70 8.96 28.53
CA ASP A 858 10.34 10.24 28.86
C ASP A 858 11.65 10.04 29.64
N ASP A 859 11.87 8.85 30.21
CA ASP A 859 13.06 8.48 30.98
C ASP A 859 14.24 8.03 30.08
N ASP A 860 13.99 7.75 28.79
CA ASP A 860 14.96 7.15 27.86
C ASP A 860 15.84 8.17 27.10
N TRP A 861 15.56 9.47 27.24
CA TRP A 861 16.23 10.54 26.48
C TRP A 861 16.28 11.87 27.25
N ASN A 862 17.21 12.76 26.90
CA ASN A 862 17.34 14.08 27.55
C ASN A 862 17.74 15.24 26.62
N VAL A 863 17.61 15.07 25.30
CA VAL A 863 17.93 16.10 24.30
C VAL A 863 17.06 17.34 24.50
N ALA A 864 17.67 18.51 24.74
CA ALA A 864 16.93 19.75 24.90
C ALA A 864 16.16 20.14 23.63
N PRO A 865 15.05 20.92 23.73
CA PRO A 865 14.31 21.43 22.58
C PRO A 865 15.18 22.08 21.51
N SER A 866 14.83 21.90 20.23
CA SER A 866 15.60 22.47 19.13
C SER A 866 15.51 24.00 19.14
N THR A 867 16.65 24.66 18.97
CA THR A 867 16.79 26.12 18.99
C THR A 867 17.38 26.62 17.66
N GLU A 868 17.29 27.92 17.40
CA GLU A 868 17.96 28.57 16.26
C GLU A 868 19.46 28.22 16.17
N GLU A 869 20.10 28.08 17.34
CA GLU A 869 21.49 27.62 17.49
C GLU A 869 21.78 26.35 16.68
N ASP A 870 20.84 25.40 16.61
CA ASP A 870 20.99 24.12 15.90
C ASP A 870 21.10 24.26 14.38
N PHE A 871 20.79 25.42 13.82
CA PHE A 871 20.75 25.66 12.37
C PHE A 871 21.92 26.52 11.87
N LEU A 872 22.73 27.07 12.78
CA LEU A 872 23.85 27.96 12.47
C LEU A 872 24.99 27.27 11.70
N PHE A 873 25.84 28.10 11.07
CA PHE A 873 27.06 27.67 10.38
C PHE A 873 28.31 27.76 11.28
N ASP A 874 29.26 26.85 11.12
CA ASP A 874 30.56 26.88 11.84
C ASP A 874 31.50 28.02 11.40
N SER A 875 31.32 28.52 10.17
CA SER A 875 32.00 29.69 9.63
C SER A 875 31.04 30.43 8.70
N THR A 876 31.03 31.75 8.74
CA THR A 876 30.22 32.61 7.86
C THR A 876 31.00 33.20 6.69
N ALA A 877 32.33 33.00 6.64
CA ALA A 877 33.22 33.70 5.72
C ALA A 877 32.97 33.40 4.22
N ASP A 878 32.54 32.18 3.92
CA ASP A 878 32.35 31.67 2.55
C ASP A 878 30.88 31.24 2.29
N VAL A 879 29.95 31.57 3.20
CA VAL A 879 28.55 31.12 3.15
C VAL A 879 27.68 32.14 2.40
N PRO A 880 27.06 31.78 1.25
CA PRO A 880 26.20 32.68 0.51
C PRO A 880 25.04 33.24 1.34
N GLU A 881 24.71 34.51 1.13
CA GLU A 881 23.72 35.26 1.91
C GLU A 881 22.35 34.56 1.95
N TYR A 882 21.89 33.99 0.83
CA TYR A 882 20.64 33.21 0.75
C TYR A 882 20.61 31.96 1.64
N ALA A 883 21.74 31.30 1.88
CA ALA A 883 21.81 30.07 2.69
C ALA A 883 21.63 30.35 4.19
N GLN A 884 21.69 31.62 4.57
CA GLN A 884 21.45 32.14 5.92
C GLN A 884 19.94 32.42 6.13
N CYS A 885 19.14 32.58 5.06
CA CYS A 885 17.73 32.98 5.13
C CYS A 885 16.71 31.85 5.37
N LEU A 886 17.12 30.58 5.39
CA LEU A 886 16.22 29.44 5.62
C LEU A 886 15.77 29.38 7.09
N SER A 887 14.48 29.64 7.35
CA SER A 887 13.89 29.66 8.69
C SER A 887 14.01 28.31 9.42
N TYR A 888 14.08 28.38 10.76
CA TYR A 888 14.01 27.24 11.67
C TYR A 888 12.61 27.08 12.30
N ASP A 889 11.72 28.07 12.15
CA ASP A 889 10.44 28.16 12.85
C ASP A 889 9.63 26.87 12.70
N TYR A 890 9.51 26.39 11.46
CA TYR A 890 8.68 25.24 11.09
C TYR A 890 9.05 23.99 11.89
N PHE A 891 10.34 23.63 11.91
CA PHE A 891 10.82 22.44 12.58
C PHE A 891 10.73 22.56 14.10
N ALA A 892 11.04 23.74 14.66
CA ALA A 892 10.91 23.99 16.09
C ALA A 892 9.44 23.87 16.57
N GLN A 893 8.48 24.40 15.80
CA GLN A 893 7.07 24.27 16.12
C GLN A 893 6.55 22.84 15.92
N LEU A 894 7.05 22.10 14.93
CA LEU A 894 6.75 20.67 14.76
C LEU A 894 7.29 19.82 15.93
N CYS A 895 8.47 20.13 16.46
CA CYS A 895 9.02 19.49 17.67
C CYS A 895 8.06 19.66 18.85
N SER A 896 7.71 20.91 19.19
CA SER A 896 6.82 21.23 20.32
C SER A 896 5.44 20.58 20.18
N LEU A 897 4.86 20.61 18.98
CA LEU A 897 3.57 19.95 18.71
C LEU A 897 3.65 18.43 18.84
N THR A 898 4.78 17.83 18.48
CA THR A 898 5.04 16.40 18.62
C THR A 898 5.14 16.00 20.10
N GLU A 899 5.77 16.80 20.94
CA GLU A 899 5.79 16.56 22.40
C GLU A 899 4.37 16.52 22.97
N ILE A 900 3.53 17.51 22.66
CA ILE A 900 2.15 17.57 23.13
C ILE A 900 1.35 16.35 22.61
N THR A 901 1.57 15.95 21.36
CA THR A 901 0.93 14.79 20.74
C THR A 901 1.36 13.47 21.40
N SER A 902 2.65 13.31 21.71
CA SER A 902 3.21 12.15 22.42
C SER A 902 2.61 11.99 23.82
N HIS A 903 2.44 13.11 24.55
CA HIS A 903 1.76 13.13 25.84
C HIS A 903 0.29 12.69 25.71
N ILE A 904 -0.47 13.28 24.78
CA ILE A 904 -1.86 12.88 24.49
C ILE A 904 -1.95 11.38 24.18
N TYR A 905 -1.04 10.88 23.34
CA TYR A 905 -1.07 9.48 22.90
C TYR A 905 -0.76 8.51 24.05
N ARG A 906 0.28 8.77 24.84
CA ARG A 906 0.61 7.90 26.00
C ARG A 906 -0.46 7.98 27.10
N GLN A 907 -1.01 9.16 27.36
CA GLN A 907 -2.06 9.40 28.36
C GLN A 907 -3.37 8.68 28.02
N PHE A 908 -3.81 8.71 26.75
CA PHE A 908 -5.13 8.20 26.36
C PHE A 908 -5.10 6.88 25.56
N PHE A 909 -4.03 6.56 24.84
CA PHE A 909 -3.97 5.43 23.87
C PHE A 909 -2.95 4.34 24.22
N SER A 910 -2.15 4.48 25.29
CA SER A 910 -1.36 3.36 25.81
C SER A 910 -2.26 2.20 26.26
N LEU A 911 -1.78 0.95 26.15
CA LEU A 911 -2.54 -0.24 26.57
C LEU A 911 -3.06 -0.11 28.02
N ARG A 912 -2.22 0.38 28.94
CA ARG A 912 -2.60 0.63 30.35
C ARG A 912 -3.66 1.71 30.51
N ALA A 913 -3.73 2.72 29.63
CA ALA A 913 -4.81 3.70 29.64
C ALA A 913 -6.12 3.09 29.13
N VAL A 914 -6.07 2.39 27.99
CA VAL A 914 -7.24 1.79 27.32
C VAL A 914 -7.86 0.66 28.15
N SER A 915 -7.07 -0.15 28.87
CA SER A 915 -7.57 -1.25 29.71
C SER A 915 -8.16 -0.82 31.06
N ARG A 916 -8.11 0.47 31.43
CA ARG A 916 -8.76 0.98 32.66
C ARG A 916 -10.21 1.39 32.35
N PRO A 917 -11.20 1.09 33.20
CA PRO A 917 -12.55 1.66 33.07
C PRO A 917 -12.49 3.19 33.07
N GLN A 918 -12.90 3.84 31.97
CA GLN A 918 -12.78 5.29 31.79
C GLN A 918 -14.15 5.97 31.96
N VAL A 919 -14.35 6.68 33.07
CA VAL A 919 -15.54 7.53 33.28
C VAL A 919 -15.34 8.86 32.54
N LEU A 920 -16.37 9.35 31.85
CA LEU A 920 -16.30 10.57 31.01
C LEU A 920 -15.77 11.79 31.78
N GLU A 921 -16.20 12.00 33.02
CA GLU A 921 -15.72 13.10 33.88
C GLU A 921 -14.20 13.04 34.13
N ALA A 922 -13.66 11.85 34.40
CA ALA A 922 -12.23 11.65 34.60
C ALA A 922 -11.43 11.89 33.31
N LEU A 923 -11.99 11.54 32.14
CA LEU A 923 -11.38 11.87 30.85
C LEU A 923 -11.47 13.37 30.53
N LEU A 924 -12.58 14.04 30.85
CA LEU A 924 -12.73 15.48 30.69
C LEU A 924 -11.71 16.24 31.56
N GLY A 925 -11.51 15.84 32.81
CA GLY A 925 -10.46 16.37 33.68
C GLY A 925 -9.06 16.17 33.10
N GLN A 926 -8.76 14.94 32.64
CA GLN A 926 -7.52 14.60 31.97
C GLN A 926 -7.26 15.38 30.66
N ALA A 927 -8.31 15.72 29.91
CA ALA A 927 -8.23 16.40 28.62
C ALA A 927 -8.02 17.93 28.72
N ARG A 928 -8.25 18.55 29.90
CA ARG A 928 -8.08 20.00 30.10
C ARG A 928 -6.67 20.48 29.74
N ARG A 929 -5.64 19.90 30.38
CA ARG A 929 -4.24 20.33 30.23
C ARG A 929 -3.72 20.17 28.77
N PRO A 930 -3.86 19.01 28.10
CA PRO A 930 -3.40 18.87 26.72
C PRO A 930 -4.14 19.79 25.74
N ARG A 931 -5.45 20.04 25.93
CA ARG A 931 -6.21 20.99 25.11
C ARG A 931 -5.72 22.43 25.30
N GLN A 932 -5.40 22.83 26.53
CA GLN A 932 -4.80 24.14 26.82
C GLN A 932 -3.42 24.27 26.17
N GLN A 933 -2.57 23.24 26.24
CA GLN A 933 -1.24 23.24 25.60
C GLN A 933 -1.34 23.38 24.07
N LEU A 934 -2.29 22.71 23.42
CA LEU A 934 -2.51 22.87 21.97
C LEU A 934 -2.98 24.30 21.62
N LEU A 935 -3.95 24.86 22.34
CA LEU A 935 -4.42 26.23 22.11
C LEU A 935 -3.29 27.26 22.30
N GLN A 936 -2.52 27.13 23.39
CA GLN A 936 -1.36 27.97 23.65
C GLN A 936 -0.26 27.83 22.59
N TRP A 937 -0.08 26.64 22.00
CA TRP A 937 0.83 26.45 20.87
C TRP A 937 0.35 27.20 19.62
N LEU A 938 -0.97 27.17 19.33
CA LEU A 938 -1.56 27.90 18.19
C LEU A 938 -1.45 29.42 18.36
N GLU A 939 -1.67 29.92 19.58
CA GLU A 939 -1.56 31.35 19.93
C GLU A 939 -0.11 31.88 19.87
N ASN A 940 0.89 31.01 20.10
CA ASN A 940 2.32 31.35 20.08
C ASN A 940 3.00 31.11 18.71
N LEU A 941 2.25 30.79 17.65
CA LEU A 941 2.84 30.58 16.32
C LEU A 941 3.51 31.87 15.79
N PRO A 942 4.78 31.80 15.33
CA PRO A 942 5.43 32.89 14.62
C PRO A 942 4.62 33.43 13.43
N VAL A 943 4.68 34.74 13.19
CA VAL A 943 3.96 35.40 12.08
C VAL A 943 4.39 34.88 10.70
N SER A 944 5.62 34.35 10.58
CA SER A 944 6.11 33.60 9.43
C SER A 944 5.26 32.37 9.09
N LEU A 945 4.84 31.61 10.13
CA LEU A 945 4.07 30.38 9.99
C LEU A 945 2.54 30.59 10.00
N ALA A 946 2.08 31.80 10.34
CA ALA A 946 0.67 32.10 10.45
C ALA A 946 -0.06 31.98 9.10
N LEU A 947 -1.24 31.33 9.10
CA LEU A 947 -2.12 31.28 7.93
C LEU A 947 -2.57 32.69 7.49
N LYS A 948 -1.86 33.26 6.50
CA LYS A 948 -2.21 34.52 5.84
C LYS A 948 -3.67 34.46 5.34
N SER A 949 -4.58 35.23 5.95
CA SER A 949 -5.92 35.43 5.40
C SER A 949 -5.81 36.25 4.13
N GLY A 950 -6.14 35.65 2.98
CA GLY A 950 -5.73 36.10 1.64
C GLY A 950 -5.81 37.61 1.40
N SER A 951 -4.63 38.22 1.17
CA SER A 951 -4.46 39.57 0.66
C SER A 951 -4.95 39.67 -0.78
N THR A 952 -5.71 40.71 -1.11
CA THR A 952 -6.34 40.91 -2.42
C THR A 952 -5.45 41.65 -3.42
N ASP A 953 -4.14 41.42 -3.38
CA ASP A 953 -3.14 42.06 -4.24
C ASP A 953 -2.81 41.13 -5.41
N THR A 954 -3.11 41.56 -6.63
CA THR A 954 -3.35 40.66 -7.78
C THR A 954 -2.14 40.38 -8.67
N GLU A 955 -0.93 40.76 -8.26
CA GLU A 955 0.32 40.53 -9.02
C GLU A 955 1.47 39.96 -8.18
N ALA A 956 1.19 39.45 -6.96
CA ALA A 956 2.21 38.86 -6.07
C ALA A 956 2.29 37.33 -6.17
N ASP A 957 3.38 36.87 -6.80
CA ASP A 957 4.02 35.54 -6.73
C ASP A 957 3.18 34.26 -6.59
N THR A 958 3.17 33.46 -7.66
CA THR A 958 2.86 32.02 -7.62
C THR A 958 3.77 31.21 -6.70
N ASP A 959 4.91 31.77 -6.28
CA ASP A 959 5.90 31.12 -5.41
C ASP A 959 5.46 31.06 -3.93
N ASP A 960 4.66 32.03 -3.45
CA ASP A 960 4.18 32.10 -2.05
C ASP A 960 3.00 31.13 -1.78
N ALA A 961 2.52 30.44 -2.81
CA ALA A 961 1.54 29.37 -2.69
C ALA A 961 2.16 28.02 -2.24
N ILE A 962 3.47 27.84 -2.42
CA ILE A 962 4.18 26.58 -2.15
C ILE A 962 4.76 26.55 -0.72
N THR A 963 5.12 27.71 -0.16
CA THR A 963 5.52 27.95 1.25
C THR A 963 4.38 27.79 2.27
N SER A 964 3.29 27.10 1.91
CA SER A 964 2.09 27.02 2.74
C SER A 964 2.25 25.96 3.83
N HIS A 965 2.67 26.37 5.04
CA HIS A 965 2.94 25.55 6.24
C HIS A 965 1.70 24.80 6.83
N ARG A 966 0.68 24.49 6.02
CA ARG A 966 -0.59 23.82 6.37
C ARG A 966 -0.39 22.44 7.01
N SER A 967 0.74 21.80 6.73
CA SER A 967 1.22 20.59 7.38
C SER A 967 1.23 20.68 8.91
N LEU A 968 1.69 21.79 9.49
CA LEU A 968 1.64 22.04 10.94
C LEU A 968 0.19 22.10 11.45
N TYR A 969 -0.69 22.74 10.69
CA TYR A 969 -2.11 22.85 11.05
C TYR A 969 -2.83 21.49 10.96
N VAL A 970 -2.50 20.64 9.98
CA VAL A 970 -3.01 19.26 9.89
C VAL A 970 -2.56 18.42 11.10
N ALA A 971 -1.28 18.50 11.47
CA ALA A 971 -0.77 17.85 12.68
C ALA A 971 -1.49 18.37 13.95
N TYR A 972 -1.72 19.68 14.06
CA TYR A 972 -2.41 20.32 15.18
C TYR A 972 -3.87 19.88 15.32
N TYR A 973 -4.59 19.74 14.21
CA TYR A 973 -5.95 19.19 14.24
C TYR A 973 -5.95 17.68 14.52
N THR A 974 -4.94 16.93 14.06
CA THR A 974 -4.80 15.49 14.36
C THR A 974 -4.59 15.26 15.86
N ALA A 975 -3.77 16.08 16.53
CA ALA A 975 -3.63 16.07 17.99
C ALA A 975 -4.96 16.34 18.71
N HIS A 976 -5.76 17.30 18.23
CA HIS A 976 -7.12 17.56 18.73
C HIS A 976 -8.07 16.37 18.49
N ILE A 977 -8.02 15.73 17.32
CA ILE A 977 -8.82 14.55 16.99
C ILE A 977 -8.51 13.39 17.95
N LEU A 978 -7.26 13.20 18.36
CA LEU A 978 -6.90 12.18 19.36
C LEU A 978 -7.59 12.41 20.71
N ILE A 979 -7.62 13.66 21.21
CA ILE A 979 -8.34 14.00 22.46
C ILE A 979 -9.83 13.67 22.33
N LEU A 980 -10.47 14.07 21.22
CA LEU A 980 -11.89 13.78 20.99
C LEU A 980 -12.16 12.27 20.83
N ARG A 981 -11.29 11.52 20.14
CA ARG A 981 -11.37 10.05 20.02
C ARG A 981 -11.23 9.33 21.37
N ALA A 982 -10.59 9.94 22.36
CA ALA A 982 -10.58 9.43 23.74
C ALA A 982 -11.92 9.73 24.45
N LEU A 983 -12.39 10.98 24.39
CA LEU A 983 -13.64 11.43 25.03
C LEU A 983 -14.90 10.72 24.50
N LEU A 984 -14.90 10.27 23.24
CA LEU A 984 -16.01 9.52 22.66
C LEU A 984 -16.17 8.08 23.18
N ARG A 985 -15.13 7.46 23.76
CA ARG A 985 -15.19 6.02 24.11
C ARG A 985 -16.31 5.66 25.10
N PRO A 986 -16.51 6.38 26.22
CA PRO A 986 -17.57 6.05 27.18
C PRO A 986 -18.98 6.35 26.64
N ILE A 987 -19.09 7.17 25.60
CA ILE A 987 -20.36 7.50 24.93
C ILE A 987 -20.77 6.37 23.97
N ILE A 988 -19.80 5.63 23.43
CA ILE A 988 -20.02 4.48 22.52
C ILE A 988 -20.27 3.18 23.31
N ASP A 989 -19.63 3.01 24.47
CA ASP A 989 -19.85 1.84 25.33
C ASP A 989 -21.18 1.95 26.09
N LYS A 990 -22.12 1.07 25.77
CA LYS A 990 -23.53 1.14 26.22
C LYS A 990 -23.75 0.80 27.70
N ASN A 991 -22.69 0.52 28.46
CA ASN A 991 -22.77 0.01 29.83
C ASN A 991 -22.74 1.09 30.93
N THR A 992 -22.57 2.37 30.59
CA THR A 992 -22.54 3.47 31.58
C THR A 992 -23.67 4.49 31.38
N ALA A 993 -24.44 4.73 32.45
CA ALA A 993 -25.34 5.87 32.52
C ALA A 993 -24.50 7.17 32.59
N LEU A 994 -24.69 8.06 31.63
CA LEU A 994 -23.94 9.31 31.45
C LEU A 994 -24.90 10.48 31.32
N ASP A 995 -24.41 11.68 31.67
CA ASP A 995 -25.15 12.92 31.47
C ASP A 995 -25.33 13.23 29.97
N HIS A 996 -26.57 13.50 29.58
CA HIS A 996 -26.97 13.82 28.21
C HIS A 996 -26.43 15.19 27.77
N HIS A 997 -26.22 16.15 28.67
CA HIS A 997 -25.67 17.46 28.31
C HIS A 997 -24.20 17.32 27.90
N ALA A 998 -23.37 16.69 28.75
CA ALA A 998 -21.97 16.39 28.44
C ALA A 998 -21.80 15.58 27.15
N GLN A 999 -22.70 14.63 26.85
CA GLN A 999 -22.68 13.86 25.60
C GLN A 999 -22.85 14.74 24.37
N GLU A 1000 -23.87 15.61 24.32
CA GLU A 1000 -24.11 16.45 23.15
C GLU A 1000 -23.00 17.51 22.97
N THR A 1001 -22.42 18.03 24.06
CA THR A 1001 -21.26 18.95 24.00
C THR A 1001 -20.05 18.30 23.32
N VAL A 1002 -19.75 17.03 23.63
CA VAL A 1002 -18.66 16.29 22.97
C VAL A 1002 -18.97 16.03 21.50
N LEU A 1003 -20.21 15.62 21.17
CA LEU A 1003 -20.63 15.38 19.79
C LEU A 1003 -20.61 16.67 18.95
N GLN A 1004 -21.08 17.80 19.48
CA GLN A 1004 -21.03 19.10 18.83
C GLN A 1004 -19.59 19.58 18.60
N SER A 1005 -18.69 19.36 19.58
CA SER A 1005 -17.26 19.64 19.44
C SER A 1005 -16.62 18.84 18.29
N CYS A 1006 -17.00 17.57 18.14
CA CYS A 1006 -16.54 16.72 17.04
C CYS A 1006 -17.04 17.23 15.67
N ARG A 1007 -18.32 17.59 15.56
CA ARG A 1007 -18.89 18.18 14.33
C ARG A 1007 -18.17 19.48 13.94
N GLY A 1008 -17.90 20.35 14.92
CA GLY A 1008 -17.17 21.60 14.72
C GLY A 1008 -15.76 21.40 14.18
N LEU A 1009 -14.95 20.55 14.85
CA LEU A 1009 -13.56 20.32 14.44
C LEU A 1009 -13.45 19.73 13.02
N ILE A 1010 -14.32 18.80 12.65
CA ILE A 1010 -14.37 18.22 11.31
C ILE A 1010 -14.62 19.32 10.26
N GLN A 1011 -15.56 20.23 10.52
CA GLN A 1011 -15.83 21.37 9.63
C GLN A 1011 -14.63 22.33 9.55
N THR A 1012 -13.89 22.54 10.64
CA THR A 1012 -12.66 23.35 10.63
C THR A 1012 -11.57 22.72 9.78
N VAL A 1013 -11.30 21.41 9.91
CA VAL A 1013 -10.29 20.70 9.09
C VAL A 1013 -10.62 20.79 7.60
N ILE A 1014 -11.88 20.50 7.26
CA ILE A 1014 -12.46 20.65 5.92
C ILE A 1014 -12.20 22.06 5.36
N ASN A 1015 -12.49 23.09 6.15
CA ASN A 1015 -12.34 24.48 5.73
C ASN A 1015 -10.85 24.87 5.58
N THR A 1016 -9.98 24.54 6.53
CA THR A 1016 -8.57 24.94 6.50
C THR A 1016 -7.79 24.25 5.36
N TYR A 1017 -8.12 23.00 5.05
CA TYR A 1017 -7.46 22.28 3.95
C TYR A 1017 -7.96 22.71 2.56
N TRP A 1018 -9.28 22.91 2.39
CA TRP A 1018 -9.88 23.21 1.08
C TRP A 1018 -10.18 24.69 0.78
N ASN A 1019 -10.00 25.64 1.70
CA ASN A 1019 -10.19 27.08 1.38
C ASN A 1019 -9.26 27.62 0.28
N GLY A 1020 -8.18 26.91 -0.07
CA GLY A 1020 -7.35 27.20 -1.25
C GLY A 1020 -8.00 26.87 -2.61
N LYS A 1021 -9.11 26.10 -2.62
CA LYS A 1021 -9.97 25.87 -3.79
C LYS A 1021 -11.44 25.86 -3.37
N LYS A 1022 -12.02 27.05 -3.24
CA LYS A 1022 -13.47 27.25 -3.16
C LYS A 1022 -14.14 26.97 -4.52
N GLU A 1023 -14.22 25.69 -4.93
CA GLU A 1023 -15.31 25.23 -5.79
C GLU A 1023 -15.51 23.70 -5.70
N ASN A 1024 -16.76 23.31 -5.42
CA ASN A 1024 -17.41 22.04 -5.77
C ASN A 1024 -16.63 20.72 -5.64
N ARG A 1025 -16.44 20.23 -4.40
CA ARG A 1025 -16.48 18.77 -4.12
C ARG A 1025 -17.33 18.47 -2.89
N LYS A 1026 -18.38 17.66 -3.06
CA LYS A 1026 -18.98 16.87 -1.98
C LYS A 1026 -18.16 15.60 -1.83
N TYR A 1027 -17.65 15.34 -0.63
CA TYR A 1027 -16.99 14.08 -0.30
C TYR A 1027 -17.99 13.22 0.47
N GLU A 1028 -18.39 12.08 -0.11
CA GLU A 1028 -19.38 11.16 0.46
C GLU A 1028 -18.77 9.83 0.92
N SER A 1029 -17.42 9.71 0.93
CA SER A 1029 -16.71 8.53 1.42
C SER A 1029 -16.21 8.69 2.86
N LYS A 1030 -16.10 7.56 3.59
CA LYS A 1030 -15.38 7.50 4.88
C LYS A 1030 -13.85 7.45 4.70
N THR A 1031 -13.38 7.15 3.48
CA THR A 1031 -11.98 6.88 3.16
C THR A 1031 -11.16 8.17 3.17
N ASP A 1032 -11.74 9.28 2.68
CA ASP A 1032 -11.09 10.61 2.65
C ASP A 1032 -10.64 11.10 4.04
N ILE A 1033 -11.32 10.65 5.11
CA ILE A 1033 -10.99 10.99 6.50
C ILE A 1033 -9.75 10.23 7.01
N ILE A 1034 -9.40 9.08 6.41
CA ILE A 1034 -8.22 8.30 6.79
C ILE A 1034 -6.95 8.96 6.24
N CYS A 1035 -7.00 9.48 5.01
CA CYS A 1035 -5.88 10.23 4.40
C CYS A 1035 -5.53 11.54 5.14
N LEU A 1036 -6.44 12.06 5.97
CA LEU A 1036 -6.21 13.22 6.85
C LEU A 1036 -5.47 12.86 8.16
N LEU A 1037 -5.13 11.59 8.39
CA LEU A 1037 -4.46 11.10 9.61
C LEU A 1037 -3.02 10.60 9.37
N THR A 1038 -2.55 10.59 8.12
CA THR A 1038 -1.15 10.36 7.72
C THR A 1038 -0.25 11.54 8.13
N PRO A 1039 1.07 11.36 8.35
CA PRO A 1039 1.97 12.47 8.63
C PRO A 1039 2.08 13.40 7.41
N PRO A 1040 2.44 14.68 7.58
CA PRO A 1040 2.45 15.64 6.48
C PRO A 1040 3.67 15.48 5.56
N HIS A 1041 3.62 14.50 4.67
CA HIS A 1041 4.59 14.32 3.59
C HIS A 1041 4.26 15.20 2.37
N ILE A 1042 5.28 15.43 1.55
CA ILE A 1042 5.27 16.27 0.35
C ILE A 1042 4.21 15.78 -0.64
N ILE A 1043 3.22 16.62 -0.96
CA ILE A 1043 2.10 16.27 -1.86
C ILE A 1043 2.56 16.34 -3.31
N MET A 1044 2.97 15.20 -3.86
CA MET A 1044 3.25 15.02 -5.29
C MET A 1044 2.07 14.37 -6.02
N LYS A 1045 1.97 14.60 -7.35
CA LYS A 1045 0.80 14.19 -8.16
C LYS A 1045 0.56 12.69 -8.15
N ASN A 1046 -0.73 12.32 -8.12
CA ASN A 1046 -1.21 10.93 -8.21
C ASN A 1046 -0.86 10.28 -9.55
N GLN A 1047 0.27 9.57 -9.62
CA GLN A 1047 0.65 8.78 -10.80
C GLN A 1047 -0.41 7.74 -11.19
N GLY A 1048 -1.11 7.15 -10.20
CA GLY A 1048 -2.25 6.25 -10.44
C GLY A 1048 -3.46 6.94 -11.10
N LEU A 1049 -3.70 8.22 -10.81
CA LEU A 1049 -4.73 8.99 -11.52
C LEU A 1049 -4.31 9.27 -12.96
N ASP A 1050 -3.04 9.63 -13.20
CA ASP A 1050 -2.53 9.87 -14.55
C ASP A 1050 -2.56 8.56 -15.40
N GLN A 1051 -2.30 7.39 -14.81
CA GLN A 1051 -2.47 6.09 -15.47
C GLN A 1051 -3.94 5.72 -15.72
N PHE A 1052 -4.84 5.99 -14.77
CA PHE A 1052 -6.28 5.77 -14.94
C PHE A 1052 -6.87 6.68 -16.02
N LEU A 1053 -6.53 7.98 -16.03
CA LEU A 1053 -6.92 8.92 -17.08
C LEU A 1053 -6.30 8.57 -18.44
N SER A 1054 -5.08 8.05 -18.48
CA SER A 1054 -4.48 7.53 -19.73
C SER A 1054 -5.25 6.32 -20.27
N SER A 1055 -5.74 5.45 -19.39
CA SER A 1055 -6.59 4.31 -19.76
C SER A 1055 -7.98 4.77 -20.22
N LEU A 1056 -8.63 5.71 -19.54
CA LEU A 1056 -9.89 6.33 -20.00
C LEU A 1056 -9.74 7.03 -21.36
N LYS A 1057 -8.62 7.74 -21.57
CA LYS A 1057 -8.30 8.38 -22.85
C LYS A 1057 -8.11 7.36 -23.98
N LYS A 1058 -7.57 6.16 -23.68
CA LYS A 1058 -7.54 5.04 -24.64
C LYS A 1058 -8.96 4.65 -25.08
N TYR A 1059 -9.87 4.42 -24.13
CA TYR A 1059 -11.28 4.08 -24.44
C TYR A 1059 -12.00 5.17 -25.25
N HIS A 1060 -11.69 6.46 -25.05
CA HIS A 1060 -12.20 7.52 -25.93
C HIS A 1060 -11.67 7.40 -27.37
N SER A 1061 -10.36 7.13 -27.52
CA SER A 1061 -9.69 7.08 -28.82
C SER A 1061 -10.03 5.85 -29.68
N THR A 1062 -10.36 4.71 -29.07
CA THR A 1062 -10.77 3.48 -29.78
C THR A 1062 -12.29 3.34 -29.86
N GLY A 1063 -12.99 3.77 -28.80
CA GLY A 1063 -14.39 3.47 -28.58
C GLY A 1063 -14.66 1.96 -28.50
N ASP A 1064 -13.72 1.22 -27.89
CA ASP A 1064 -13.97 -0.12 -27.36
C ASP A 1064 -14.91 0.01 -26.16
N LEU A 1065 -15.87 -0.91 -25.98
CA LEU A 1065 -16.92 -0.88 -24.93
C LEU A 1065 -17.92 0.31 -24.98
N SER A 1066 -17.88 1.16 -26.01
CA SER A 1066 -18.81 2.30 -26.14
C SER A 1066 -20.27 1.84 -26.32
N ASP A 1067 -21.15 2.19 -25.38
CA ASP A 1067 -22.55 1.75 -25.36
C ASP A 1067 -23.57 2.84 -25.76
N ALA A 1068 -23.10 4.02 -26.22
CA ALA A 1068 -23.90 5.03 -26.91
C ALA A 1068 -23.08 5.85 -27.92
N VAL A 1069 -23.74 6.75 -28.65
CA VAL A 1069 -23.10 7.75 -29.51
C VAL A 1069 -23.64 9.17 -29.25
N VAL A 1070 -22.73 10.15 -29.26
CA VAL A 1070 -23.06 11.59 -29.32
C VAL A 1070 -22.79 12.04 -30.75
N THR A 1071 -23.72 12.81 -31.32
CA THR A 1071 -23.74 13.05 -32.76
C THR A 1071 -24.03 14.53 -33.08
N CYS A 1072 -23.24 15.12 -33.97
CA CYS A 1072 -23.20 16.57 -34.24
C CYS A 1072 -22.84 16.83 -35.71
N GLU A 1073 -23.69 17.56 -36.43
CA GLU A 1073 -23.59 17.78 -37.89
C GLU A 1073 -23.35 16.49 -38.70
N ASP A 1074 -22.14 16.28 -39.25
CA ASP A 1074 -21.70 15.08 -39.97
C ASP A 1074 -20.69 14.22 -39.17
N GLN A 1075 -20.57 14.47 -37.86
CA GLN A 1075 -19.64 13.79 -36.96
C GLN A 1075 -20.35 12.90 -35.92
N VAL A 1076 -19.75 11.74 -35.66
CA VAL A 1076 -20.23 10.75 -34.70
C VAL A 1076 -19.11 10.40 -33.73
N PHE A 1077 -19.35 10.68 -32.47
CA PHE A 1077 -18.46 10.38 -31.36
C PHE A 1077 -19.00 9.16 -30.61
N LYS A 1078 -18.22 8.09 -30.53
CA LYS A 1078 -18.52 6.93 -29.68
C LYS A 1078 -18.37 7.34 -28.21
N ILE A 1079 -19.34 6.98 -27.36
CA ILE A 1079 -19.30 7.32 -25.94
C ILE A 1079 -19.70 6.16 -25.02
N HIS A 1080 -19.27 6.26 -23.77
CA HIS A 1080 -19.66 5.40 -22.67
C HIS A 1080 -20.71 6.11 -21.83
N ARG A 1081 -21.91 5.52 -21.72
CA ARG A 1081 -23.04 6.09 -20.97
C ARG A 1081 -22.66 6.30 -19.50
N ILE A 1082 -21.88 5.40 -18.90
CA ILE A 1082 -21.39 5.54 -17.52
C ILE A 1082 -20.48 6.77 -17.34
N VAL A 1083 -19.53 7.00 -18.24
CA VAL A 1083 -18.58 8.14 -18.15
C VAL A 1083 -19.33 9.47 -18.30
N LEU A 1084 -20.18 9.60 -19.33
CA LEU A 1084 -20.90 10.85 -19.57
C LEU A 1084 -21.98 11.11 -18.49
N SER A 1085 -22.59 10.05 -17.94
CA SER A 1085 -23.52 10.15 -16.79
C SER A 1085 -22.82 10.53 -15.48
N ALA A 1086 -21.56 10.15 -15.28
CA ALA A 1086 -20.79 10.54 -14.09
C ALA A 1086 -20.45 12.04 -14.11
N HIS A 1087 -20.22 12.61 -15.30
CA HIS A 1087 -19.89 14.03 -15.47
C HIS A 1087 -21.10 14.97 -15.60
N SER A 1088 -22.29 14.44 -15.92
CA SER A 1088 -23.52 15.25 -16.11
C SER A 1088 -24.78 14.56 -15.59
N LYS A 1089 -25.57 15.30 -14.79
CA LYS A 1089 -26.91 14.85 -14.36
C LYS A 1089 -27.96 15.04 -15.45
N TYR A 1090 -27.67 15.84 -16.49
CA TYR A 1090 -28.48 15.92 -17.70
C TYR A 1090 -28.33 14.62 -18.49
N PHE A 1091 -27.11 14.26 -18.89
CA PHE A 1091 -26.84 13.03 -19.63
C PHE A 1091 -27.18 11.77 -18.82
N ALA A 1092 -27.01 11.77 -17.49
CA ALA A 1092 -27.47 10.67 -16.65
C ALA A 1092 -28.99 10.42 -16.74
N LYS A 1093 -29.82 11.46 -16.91
CA LYS A 1093 -31.27 11.32 -17.12
C LYS A 1093 -31.63 10.98 -18.55
N GLU A 1094 -30.94 11.59 -19.52
CA GLU A 1094 -31.17 11.39 -20.96
C GLU A 1094 -30.80 9.95 -21.40
N LEU A 1095 -29.75 9.35 -20.80
CA LEU A 1095 -29.24 8.02 -21.17
C LEU A 1095 -29.73 6.86 -20.28
N ASN A 1096 -30.35 7.14 -19.12
CA ASN A 1096 -30.83 6.10 -18.17
C ASN A 1096 -32.28 6.30 -17.71
N GLY A 1097 -32.95 7.38 -18.12
CA GLY A 1097 -34.38 7.64 -17.83
C GLY A 1097 -35.30 7.17 -18.95
N ASN A 1098 -36.58 7.56 -18.87
CA ASN A 1098 -37.62 7.20 -19.85
C ASN A 1098 -37.59 8.09 -21.12
N TRP A 1099 -36.39 8.47 -21.57
CA TRP A 1099 -36.18 9.36 -22.73
C TRP A 1099 -35.96 8.54 -24.01
N LYS A 1100 -36.18 9.13 -25.18
CA LYS A 1100 -35.98 8.48 -26.49
C LYS A 1100 -34.51 8.11 -26.68
N GLU A 1101 -33.64 9.00 -26.24
CA GLU A 1101 -32.19 8.92 -26.27
C GLU A 1101 -31.66 7.75 -25.43
N ALA A 1102 -32.35 7.35 -24.34
CA ALA A 1102 -32.01 6.18 -23.53
C ALA A 1102 -32.32 4.84 -24.23
N SER A 1103 -33.39 4.79 -25.04
CA SER A 1103 -33.76 3.58 -25.79
C SER A 1103 -33.02 3.48 -27.13
N GLU A 1104 -32.77 4.60 -27.81
CA GLU A 1104 -32.02 4.66 -29.07
C GLU A 1104 -30.49 4.76 -28.87
N ARG A 1105 -30.02 5.02 -27.64
CA ARG A 1105 -28.60 5.16 -27.24
C ARG A 1105 -27.83 6.23 -28.05
N LYS A 1106 -28.52 7.32 -28.38
CA LYS A 1106 -28.07 8.35 -29.33
C LYS A 1106 -28.48 9.75 -28.87
N ILE A 1107 -27.51 10.67 -28.76
CA ILE A 1107 -27.72 12.06 -28.35
C ILE A 1107 -27.42 13.00 -29.52
N GLU A 1108 -28.30 13.97 -29.81
CA GLU A 1108 -28.01 15.05 -30.76
C GLU A 1108 -27.54 16.34 -30.10
N ILE A 1109 -26.50 16.92 -30.70
CA ILE A 1109 -26.13 18.32 -30.53
C ILE A 1109 -26.25 19.01 -31.91
N LYS A 1110 -27.11 20.04 -32.03
CA LYS A 1110 -27.19 20.95 -33.20
C LYS A 1110 -26.59 22.33 -32.96
N ASP A 1111 -26.53 22.74 -31.69
CA ASP A 1111 -26.43 24.15 -31.33
C ASP A 1111 -24.96 24.58 -31.08
N PHE A 1112 -23.98 23.76 -31.49
CA PHE A 1112 -22.53 23.97 -31.33
C PHE A 1112 -21.76 23.39 -32.52
N ASP A 1113 -20.55 23.90 -32.74
CA ASP A 1113 -19.58 23.33 -33.68
C ASP A 1113 -19.07 21.95 -33.20
N PRO A 1114 -18.83 20.97 -34.09
CA PRO A 1114 -18.32 19.66 -33.71
C PRO A 1114 -17.01 19.67 -32.91
N SER A 1115 -16.12 20.66 -33.08
CA SER A 1115 -14.88 20.79 -32.29
C SER A 1115 -15.13 21.16 -30.82
N VAL A 1116 -16.21 21.91 -30.54
CA VAL A 1116 -16.64 22.24 -29.17
C VAL A 1116 -17.28 21.02 -28.51
N VAL A 1117 -17.97 20.17 -29.28
CA VAL A 1117 -18.46 18.85 -28.83
C VAL A 1117 -17.30 17.88 -28.57
N GLU A 1118 -16.30 17.83 -29.46
CA GLU A 1118 -15.09 17.02 -29.26
C GLU A 1118 -14.33 17.42 -28.00
N ALA A 1119 -14.18 18.73 -27.73
CA ALA A 1119 -13.56 19.22 -26.50
C ALA A 1119 -14.35 18.84 -25.23
N MET A 1120 -15.67 18.96 -25.27
CA MET A 1120 -16.55 18.50 -24.17
C MET A 1120 -16.36 17.00 -23.89
N LEU A 1121 -16.30 16.18 -24.93
CA LEU A 1121 -16.12 14.74 -24.79
C LEU A 1121 -14.71 14.36 -24.36
N CYS A 1122 -13.66 14.97 -24.92
CA CYS A 1122 -12.27 14.79 -24.46
C CYS A 1122 -12.15 15.04 -22.95
N PHE A 1123 -12.73 16.13 -22.45
CA PHE A 1123 -12.71 16.43 -21.02
C PHE A 1123 -13.38 15.34 -20.17
N ALA A 1124 -14.45 14.69 -20.65
CA ALA A 1124 -15.11 13.61 -19.93
C ALA A 1124 -14.24 12.35 -19.75
N TYR A 1125 -13.15 12.18 -20.50
CA TYR A 1125 -12.21 11.05 -20.35
C TYR A 1125 -10.83 11.44 -19.84
N SER A 1126 -10.33 12.65 -20.13
CA SER A 1126 -9.00 13.11 -19.70
C SER A 1126 -8.99 14.25 -18.67
N LEU A 1127 -10.16 14.77 -18.26
CA LEU A 1127 -10.31 15.96 -17.39
C LEU A 1127 -9.60 17.22 -17.93
N ASP A 1128 -9.28 17.22 -19.22
CA ASP A 1128 -8.69 18.33 -19.96
C ASP A 1128 -9.09 18.24 -21.43
N TYR A 1129 -9.06 19.37 -22.13
CA TYR A 1129 -9.33 19.52 -23.56
C TYR A 1129 -8.37 20.51 -24.21
N SER A 1130 -8.15 20.39 -25.52
CA SER A 1130 -7.31 21.28 -26.33
C SER A 1130 -8.11 21.89 -27.47
N ASN A 1131 -7.86 23.15 -27.80
CA ASN A 1131 -8.39 23.78 -29.01
C ASN A 1131 -7.71 23.17 -30.25
N THR A 1132 -8.45 22.39 -31.03
CA THR A 1132 -7.98 21.68 -32.23
C THR A 1132 -8.35 22.38 -33.54
N CYS A 1133 -9.29 23.34 -33.52
CA CYS A 1133 -9.66 24.14 -34.67
C CYS A 1133 -8.91 25.48 -34.69
N GLY A 1134 -8.76 26.09 -35.87
CA GLY A 1134 -8.02 27.37 -36.02
C GLY A 1134 -8.72 28.61 -35.44
N THR A 1135 -9.71 28.41 -34.58
CA THR A 1135 -10.49 29.45 -33.90
C THR A 1135 -9.67 30.06 -32.77
N SER A 1136 -9.79 31.37 -32.53
CA SER A 1136 -9.15 32.04 -31.40
C SER A 1136 -9.53 31.39 -30.07
N SER A 1137 -8.56 31.05 -29.21
CA SER A 1137 -8.84 30.34 -27.96
C SER A 1137 -9.81 31.09 -27.04
N MET A 1138 -9.80 32.43 -27.06
CA MET A 1138 -10.79 33.24 -26.34
C MET A 1138 -12.24 32.95 -26.80
N ILE A 1139 -12.45 32.74 -28.10
CA ILE A 1139 -13.77 32.40 -28.66
C ILE A 1139 -14.10 30.94 -28.34
N PHE A 1140 -13.13 30.03 -28.54
CA PHE A 1140 -13.30 28.60 -28.33
C PHE A 1140 -13.62 28.26 -26.86
N ASP A 1141 -12.85 28.77 -25.90
CA ASP A 1141 -13.06 28.51 -24.48
C ASP A 1141 -14.40 29.09 -23.98
N ALA A 1142 -14.86 30.21 -24.55
CA ALA A 1142 -16.20 30.75 -24.28
C ALA A 1142 -17.33 29.85 -24.84
N GLN A 1143 -17.12 29.18 -25.96
CA GLN A 1143 -18.05 28.18 -26.51
C GLN A 1143 -18.01 26.87 -25.71
N VAL A 1144 -16.83 26.45 -25.22
CA VAL A 1144 -16.70 25.28 -24.33
C VAL A 1144 -17.34 25.54 -22.95
N TYR A 1145 -17.30 26.78 -22.45
CA TYR A 1145 -18.09 27.18 -21.28
C TYR A 1145 -19.59 27.09 -21.52
N GLN A 1146 -20.06 27.54 -22.70
CA GLN A 1146 -21.47 27.51 -23.09
C GLN A 1146 -22.01 26.07 -23.24
N ILE A 1147 -21.26 25.14 -23.84
CA ILE A 1147 -21.68 23.73 -23.93
C ILE A 1147 -21.70 23.07 -22.56
N ALA A 1148 -20.72 23.38 -21.70
CA ALA A 1148 -20.64 22.85 -20.35
C ALA A 1148 -21.79 23.29 -19.43
N ASP A 1149 -22.22 24.55 -19.55
CA ASP A 1149 -23.39 25.07 -18.84
C ASP A 1149 -24.67 24.36 -19.31
N LYS A 1150 -24.90 24.35 -20.63
CA LYS A 1150 -26.14 23.82 -21.22
C LYS A 1150 -26.38 22.34 -20.90
N TYR A 1151 -25.32 21.54 -20.82
CA TYR A 1151 -25.40 20.10 -20.53
C TYR A 1151 -25.09 19.73 -19.08
N ASP A 1152 -25.11 20.69 -18.13
CA ASP A 1152 -24.86 20.47 -16.69
C ASP A 1152 -23.56 19.67 -16.43
N ILE A 1153 -22.43 20.21 -16.90
CA ILE A 1153 -21.07 19.68 -16.64
C ILE A 1153 -20.27 20.71 -15.82
N PRO A 1154 -20.49 20.85 -14.49
CA PRO A 1154 -19.88 21.91 -13.69
C PRO A 1154 -18.35 21.92 -13.73
N ALA A 1155 -17.72 20.74 -13.81
CA ALA A 1155 -16.27 20.61 -13.86
C ALA A 1155 -15.67 21.19 -15.16
N LEU A 1156 -16.30 20.97 -16.32
CA LEU A 1156 -15.88 21.56 -17.59
C LEU A 1156 -16.18 23.06 -17.62
N LYS A 1157 -17.30 23.49 -17.03
CA LYS A 1157 -17.67 24.91 -16.93
C LYS A 1157 -16.66 25.72 -16.11
N LEU A 1158 -16.13 25.15 -15.02
CA LEU A 1158 -15.01 25.74 -14.29
C LEU A 1158 -13.71 25.71 -15.12
N HIS A 1159 -13.33 24.56 -15.68
CA HIS A 1159 -12.05 24.40 -16.40
C HIS A 1159 -11.93 25.35 -17.61
N SER A 1160 -13.03 25.48 -18.38
CA SER A 1160 -13.12 26.40 -19.51
C SER A 1160 -13.11 27.87 -19.10
N LYS A 1161 -13.61 28.24 -17.92
CA LYS A 1161 -13.45 29.58 -17.33
C LYS A 1161 -11.99 29.90 -17.00
N GLU A 1162 -11.25 28.95 -16.44
CA GLU A 1162 -9.81 29.11 -16.15
C GLU A 1162 -9.00 29.29 -17.45
N LYS A 1163 -9.30 28.50 -18.50
CA LYS A 1163 -8.68 28.67 -19.83
C LYS A 1163 -9.07 29.97 -20.51
N PHE A 1164 -10.35 30.34 -20.51
CA PHE A 1164 -10.83 31.62 -21.03
C PHE A 1164 -10.15 32.80 -20.32
N ALA A 1165 -10.05 32.79 -18.99
CA ALA A 1165 -9.37 33.82 -18.21
C ALA A 1165 -7.90 33.99 -18.64
N SER A 1166 -7.21 32.87 -18.85
CA SER A 1166 -5.83 32.85 -19.35
C SER A 1166 -5.74 33.43 -20.78
N ALA A 1167 -6.61 32.97 -21.67
CA ALA A 1167 -6.65 33.39 -23.08
C ALA A 1167 -7.01 34.87 -23.25
N ILE A 1168 -7.98 35.39 -22.49
CA ILE A 1168 -8.43 36.78 -22.59
C ILE A 1168 -7.43 37.77 -21.98
N THR A 1169 -6.75 37.36 -20.90
CA THR A 1169 -5.69 38.17 -20.28
C THR A 1169 -4.44 38.27 -21.17
N ALA A 1170 -4.12 37.23 -21.95
CA ALA A 1170 -3.05 37.28 -22.94
C ALA A 1170 -3.48 37.95 -24.26
N GLY A 1171 -4.74 37.75 -24.69
CA GLY A 1171 -5.24 38.06 -26.02
C GLY A 1171 -5.97 39.39 -26.20
N TRP A 1172 -6.10 40.24 -25.17
CA TRP A 1172 -6.94 41.45 -25.22
C TRP A 1172 -6.61 42.45 -26.34
N ASN A 1173 -5.37 42.45 -26.84
CA ASN A 1173 -4.90 43.34 -27.91
C ASN A 1173 -5.03 42.72 -29.33
N MET A 1174 -5.75 41.61 -29.48
CA MET A 1174 -5.96 40.91 -30.75
C MET A 1174 -7.31 41.26 -31.39
N ASP A 1175 -7.42 41.17 -32.71
CA ASP A 1175 -8.66 41.40 -33.47
C ASP A 1175 -9.85 40.54 -33.01
N ASP A 1176 -9.58 39.36 -32.45
CA ASP A 1176 -10.58 38.43 -31.93
C ASP A 1176 -11.19 38.85 -30.59
N PHE A 1177 -10.52 39.68 -29.78
CA PHE A 1177 -10.98 40.02 -28.43
C PHE A 1177 -12.39 40.63 -28.42
N PRO A 1178 -12.73 41.62 -29.27
CA PRO A 1178 -14.11 42.12 -29.37
C PRO A 1178 -15.12 41.06 -29.83
N LEU A 1179 -14.70 40.06 -30.62
CA LEU A 1179 -15.56 38.95 -31.03
C LEU A 1179 -15.82 37.98 -29.88
N ALA A 1180 -14.79 37.65 -29.08
CA ALA A 1180 -14.91 36.83 -27.89
C ALA A 1180 -15.83 37.45 -26.83
N VAL A 1181 -15.70 38.75 -26.56
CA VAL A 1181 -16.63 39.47 -25.66
C VAL A 1181 -18.06 39.50 -26.23
N GLY A 1182 -18.21 39.66 -27.55
CA GLY A 1182 -19.49 39.54 -28.24
C GLY A 1182 -20.13 38.14 -28.09
N VAL A 1183 -19.33 37.07 -28.17
CA VAL A 1183 -19.77 35.70 -27.89
C VAL A 1183 -20.21 35.57 -26.44
N VAL A 1184 -19.37 35.95 -25.46
CA VAL A 1184 -19.72 35.88 -24.03
C VAL A 1184 -21.07 36.55 -23.73
N TYR A 1185 -21.29 37.76 -24.23
CA TYR A 1185 -22.51 38.52 -23.96
C TYR A 1185 -23.75 38.05 -24.73
N SER A 1186 -23.59 37.20 -25.76
CA SER A 1186 -24.70 36.59 -26.50
C SER A 1186 -24.94 35.12 -26.13
N SER A 1187 -23.95 34.44 -25.53
CA SER A 1187 -24.03 33.04 -25.10
C SER A 1187 -24.44 32.86 -23.64
N THR A 1188 -24.02 33.74 -22.75
CA THR A 1188 -24.32 33.68 -21.30
C THR A 1188 -25.55 34.53 -20.95
N PRO A 1189 -26.42 34.11 -20.00
CA PRO A 1189 -27.47 34.97 -19.45
C PRO A 1189 -26.88 36.08 -18.57
N GLN A 1190 -27.63 37.15 -18.32
CA GLN A 1190 -27.17 38.30 -17.51
C GLN A 1190 -26.78 37.92 -16.06
N GLU A 1191 -27.39 36.86 -15.52
CA GLU A 1191 -27.09 36.33 -14.18
C GLU A 1191 -25.83 35.44 -14.15
N ASP A 1192 -25.36 34.92 -15.28
CA ASP A 1192 -24.06 34.25 -15.34
C ASP A 1192 -22.94 35.27 -15.53
N ARG A 1193 -22.44 35.74 -14.40
CA ARG A 1193 -21.31 36.67 -14.32
C ARG A 1193 -19.95 36.02 -14.63
N GLY A 1194 -19.88 34.70 -14.78
CA GLY A 1194 -18.62 33.93 -14.76
C GLY A 1194 -17.60 34.29 -15.84
N LEU A 1195 -18.06 34.49 -17.09
CA LEU A 1195 -17.22 35.04 -18.17
C LEU A 1195 -17.42 36.55 -18.36
N ARG A 1196 -18.61 37.08 -18.03
CA ARG A 1196 -18.93 38.50 -18.18
C ARG A 1196 -18.03 39.39 -17.32
N ASP A 1197 -17.78 39.03 -16.07
CA ASP A 1197 -16.91 39.81 -15.17
C ASP A 1197 -15.45 39.81 -15.66
N LEU A 1198 -14.93 38.69 -16.16
CA LEU A 1198 -13.59 38.61 -16.76
C LEU A 1198 -13.47 39.51 -18.00
N ALA A 1199 -14.48 39.50 -18.88
CA ALA A 1199 -14.54 40.36 -20.05
C ALA A 1199 -14.59 41.85 -19.68
N LEU A 1200 -15.35 42.22 -18.63
CA LEU A 1200 -15.42 43.58 -18.10
C LEU A 1200 -14.10 44.02 -17.47
N GLU A 1201 -13.48 43.19 -16.64
CA GLU A 1201 -12.25 43.51 -15.92
C GLU A 1201 -11.10 43.79 -16.89
N ILE A 1202 -10.88 42.90 -17.87
CA ILE A 1202 -9.82 43.05 -18.86
C ILE A 1202 -10.11 44.22 -19.82
N SER A 1203 -11.38 44.46 -20.17
CA SER A 1203 -11.78 45.63 -20.96
C SER A 1203 -11.55 46.94 -20.21
N GLY A 1204 -11.86 46.98 -18.91
CA GLY A 1204 -11.67 48.15 -18.06
C GLY A 1204 -10.21 48.47 -17.81
N LYS A 1205 -9.39 47.46 -17.47
CA LYS A 1205 -7.94 47.60 -17.27
C LYS A 1205 -7.19 48.11 -18.52
N ASN A 1206 -7.72 47.91 -19.72
CA ASN A 1206 -7.06 48.26 -20.99
C ASN A 1206 -7.82 49.30 -21.84
N ILE A 1207 -8.80 49.99 -21.25
CA ILE A 1207 -9.78 50.81 -21.98
C ILE A 1207 -9.16 51.86 -22.92
N ASP A 1208 -8.10 52.56 -22.47
CA ASP A 1208 -7.45 53.64 -23.24
C ASP A 1208 -6.83 53.16 -24.55
N LYS A 1209 -6.45 51.88 -24.60
CA LYS A 1209 -5.90 51.22 -25.81
C LYS A 1209 -7.04 50.65 -26.66
N LEU A 1210 -8.01 50.00 -26.02
CA LEU A 1210 -9.15 49.36 -26.68
C LEU A 1210 -10.07 50.37 -27.38
N LEU A 1211 -10.25 51.59 -26.85
CA LEU A 1211 -10.98 52.67 -27.52
C LEU A 1211 -10.29 53.16 -28.81
N GLY A 1212 -8.98 52.88 -28.98
CA GLY A 1212 -8.28 53.08 -30.25
C GLY A 1212 -8.59 52.02 -31.31
N HIS A 1213 -9.33 50.96 -30.97
CA HIS A 1213 -9.59 49.83 -31.87
C HIS A 1213 -11.00 49.87 -32.47
N ASP A 1214 -11.10 49.96 -33.80
CA ASP A 1214 -12.39 50.04 -34.51
C ASP A 1214 -13.29 48.82 -34.22
N GLY A 1215 -12.72 47.63 -34.05
CA GLY A 1215 -13.45 46.42 -33.69
C GLY A 1215 -14.12 46.50 -32.31
N PHE A 1216 -13.45 47.12 -31.33
CA PHE A 1216 -13.99 47.32 -29.98
C PHE A 1216 -15.00 48.48 -29.95
N CYS A 1217 -14.71 49.58 -30.64
CA CYS A 1217 -15.66 50.66 -30.86
C CYS A 1217 -16.94 50.20 -31.59
N LYS A 1218 -16.86 49.17 -32.44
CA LYS A 1218 -18.00 48.51 -33.06
C LYS A 1218 -18.77 47.63 -32.07
N LEU A 1219 -18.08 46.80 -31.28
CA LEU A 1219 -18.68 45.99 -30.22
C LEU A 1219 -19.54 46.85 -29.26
N LEU A 1220 -19.01 47.96 -28.75
CA LEU A 1220 -19.71 48.85 -27.81
C LEU A 1220 -21.03 49.42 -28.39
N ARG A 1221 -21.15 49.52 -29.72
CA ARG A 1221 -22.37 50.00 -30.42
C ARG A 1221 -23.35 48.87 -30.73
N GLN A 1222 -22.90 47.61 -30.73
CA GLN A 1222 -23.72 46.44 -31.08
C GLN A 1222 -24.21 45.67 -29.84
N THR A 1223 -23.42 45.63 -28.77
CA THR A 1223 -23.73 44.89 -27.53
C THR A 1223 -24.04 45.88 -26.40
N ALA A 1224 -25.29 46.34 -26.34
CA ALA A 1224 -25.73 47.36 -25.39
C ALA A 1224 -25.50 46.95 -23.92
N ASP A 1225 -25.72 45.68 -23.58
CA ASP A 1225 -25.55 45.15 -22.22
C ASP A 1225 -24.09 45.23 -21.74
N PHE A 1226 -23.13 44.91 -22.63
CA PHE A 1226 -21.70 45.03 -22.32
C PHE A 1226 -21.31 46.49 -22.06
N SER A 1227 -21.78 47.41 -22.90
CA SER A 1227 -21.58 48.85 -22.69
C SER A 1227 -22.24 49.34 -21.38
N ALA A 1228 -23.40 48.80 -21.00
CA ALA A 1228 -24.10 49.15 -19.78
C ALA A 1228 -23.42 48.60 -18.50
N ASP A 1229 -22.88 47.38 -18.54
CA ASP A 1229 -22.07 46.79 -17.48
C ASP A 1229 -20.68 47.45 -17.36
N LEU A 1230 -20.08 47.89 -18.48
CA LEU A 1230 -18.74 48.48 -18.51
C LEU A 1230 -18.69 49.91 -17.96
N ILE A 1231 -19.74 50.72 -18.16
CA ILE A 1231 -19.78 52.11 -17.66
C ILE A 1231 -19.54 52.20 -16.14
N PRO A 1232 -20.24 51.42 -15.26
CA PRO A 1232 -19.95 51.36 -13.83
C PRO A 1232 -18.50 50.99 -13.48
N PHE A 1233 -17.86 50.14 -14.28
CA PHE A 1233 -16.48 49.69 -14.05
C PHE A 1233 -15.46 50.80 -14.40
N LEU A 1234 -15.71 51.58 -15.46
CA LEU A 1234 -14.83 52.66 -15.92
C LEU A 1234 -14.88 53.92 -15.05
N CYS A 1235 -15.94 54.12 -14.26
CA CYS A 1235 -16.15 55.35 -13.49
C CYS A 1235 -15.35 55.47 -12.17
N GLY A 1236 -14.46 54.52 -11.85
CA GLY A 1236 -13.68 54.54 -10.61
C GLY A 1236 -14.47 54.09 -9.37
N SER A 1237 -13.83 54.17 -8.19
CA SER A 1237 -14.23 53.48 -6.95
C SER A 1237 -15.38 54.14 -6.18
N THR A 1238 -16.48 54.38 -6.89
CA THR A 1238 -17.78 54.81 -6.33
C THR A 1238 -18.28 53.84 -5.25
N GLN A 1239 -18.52 54.34 -4.03
CA GLN A 1239 -18.94 53.49 -2.91
C GLN A 1239 -20.45 53.19 -2.98
N ARG A 1240 -20.84 51.98 -2.59
CA ARG A 1240 -22.26 51.54 -2.55
C ARG A 1240 -22.93 52.04 -1.28
N TYR A 1241 -24.16 52.54 -1.42
CA TYR A 1241 -24.99 52.99 -0.32
C TYR A 1241 -26.43 52.49 -0.48
N LYS A 1242 -27.07 52.06 0.62
CA LYS A 1242 -28.47 51.62 0.67
C LYS A 1242 -29.35 52.67 1.34
N CYS A 1243 -30.33 53.24 0.64
CA CYS A 1243 -31.24 54.20 1.27
C CYS A 1243 -32.12 53.52 2.34
N PRO A 1244 -32.10 53.92 3.62
CA PRO A 1244 -32.90 53.27 4.66
C PRO A 1244 -34.41 53.48 4.47
N SER A 1245 -34.84 54.56 3.82
CA SER A 1245 -36.26 54.86 3.62
C SER A 1245 -36.87 54.28 2.34
N CYS A 1246 -36.09 53.68 1.43
CA CYS A 1246 -36.63 53.03 0.22
C CYS A 1246 -35.87 51.78 -0.24
N ALA A 1247 -34.95 51.27 0.58
CA ALA A 1247 -34.07 50.10 0.36
C ALA A 1247 -33.20 50.11 -0.92
N HIS A 1248 -33.30 51.14 -1.76
CA HIS A 1248 -32.59 51.23 -3.03
C HIS A 1248 -31.09 51.44 -2.84
N THR A 1249 -30.30 50.60 -3.53
CA THR A 1249 -28.84 50.67 -3.58
C THR A 1249 -28.40 51.53 -4.77
N PHE A 1250 -27.44 52.43 -4.54
CA PHE A 1250 -26.81 53.24 -5.58
C PHE A 1250 -25.31 53.43 -5.28
N HIS A 1251 -24.55 53.82 -6.30
CA HIS A 1251 -23.10 54.05 -6.23
C HIS A 1251 -22.82 55.56 -6.27
N SER A 1252 -21.86 56.06 -5.49
CA SER A 1252 -21.37 57.45 -5.64
C SER A 1252 -20.02 57.72 -4.95
N GLU A 1253 -19.32 58.73 -5.44
CA GLU A 1253 -18.23 59.40 -4.74
C GLU A 1253 -18.77 60.67 -4.06
N TYR A 1254 -18.57 60.81 -2.75
CA TYR A 1254 -19.01 61.99 -2.01
C TYR A 1254 -18.06 62.34 -0.86
N ASP A 1255 -17.54 63.56 -0.89
CA ASP A 1255 -16.89 64.19 0.26
C ASP A 1255 -17.46 65.60 0.46
N LYS A 1256 -18.10 65.82 1.63
CA LYS A 1256 -18.77 67.04 2.12
C LYS A 1256 -20.01 67.55 1.35
N GLY A 1257 -21.19 67.41 1.97
CA GLY A 1257 -22.44 68.05 1.53
C GLY A 1257 -23.63 67.69 2.43
N SER A 1258 -24.81 68.22 2.11
CA SER A 1258 -26.09 67.71 2.61
C SER A 1258 -26.60 66.66 1.63
N PHE A 1259 -26.71 65.40 2.05
CA PHE A 1259 -26.86 64.28 1.12
C PHE A 1259 -28.32 63.86 0.94
N TYR A 1260 -28.70 63.44 -0.27
CA TYR A 1260 -30.07 63.04 -0.61
C TYR A 1260 -30.08 61.69 -1.35
N CYS A 1261 -31.18 60.95 -1.26
CA CYS A 1261 -31.36 59.71 -2.01
C CYS A 1261 -31.86 60.02 -3.44
N PRO A 1262 -31.17 59.56 -4.50
CA PRO A 1262 -31.55 59.88 -5.88
C PRO A 1262 -32.92 59.33 -6.30
N LYS A 1263 -33.44 58.29 -5.63
CA LYS A 1263 -34.75 57.67 -5.96
C LYS A 1263 -35.94 58.26 -5.20
N CYS A 1264 -35.75 58.77 -3.98
CA CYS A 1264 -36.86 59.20 -3.12
C CYS A 1264 -36.70 60.60 -2.48
N GLY A 1265 -35.61 61.32 -2.78
CA GLY A 1265 -35.39 62.70 -2.29
C GLY A 1265 -35.16 62.84 -0.78
N ALA A 1266 -35.23 61.76 0.00
CA ALA A 1266 -34.98 61.77 1.44
C ALA A 1266 -33.56 62.25 1.76
N SER A 1267 -33.44 63.17 2.72
CA SER A 1267 -32.21 63.88 3.07
C SER A 1267 -31.60 63.36 4.37
N TYR A 1268 -30.26 63.22 4.39
CA TYR A 1268 -29.49 62.66 5.50
C TYR A 1268 -28.19 63.46 5.71
N SER A 1269 -27.73 63.54 6.96
CA SER A 1269 -26.50 64.25 7.34
C SER A 1269 -25.21 63.49 6.99
N THR A 1270 -25.28 62.19 6.71
CA THR A 1270 -24.18 61.39 6.14
C THR A 1270 -24.71 60.10 5.52
N TRP A 1271 -24.11 59.67 4.42
CA TRP A 1271 -24.33 58.34 3.84
C TRP A 1271 -23.45 57.25 4.45
N ALA A 1272 -22.39 57.60 5.19
CA ALA A 1272 -21.37 56.64 5.67
C ALA A 1272 -21.93 55.50 6.55
N LYS A 1273 -23.01 55.75 7.31
CA LYS A 1273 -23.69 54.73 8.13
C LYS A 1273 -24.58 53.76 7.35
N TYR A 1274 -24.78 54.02 6.05
CA TYR A 1274 -25.61 53.20 5.15
C TYR A 1274 -24.81 52.71 3.95
N LYS A 1275 -23.47 52.72 4.06
CA LYS A 1275 -22.56 52.05 3.13
C LYS A 1275 -22.85 50.54 3.12
N ILE A 1276 -22.68 49.92 1.96
CA ILE A 1276 -22.69 48.45 1.76
C ILE A 1276 -21.27 48.01 1.39
#